data_AF-A0A2X3BVJ4-F1
#
_entry.id   AF-A0A2X3BVJ4-F1
#
_cell.length_a   1.000
_cell.length_b   1.000
_cell.length_c   1.000
_cell.angle_alpha   90.00
_cell.angle_beta   90.00
_cell.angle_gamma   90.00
#
_symmetry.space_group_name_H-M   'P 1'
#
loop_
_entity.id
_entity.type
_entity.pdbx_description
1 polymer ?
#
loop_
_entity_poly.entity_id
_entity_poly.type
_entity_poly.pdbx_seq_one_letter_code
_entity_poly.pdbx_strand_id
1 'polypeptide(L)'
;MSGIRMVFVEKKAGFNVESQILLKDFKDNLGIEALEDVRVLNKYILGDMEEEQYVRTVNTILSETPVDRVYEENFEIGQDEIAFGVEYLPGQYDQRADSASECIMLLTEEEKISVKSSKVIILKGNLNEEEIKKIKSYYINPVDSREVSPLSKVLEENLEEPNDVEVLDGFLDLNEEGLKNFHREKSLAMSLEDLKMIRDYFKSEDRNPTITEIKVIDTYWSDHCRHTTFETIIKDVYIEEGKYSEPIKKAYEDYKNSRAYVYGENLNNKEVKLMDLATIAMKELRKRGELDDLDVSEEINACSINIEIETDKGTEEYLLMFKNETHNHPTEIEPFGGAATCLGGAIRDPLSGRSYVYQAMRVTGSADPTVEICETLKGKLPQRKITLGAAHGYSSYGNQIGLATGQVSEIYHPNYAAKRMEVGAVIAATPKENVIRLKPSKGDIVILLGGRTGRDGIGGATGSSKEHTEESINQCGAEVQKGNAPTERKIQRLFRNKEVAQMIKRCNDFGAGGVSVAIGELCRGIDIDLNKVPKKYEGLDGTELAISESQERMAVVISSENADRFIKLSEEENLEATIVAEVTDTDRLRMNWKDKTIVDIKRSFLDTNGAKQEISLKVKSPSAYPYEIKNCDVKEEWLKSLRNLNVCSQKGLIERFDSTIGGGTVLMPLGGKYQLTPAEGMAAKIPVLGGESKDASLMTYGFNPYLGVWSPFHMAFYSVIESVTKISAMGGDYKKVRLTFQEYFEKLLRDEEKWGKPFAALLGAYKAQMDLGLPAIGGKDSMSGSFGELNVPPTLVSFAVGLEKASRIISPEFKNIGSTLVLMKGEKLEDGTLEIEGFKNNLEKLYELIGEEKVVSAYSLKFGGVSEGITKMSLGNRIGATLNNISKEELFGFNYGSLILEAKEGVNLEEEFKGTNYKVIGNTIEADVIKCEEYDFEVSLEELEKSYEEKLEYVFKSKTEDKEGGFSDLISNDKDGANILDNGQMHIEEKLKSKITRVEKPRVVIPVFPGTNCEYDCRRAFEKEGAEVSEVIIRNLNKEALIDSINMLKKEIDKSQIIMLPGGFSAGDEPDGSAKFIATIFRNPKIKDSVMKLLNERDGLILGICNGFQALIKLGLLPYGKIIDIEEDMATLTYNNINRHMSSIVRTKITSKKSPWFNEVSLGEVHSIPISHGEGRFVAPESLIKELVENDQIATQYVDLEGNMAMNMPYNPNGSSLAIEGITSRDGRILGKMGHSERIGDNLYKNIPGEFDQKLFKSGVDYFRK
;
A
#
# COMPACT_ATOMS: atom_id res chain seq x y z
N MET A 1 -4.69 47.11 -4.70
CA MET A 1 -4.44 46.58 -6.07
C MET A 1 -4.31 45.09 -5.88
N SER A 2 -5.38 44.34 -6.15
CA SER A 2 -5.40 42.89 -5.99
C SER A 2 -4.91 42.27 -7.30
N GLY A 3 -3.96 41.36 -7.20
CA GLY A 3 -3.23 40.75 -8.31
C GLY A 3 -2.43 39.56 -7.78
N ILE A 4 -1.98 38.69 -8.69
CA ILE A 4 -1.28 37.44 -8.37
C ILE A 4 -0.16 37.66 -7.34
N ARG A 5 -0.21 36.91 -6.23
CA ARG A 5 0.77 36.96 -5.14
C ARG A 5 1.69 35.76 -5.18
N MET A 6 2.94 35.95 -4.73
CA MET A 6 3.92 34.87 -4.66
C MET A 6 4.51 34.76 -3.25
N VAL A 7 4.50 33.56 -2.69
CA VAL A 7 4.94 33.27 -1.32
C VAL A 7 5.94 32.12 -1.34
N PHE A 8 7.02 32.24 -0.58
CA PHE A 8 7.99 31.19 -0.35
C PHE A 8 8.02 30.82 1.13
N VAL A 9 8.12 29.52 1.41
CA VAL A 9 8.13 28.97 2.77
C VAL A 9 9.35 28.07 2.93
N GLU A 10 10.22 28.42 3.87
CA GLU A 10 11.47 27.71 4.17
C GLU A 10 11.46 27.17 5.61
N LYS A 11 11.84 25.91 5.82
CA LYS A 11 11.99 25.37 7.18
C LYS A 11 13.19 26.02 7.89
N LYS A 12 12.99 26.45 9.14
CA LYS A 12 14.05 26.95 10.02
C LYS A 12 15.09 25.85 10.31
N ALA A 13 16.31 26.28 10.68
CA ALA A 13 17.36 25.38 11.11
C ALA A 13 16.88 24.47 12.25
N GLY A 14 17.16 23.16 12.15
CA GLY A 14 16.67 22.13 13.08
C GLY A 14 15.35 21.47 12.68
N PHE A 15 14.62 22.09 11.75
CA PHE A 15 13.40 21.55 11.12
C PHE A 15 13.59 21.26 9.62
N ASN A 16 14.67 21.73 9.01
CA ASN A 16 15.04 21.55 7.61
C ASN A 16 15.60 20.15 7.31
N VAL A 17 14.90 19.09 7.71
CA VAL A 17 15.35 17.70 7.57
C VAL A 17 15.48 17.28 6.10
N GLU A 18 14.54 17.69 5.25
CA GLU A 18 14.60 17.45 3.79
C GLU A 18 15.88 18.04 3.17
N SER A 19 16.20 19.29 3.49
CA SER A 19 17.42 19.97 3.06
C SER A 19 18.68 19.20 3.42
N GLN A 20 18.80 18.72 4.66
CA GLN A 20 19.98 17.98 5.12
C GLN A 20 20.12 16.62 4.44
N ILE A 21 18.99 15.97 4.12
CA ILE A 21 19.01 14.71 3.36
C ILE A 21 19.40 14.95 1.91
N LEU A 22 18.86 15.98 1.25
CA LEU A 22 19.25 16.31 -0.13
C LEU A 22 20.73 16.70 -0.22
N LEU A 23 21.24 17.44 0.77
CA LEU A 23 22.67 17.71 0.87
C LEU A 23 23.46 16.41 0.92
N LYS A 24 23.14 15.52 1.87
CA LYS A 24 23.82 14.23 2.01
C LYS A 24 23.69 13.37 0.74
N ASP A 25 22.50 13.33 0.15
CA ASP A 25 22.21 12.62 -1.08
C ASP A 25 23.08 13.14 -2.23
N PHE A 26 23.09 14.44 -2.50
CA PHE A 26 23.93 15.00 -3.57
C PHE A 26 25.43 14.80 -3.31
N LYS A 27 25.90 14.81 -2.07
CA LYS A 27 27.30 14.52 -1.76
C LYS A 27 27.64 13.04 -1.96
N ASP A 28 26.92 12.16 -1.28
CA ASP A 28 27.21 10.73 -1.24
C ASP A 28 26.95 10.05 -2.60
N ASN A 29 25.86 10.42 -3.27
CA ASN A 29 25.40 9.76 -4.50
C ASN A 29 25.93 10.38 -5.79
N LEU A 30 26.26 11.68 -5.80
CA LEU A 30 26.81 12.36 -6.99
C LEU A 30 28.31 12.68 -6.85
N GLY A 31 28.91 12.48 -5.67
CA GLY A 31 30.32 12.75 -5.40
C GLY A 31 30.67 14.24 -5.36
N ILE A 32 29.72 15.11 -5.01
CA ILE A 32 29.87 16.58 -5.09
C ILE A 32 30.34 17.11 -3.72
N GLU A 33 31.63 16.92 -3.43
CA GLU A 33 32.21 17.31 -2.13
C GLU A 33 32.20 18.82 -1.87
N ALA A 34 32.24 19.62 -2.94
CA ALA A 34 32.21 21.08 -2.88
C ALA A 34 30.84 21.68 -2.50
N LEU A 35 29.79 20.85 -2.41
CA LEU A 35 28.49 21.26 -1.90
C LEU A 35 28.56 21.41 -0.37
N GLU A 36 28.27 22.61 0.10
CA GLU A 36 28.36 22.99 1.52
C GLU A 36 27.00 22.95 2.21
N ASP A 37 25.95 23.42 1.54
CA ASP A 37 24.59 23.45 2.08
C ASP A 37 23.53 23.40 0.95
N VAL A 38 22.32 22.96 1.31
CA VAL A 38 21.14 22.94 0.44
C VAL A 38 19.96 23.54 1.18
N ARG A 39 19.30 24.53 0.58
CA ARG A 39 18.02 25.07 1.10
C ARG A 39 16.88 24.67 0.17
N VAL A 40 15.72 24.38 0.75
CA VAL A 40 14.51 24.01 0.02
C VAL A 40 13.39 24.96 0.42
N LEU A 41 12.83 25.64 -0.57
CA LEU A 41 11.72 26.57 -0.39
C LEU A 41 10.49 26.03 -1.13
N ASN A 42 9.38 25.93 -0.43
CA ASN A 42 8.08 25.68 -1.05
C ASN A 42 7.54 27.01 -1.58
N LYS A 43 7.25 27.07 -2.87
CA LYS A 43 6.74 28.27 -3.55
C LYS A 43 5.27 28.09 -3.89
N TYR A 44 4.46 29.09 -3.53
CA TYR A 44 3.04 29.19 -3.84
C TYR A 44 2.77 30.44 -4.67
N ILE A 45 2.00 30.28 -5.73
CA ILE A 45 1.43 31.38 -6.52
C ILE A 45 -0.07 31.36 -6.27
N LEU A 46 -0.62 32.46 -5.77
CA LEU A 46 -2.02 32.59 -5.40
C LEU A 46 -2.77 33.47 -6.40
N GLY A 47 -3.98 33.05 -6.75
CA GLY A 47 -4.96 33.87 -7.45
C GLY A 47 -5.36 35.13 -6.67
N ASP A 48 -6.27 35.90 -7.26
CA ASP A 48 -6.68 37.18 -6.67
C ASP A 48 -7.45 36.98 -5.36
N MET A 49 -7.10 37.75 -4.33
CA MET A 49 -7.73 37.70 -3.01
C MET A 49 -7.55 38.99 -2.21
N GLU A 50 -8.44 39.23 -1.24
CA GLU A 50 -8.39 40.41 -0.36
C GLU A 50 -7.19 40.35 0.60
N GLU A 51 -6.64 41.51 0.96
CA GLU A 51 -5.40 41.61 1.76
C GLU A 51 -5.53 40.93 3.13
N GLU A 52 -6.68 41.05 3.79
CA GLU A 52 -6.93 40.40 5.08
C GLU A 52 -6.94 38.87 4.96
N GLN A 53 -7.53 38.35 3.88
CA GLN A 53 -7.58 36.92 3.59
C GLN A 53 -6.19 36.38 3.22
N TYR A 54 -5.40 37.16 2.48
CA TYR A 54 -4.02 36.84 2.14
C TYR A 54 -3.15 36.68 3.40
N VAL A 55 -3.16 37.66 4.30
CA VAL A 55 -2.38 37.62 5.56
C VAL A 55 -2.77 36.40 6.40
N ARG A 56 -4.08 36.08 6.50
CA ARG A 56 -4.53 34.88 7.21
C ARG A 56 -4.06 33.60 6.52
N THR A 57 -4.15 33.54 5.19
CA THR A 57 -3.73 32.37 4.38
C THR A 57 -2.25 32.04 4.60
N VAL A 58 -1.38 33.05 4.53
CA VAL A 58 0.06 32.88 4.72
C VAL A 58 0.37 32.29 6.10
N ASN A 59 -0.24 32.84 7.15
CA ASN A 59 0.09 32.49 8.55
C ASN A 59 -0.63 31.24 9.08
N THR A 60 -1.70 30.78 8.44
CA THR A 60 -2.50 29.64 8.93
C THR A 60 -2.48 28.42 8.02
N ILE A 61 -2.32 28.63 6.70
CA ILE A 61 -2.38 27.56 5.70
C ILE A 61 -0.99 27.25 5.17
N LEU A 62 -0.30 28.26 4.60
CA LEU A 62 0.94 28.02 3.86
C LEU A 62 2.16 27.80 4.75
N SER A 63 2.16 28.32 5.97
CA SER A 63 3.30 28.28 6.88
C SER A 63 2.90 28.10 8.34
N GLU A 64 3.87 27.71 9.16
CA GLU A 64 3.76 27.62 10.61
C GLU A 64 4.90 28.40 11.27
N THR A 65 4.56 29.49 11.97
CA THR A 65 5.52 30.39 12.60
C THR A 65 6.60 29.73 13.47
N PRO A 66 6.32 28.64 14.25
CA PRO A 66 7.37 27.96 15.01
C PRO A 66 8.50 27.37 14.15
N VAL A 67 8.16 26.82 12.97
CA VAL A 67 9.08 26.00 12.16
C VAL A 67 9.46 26.61 10.83
N ASP A 68 8.74 27.62 10.35
CA ASP A 68 8.89 28.18 9.01
C ASP A 68 9.38 29.64 9.02
N ARG A 69 10.08 30.01 7.94
CA ARG A 69 10.33 31.38 7.50
C ARG A 69 9.52 31.62 6.24
N VAL A 70 8.87 32.77 6.18
CA VAL A 70 8.08 33.18 5.03
C VAL A 70 8.78 34.33 4.32
N TYR A 71 8.82 34.25 2.99
CA TYR A 71 9.28 35.32 2.13
C TYR A 71 8.19 35.64 1.11
N GLU A 72 7.91 36.93 0.93
CA GLU A 72 6.91 37.40 -0.02
C GLU A 72 7.61 38.01 -1.24
N GLU A 73 7.14 37.66 -2.43
CA GLU A 73 7.56 38.19 -3.73
C GLU A 73 9.01 37.89 -4.14
N ASN A 74 9.94 37.74 -3.20
CA ASN A 74 11.35 37.42 -3.42
C ASN A 74 11.97 36.79 -2.16
N PHE A 75 13.14 36.16 -2.30
CA PHE A 75 13.92 35.59 -1.20
C PHE A 75 15.42 35.91 -1.38
N GLU A 76 16.20 35.77 -0.30
CA GLU A 76 17.64 36.08 -0.33
C GLU A 76 18.46 34.93 -0.93
N ILE A 77 19.36 35.30 -1.85
CA ILE A 77 20.36 34.42 -2.48
C ILE A 77 21.74 35.03 -2.27
N GLY A 78 22.66 34.28 -1.66
CA GLY A 78 24.06 34.65 -1.47
C GLY A 78 24.86 34.76 -2.77
N GLN A 79 26.06 35.36 -2.73
CA GLN A 79 26.93 35.46 -3.91
C GLN A 79 27.49 34.10 -4.37
N ASP A 80 27.55 33.13 -3.46
CA ASP A 80 28.00 31.75 -3.62
C ASP A 80 26.83 30.74 -3.68
N GLU A 81 25.60 31.24 -3.88
CA GLU A 81 24.39 30.42 -3.95
C GLU A 81 23.78 30.42 -5.36
N ILE A 82 23.25 29.27 -5.76
CA ILE A 82 22.59 29.07 -7.06
C ILE A 82 21.21 28.47 -6.80
N ALA A 83 20.17 29.14 -7.31
CA ALA A 83 18.79 28.70 -7.15
C ALA A 83 18.16 28.26 -8.49
N PHE A 84 17.39 27.17 -8.45
CA PHE A 84 16.54 26.75 -9.57
C PHE A 84 15.17 26.29 -9.05
N GLY A 85 14.12 26.55 -9.82
CA GLY A 85 12.75 26.13 -9.50
C GLY A 85 12.40 24.83 -10.21
N VAL A 86 11.58 24.01 -9.58
CA VAL A 86 11.06 22.74 -10.10
C VAL A 86 9.57 22.73 -9.89
N GLU A 87 8.82 22.55 -10.98
CA GLU A 87 7.36 22.44 -10.94
C GLU A 87 6.91 21.25 -11.77
N TYR A 88 5.70 20.74 -11.50
CA TYR A 88 5.11 19.70 -12.31
C TYR A 88 4.82 20.18 -13.73
N LEU A 89 4.82 19.23 -14.67
CA LEU A 89 4.39 19.50 -16.04
C LEU A 89 2.92 19.96 -16.07
N PRO A 90 2.54 20.83 -17.02
CA PRO A 90 1.15 21.28 -17.18
C PRO A 90 0.18 20.10 -17.31
N GLY A 91 -0.93 20.18 -16.55
CA GLY A 91 -1.97 19.16 -16.54
C GLY A 91 -1.73 17.99 -15.57
N GLN A 92 -0.59 17.90 -14.92
CA GLN A 92 -0.41 16.93 -13.84
C GLN A 92 -1.15 17.35 -12.56
N TYR A 93 -1.64 16.37 -11.80
CA TYR A 93 -2.24 16.63 -10.49
C TYR A 93 -1.19 17.07 -9.47
N ASP A 94 -1.42 18.23 -8.86
CA ASP A 94 -0.63 18.78 -7.76
C ASP A 94 -1.47 18.77 -6.48
N GLN A 95 -1.27 17.73 -5.66
CA GLN A 95 -2.00 17.54 -4.40
C GLN A 95 -1.80 18.70 -3.43
N ARG A 96 -0.61 19.32 -3.42
CA ARG A 96 -0.28 20.44 -2.53
C ARG A 96 -1.03 21.69 -2.93
N ALA A 97 -1.03 22.02 -4.22
CA ALA A 97 -1.80 23.14 -4.74
C ALA A 97 -3.31 22.96 -4.53
N ASP A 98 -3.83 21.75 -4.78
CA ASP A 98 -5.24 21.43 -4.59
C ASP A 98 -5.66 21.57 -3.12
N SER A 99 -4.89 20.98 -2.20
CA SER A 99 -5.15 21.05 -0.75
C SER A 99 -5.01 22.47 -0.20
N ALA A 100 -4.03 23.25 -0.68
CA ALA A 100 -3.91 24.67 -0.32
C ALA A 100 -5.13 25.46 -0.76
N SER A 101 -5.59 25.25 -2.00
CA SER A 101 -6.77 25.90 -2.55
C SER A 101 -8.04 25.55 -1.76
N GLU A 102 -8.22 24.27 -1.40
CA GLU A 102 -9.31 23.83 -0.52
C GLU A 102 -9.25 24.48 0.87
N CYS A 103 -8.08 24.52 1.50
CA CYS A 103 -7.90 25.17 2.80
C CYS A 103 -8.18 26.68 2.75
N ILE A 104 -7.84 27.36 1.65
CA ILE A 104 -8.15 28.77 1.47
C ILE A 104 -9.66 28.97 1.37
N MET A 105 -10.36 28.14 0.58
CA MET A 105 -11.83 28.15 0.49
C MET A 105 -12.48 27.98 1.88
N LEU A 106 -11.93 27.09 2.72
CA LEU A 106 -12.38 26.92 4.10
C LEU A 106 -12.20 28.18 4.95
N LEU A 107 -11.05 28.85 4.80
CA LEU A 107 -10.67 30.00 5.59
C LEU A 107 -11.48 31.26 5.22
N THR A 108 -11.81 31.42 3.93
CA THR A 108 -12.50 32.59 3.39
C THR A 108 -14.02 32.42 3.33
N GLU A 109 -14.55 31.19 3.32
CA GLU A 109 -15.96 30.89 3.02
C GLU A 109 -16.39 31.41 1.63
N GLU A 110 -15.46 31.50 0.69
CA GLU A 110 -15.67 31.95 -0.69
C GLU A 110 -15.49 30.80 -1.69
N GLU A 111 -15.53 31.12 -2.99
CA GLU A 111 -15.21 30.15 -4.04
C GLU A 111 -13.74 29.74 -4.00
N LYS A 112 -13.46 28.56 -4.56
CA LYS A 112 -12.10 28.03 -4.67
C LYS A 112 -11.24 28.96 -5.55
N ILE A 113 -10.05 29.33 -5.07
CA ILE A 113 -9.10 30.15 -5.84
C ILE A 113 -8.03 29.27 -6.53
N SER A 114 -7.52 29.71 -7.67
CA SER A 114 -6.39 29.04 -8.32
C SER A 114 -5.12 29.18 -7.46
N VAL A 115 -4.47 28.05 -7.19
CA VAL A 115 -3.16 27.97 -6.52
C VAL A 115 -2.23 27.12 -7.39
N LYS A 116 -0.97 27.52 -7.49
CA LYS A 116 0.08 26.71 -8.11
C LYS A 116 1.24 26.56 -7.14
N SER A 117 1.77 25.33 -7.01
CA SER A 117 2.91 25.05 -6.14
C SER A 117 4.15 24.65 -6.95
N SER A 118 5.33 24.93 -6.40
CA SER A 118 6.63 24.51 -6.95
C SER A 118 7.66 24.45 -5.83
N LYS A 119 8.79 23.75 -6.05
CA LYS A 119 9.94 23.77 -5.13
C LYS A 119 11.06 24.61 -5.70
N VAL A 120 11.73 25.38 -4.86
CA VAL A 120 12.96 26.09 -5.20
C VAL A 120 14.11 25.47 -4.41
N ILE A 121 15.11 24.99 -5.12
CA ILE A 121 16.32 24.40 -4.56
C ILE A 121 17.44 25.42 -4.67
N ILE A 122 18.07 25.73 -3.54
CA ILE A 122 19.20 26.65 -3.45
C ILE A 122 20.42 25.85 -3.02
N LEU A 123 21.46 25.87 -3.83
CA LEU A 123 22.72 25.16 -3.61
C LEU A 123 23.77 26.17 -3.17
N LYS A 124 24.49 25.88 -2.09
CA LYS A 124 25.61 26.69 -1.61
C LYS A 124 26.91 25.92 -1.74
N GLY A 125 27.93 26.57 -2.30
CA GLY A 125 29.29 26.05 -2.40
C GLY A 125 29.97 26.47 -3.69
N ASN A 126 31.28 26.20 -3.79
CA ASN A 126 32.07 26.52 -4.99
C ASN A 126 31.86 25.47 -6.11
N LEU A 127 30.62 25.38 -6.60
CA LEU A 127 30.19 24.40 -7.59
C LEU A 127 30.51 24.87 -9.01
N ASN A 128 30.97 23.94 -9.86
CA ASN A 128 31.11 24.21 -11.30
C ASN A 128 29.82 23.88 -12.08
N GLU A 129 29.74 24.31 -13.34
CA GLU A 129 28.56 24.11 -14.19
C GLU A 129 28.20 22.62 -14.40
N GLU A 130 29.19 21.72 -14.44
CA GLU A 130 28.93 20.28 -14.61
C GLU A 130 28.29 19.68 -13.35
N GLU A 131 28.73 20.07 -12.16
CA GLU A 131 28.16 19.63 -10.89
C GLU A 131 26.71 20.09 -10.74
N ILE A 132 26.42 21.34 -11.07
CA ILE A 132 25.05 21.89 -11.06
C ILE A 132 24.17 21.11 -12.04
N LYS A 133 24.68 20.83 -13.24
CA LYS A 133 23.94 20.05 -14.25
C LYS A 133 23.66 18.63 -13.77
N LYS A 134 24.62 17.98 -13.10
CA LYS A 134 24.42 16.65 -12.48
C LYS A 134 23.30 16.69 -11.44
N ILE A 135 23.32 17.66 -10.52
CA ILE A 135 22.28 17.83 -9.50
C ILE A 135 20.91 18.02 -10.16
N LYS A 136 20.79 18.92 -11.13
CA LYS A 136 19.53 19.16 -11.86
C LYS A 136 19.03 17.91 -12.56
N SER A 137 19.90 17.18 -13.26
CA SER A 137 19.53 15.94 -13.96
C SER A 137 19.14 14.79 -13.03
N TYR A 138 19.67 14.80 -11.80
CA TYR A 138 19.36 13.80 -10.79
C TYR A 138 18.05 14.12 -10.07
N TYR A 139 17.82 15.39 -9.75
CA TYR A 139 16.66 15.86 -8.99
C TYR A 139 15.40 16.01 -9.85
N ILE A 140 15.51 16.57 -11.06
CA ILE A 140 14.37 16.82 -11.95
C ILE A 140 14.11 15.58 -12.80
N ASN A 141 12.92 14.99 -12.67
CA ASN A 141 12.47 13.93 -13.58
C ASN A 141 11.73 14.59 -14.76
N PRO A 142 12.30 14.61 -15.97
CA PRO A 142 11.70 15.32 -17.12
C PRO A 142 10.35 14.76 -17.55
N VAL A 143 9.98 13.56 -17.07
CA VAL A 143 8.70 12.91 -17.36
C VAL A 143 7.57 13.53 -16.53
N ASP A 144 7.85 14.09 -15.36
CA ASP A 144 6.82 14.63 -14.46
C ASP A 144 7.02 16.10 -14.08
N SER A 145 8.24 16.60 -14.18
CA SER A 145 8.62 17.91 -13.69
C SER A 145 9.52 18.64 -14.67
N ARG A 146 9.50 19.97 -14.60
CA ARG A 146 10.33 20.85 -15.42
C ARG A 146 11.02 21.90 -14.56
N GLU A 147 12.18 22.34 -15.04
CA GLU A 147 12.84 23.51 -14.47
C GLU A 147 12.04 24.77 -14.82
N VAL A 148 11.87 25.64 -13.83
CA VAL A 148 11.33 26.98 -14.00
C VAL A 148 12.17 28.01 -13.28
N SER A 149 12.07 29.28 -13.72
CA SER A 149 12.66 30.38 -12.98
C SER A 149 12.12 30.39 -11.54
N PRO A 150 12.98 30.48 -10.50
CA PRO A 150 12.55 30.58 -9.11
C PRO A 150 11.50 31.69 -8.87
N LEU A 151 11.60 32.80 -9.62
CA LEU A 151 10.71 33.96 -9.50
C LEU A 151 9.58 34.02 -10.54
N SER A 152 9.33 32.94 -11.30
CA SER A 152 8.21 32.88 -12.26
C SER A 152 6.85 33.08 -11.56
N LYS A 153 5.96 33.93 -12.12
CA LYS A 153 4.61 34.21 -11.58
C LYS A 153 3.46 33.69 -12.45
N VAL A 154 3.71 32.68 -13.26
CA VAL A 154 2.68 32.11 -14.17
C VAL A 154 1.75 31.20 -13.36
N LEU A 155 0.50 31.63 -13.17
CA LEU A 155 -0.53 30.88 -12.45
C LEU A 155 -1.26 29.87 -13.36
N GLU A 156 -1.74 30.31 -14.52
CA GLU A 156 -2.43 29.50 -15.50
C GLU A 156 -1.73 29.59 -16.87
N GLU A 157 -1.65 28.46 -17.57
CA GLU A 157 -1.24 28.44 -18.97
C GLU A 157 -2.48 28.54 -19.86
N ASN A 158 -2.42 29.35 -20.93
CA ASN A 158 -3.49 29.40 -21.92
C ASN A 158 -3.55 28.05 -22.65
N LEU A 159 -4.54 27.22 -22.32
CA LEU A 159 -4.82 25.98 -23.04
C LEU A 159 -5.67 26.32 -24.27
N GLU A 160 -5.21 25.95 -25.46
CA GLU A 160 -5.97 26.13 -26.70
C GLU A 160 -7.24 25.27 -26.69
N GLU A 161 -8.32 25.75 -27.32
CA GLU A 161 -9.49 24.91 -27.52
C GLU A 161 -9.13 23.70 -28.39
N PRO A 162 -9.52 22.48 -27.97
CA PRO A 162 -9.15 21.28 -28.70
C PRO A 162 -9.87 21.21 -30.03
N ASN A 163 -9.11 20.87 -31.08
CA ASN A 163 -9.63 20.63 -32.42
C ASN A 163 -10.66 19.48 -32.44
N ASP A 164 -11.45 19.44 -33.51
CA ASP A 164 -12.30 18.28 -33.79
C ASP A 164 -11.46 17.01 -34.02
N VAL A 165 -12.02 15.86 -33.66
CA VAL A 165 -11.39 14.55 -33.89
C VAL A 165 -11.24 14.29 -35.39
N GLU A 166 -10.03 13.89 -35.81
CA GLU A 166 -9.69 13.55 -37.20
C GLU A 166 -10.50 12.34 -37.71
N VAL A 167 -11.14 12.50 -38.87
CA VAL A 167 -11.69 11.39 -39.68
C VAL A 167 -10.60 10.96 -40.67
N LEU A 168 -10.30 9.67 -40.71
CA LEU A 168 -9.18 9.13 -41.48
C LEU A 168 -9.57 8.88 -42.95
N ASP A 169 -9.66 9.96 -43.72
CA ASP A 169 -9.99 9.89 -45.14
C ASP A 169 -8.94 9.09 -45.95
N GLY A 170 -9.41 8.16 -46.78
CA GLY A 170 -8.56 7.28 -47.58
C GLY A 170 -8.02 6.05 -46.83
N PHE A 171 -8.33 5.87 -45.54
CA PHE A 171 -7.91 4.69 -44.77
C PHE A 171 -8.40 3.37 -45.39
N LEU A 172 -9.63 3.36 -45.92
CA LEU A 172 -10.21 2.18 -46.57
C LEU A 172 -9.42 1.75 -47.82
N ASP A 173 -8.80 2.69 -48.52
CA ASP A 173 -8.07 2.42 -49.76
C ASP A 173 -6.60 2.05 -49.55
N LEU A 174 -6.12 2.08 -48.30
CA LEU A 174 -4.74 1.71 -47.98
C LEU A 174 -4.45 0.25 -48.38
N ASN A 175 -3.45 0.11 -49.25
CA ASN A 175 -2.81 -1.15 -49.55
C ASN A 175 -1.88 -1.57 -48.38
N GLU A 176 -1.24 -2.73 -48.49
CA GLU A 176 -0.41 -3.25 -47.41
C GLU A 176 0.77 -2.35 -47.02
N GLU A 177 1.39 -1.67 -47.99
CA GLU A 177 2.48 -0.72 -47.72
C GLU A 177 1.95 0.54 -47.02
N GLY A 178 0.78 1.04 -47.44
CA GLY A 178 0.08 2.14 -46.79
C GLY A 178 -0.27 1.83 -45.33
N LEU A 179 -0.79 0.63 -45.05
CA LEU A 179 -1.09 0.19 -43.68
C LEU A 179 0.18 0.07 -42.81
N LYS A 180 1.29 -0.42 -43.36
CA LYS A 180 2.58 -0.47 -42.63
C LYS A 180 3.09 0.92 -42.29
N ASN A 181 2.96 1.87 -43.21
CA ASN A 181 3.35 3.26 -42.98
C ASN A 181 2.46 3.90 -41.91
N PHE A 182 1.15 3.72 -42.00
CA PHE A 182 0.19 4.22 -41.02
C PHE A 182 0.44 3.64 -39.61
N HIS A 183 0.64 2.32 -39.52
CA HIS A 183 0.93 1.61 -38.27
C HIS A 183 2.15 2.18 -37.54
N ARG A 184 3.23 2.42 -38.30
CA ARG A 184 4.47 3.02 -37.78
C ARG A 184 4.30 4.50 -37.43
N GLU A 185 3.65 5.28 -38.29
CA GLU A 185 3.44 6.73 -38.08
C GLU A 185 2.61 6.99 -36.82
N LYS A 186 1.53 6.23 -36.63
CA LYS A 186 0.64 6.39 -35.47
C LYS A 186 1.11 5.59 -34.23
N SER A 187 2.22 4.86 -34.33
CA SER A 187 2.85 4.11 -33.22
C SER A 187 1.90 3.17 -32.47
N LEU A 188 1.04 2.45 -33.21
CA LEU A 188 0.02 1.54 -32.68
C LEU A 188 0.63 0.27 -32.08
N ALA A 189 0.01 -0.29 -31.03
CA ALA A 189 0.47 -1.52 -30.40
C ALA A 189 -0.07 -2.80 -31.07
N MET A 190 -1.23 -2.72 -31.71
CA MET A 190 -1.86 -3.84 -32.43
C MET A 190 -0.98 -4.38 -33.58
N SER A 191 -1.27 -5.59 -34.06
CA SER A 191 -0.58 -6.17 -35.21
C SER A 191 -1.03 -5.56 -36.55
N LEU A 192 -0.24 -5.77 -37.61
CA LEU A 192 -0.65 -5.36 -38.96
C LEU A 192 -1.89 -6.11 -39.43
N GLU A 193 -2.06 -7.37 -39.01
CA GLU A 193 -3.24 -8.18 -39.27
C GLU A 193 -4.49 -7.62 -38.59
N ASP A 194 -4.37 -7.14 -37.35
CA ASP A 194 -5.46 -6.43 -36.66
C ASP A 194 -5.87 -5.18 -37.45
N LEU A 195 -4.90 -4.37 -37.90
CA LEU A 195 -5.18 -3.16 -38.67
C LEU A 195 -5.86 -3.46 -40.02
N LYS A 196 -5.50 -4.57 -40.68
CA LYS A 196 -6.21 -5.06 -41.89
C LYS A 196 -7.66 -5.42 -41.58
N MET A 197 -7.91 -6.12 -40.47
CA MET A 197 -9.25 -6.49 -40.02
C MET A 197 -10.10 -5.25 -39.71
N ILE A 198 -9.51 -4.23 -39.10
CA ILE A 198 -10.15 -2.94 -38.84
C ILE A 198 -10.56 -2.26 -40.16
N ARG A 199 -9.63 -2.13 -41.11
CA ARG A 199 -9.93 -1.57 -42.44
C ARG A 199 -11.09 -2.29 -43.11
N ASP A 200 -11.09 -3.61 -43.08
CA ASP A 200 -12.10 -4.42 -43.75
C ASP A 200 -13.47 -4.35 -43.03
N TYR A 201 -13.47 -4.21 -41.71
CA TYR A 201 -14.68 -3.90 -40.93
C TYR A 201 -15.28 -2.54 -41.32
N PHE A 202 -14.48 -1.48 -41.34
CA PHE A 202 -14.97 -0.14 -41.71
C PHE A 202 -15.41 -0.05 -43.18
N LYS A 203 -14.81 -0.85 -44.08
CA LYS A 203 -15.35 -1.06 -45.44
C LYS A 203 -16.74 -1.66 -45.43
N SER A 204 -16.99 -2.63 -44.55
CA SER A 204 -18.31 -3.28 -44.44
C SER A 204 -19.38 -2.38 -43.82
N GLU A 205 -18.98 -1.38 -43.01
CA GLU A 205 -19.85 -0.36 -42.44
C GLU A 205 -20.04 0.87 -43.37
N ASP A 206 -19.42 0.87 -44.57
CA ASP A 206 -19.49 1.95 -45.58
C ASP A 206 -19.12 3.35 -45.04
N ARG A 207 -18.09 3.42 -44.18
CA ARG A 207 -17.61 4.69 -43.60
C ARG A 207 -16.14 4.66 -43.21
N ASN A 208 -15.49 5.83 -43.22
CA ASN A 208 -14.15 6.00 -42.67
C ASN A 208 -14.19 5.97 -41.12
N PRO A 209 -13.16 5.40 -40.46
CA PRO A 209 -13.01 5.49 -39.02
C PRO A 209 -12.50 6.87 -38.58
N THR A 210 -12.78 7.23 -37.33
CA THR A 210 -12.06 8.34 -36.66
C THR A 210 -10.74 7.84 -36.07
N ILE A 211 -9.80 8.76 -35.79
CA ILE A 211 -8.58 8.41 -35.05
C ILE A 211 -8.89 7.87 -33.65
N THR A 212 -9.98 8.35 -33.01
CA THR A 212 -10.43 7.84 -31.71
C THR A 212 -10.83 6.38 -31.80
N GLU A 213 -11.57 5.98 -32.84
CA GLU A 213 -11.95 4.57 -33.05
C GLU A 213 -10.74 3.66 -33.19
N ILE A 214 -9.73 4.08 -33.94
CA ILE A 214 -8.47 3.33 -34.06
C ILE A 214 -7.79 3.18 -32.69
N LYS A 215 -7.69 4.25 -31.90
CA LYS A 215 -7.06 4.21 -30.56
C LYS A 215 -7.86 3.40 -29.54
N VAL A 216 -9.19 3.46 -29.57
CA VAL A 216 -10.07 2.64 -28.73
C VAL A 216 -9.85 1.16 -29.06
N ILE A 217 -9.82 0.80 -30.35
CA ILE A 217 -9.55 -0.59 -30.76
C ILE A 217 -8.12 -1.02 -30.40
N ASP A 218 -7.12 -0.14 -30.58
CA ASP A 218 -5.71 -0.40 -30.18
C ASP A 218 -5.60 -0.71 -28.69
N THR A 219 -6.40 -0.02 -27.87
CA THR A 219 -6.42 -0.22 -26.42
C THR A 219 -7.12 -1.54 -26.07
N TYR A 220 -8.33 -1.77 -26.60
CA TYR A 220 -9.10 -3.01 -26.38
C TYR A 220 -8.34 -4.27 -26.82
N TRP A 221 -7.60 -4.19 -27.93
CA TRP A 221 -6.87 -5.32 -28.49
C TRP A 221 -5.38 -5.34 -28.11
N SER A 222 -4.94 -4.44 -27.24
CA SER A 222 -3.60 -4.46 -26.66
C SER A 222 -3.35 -5.76 -25.89
N ASP A 223 -2.09 -6.18 -25.75
CA ASP A 223 -1.74 -7.38 -24.99
C ASP A 223 -2.22 -7.28 -23.52
N HIS A 224 -2.18 -6.08 -22.95
CA HIS A 224 -2.62 -5.79 -21.59
C HIS A 224 -4.13 -6.04 -21.36
N CYS A 225 -4.99 -5.73 -22.34
CA CYS A 225 -6.45 -5.91 -22.21
C CYS A 225 -6.93 -7.24 -22.78
N ARG A 226 -6.31 -7.71 -23.87
CA ARG A 226 -6.73 -8.93 -24.60
C ARG A 226 -6.01 -10.19 -24.11
N HIS A 227 -4.92 -10.06 -23.36
CA HIS A 227 -4.01 -11.16 -23.05
C HIS A 227 -3.61 -11.91 -24.33
N THR A 228 -3.26 -11.18 -25.40
CA THR A 228 -3.01 -11.73 -26.74
C THR A 228 -1.95 -12.84 -26.70
N THR A 229 -0.90 -12.64 -25.90
CA THR A 229 0.12 -13.65 -25.64
C THR A 229 -0.49 -14.92 -25.07
N PHE A 230 -1.35 -14.81 -24.06
CA PHE A 230 -1.99 -15.97 -23.42
C PHE A 230 -3.07 -16.62 -24.29
N GLU A 231 -3.68 -15.86 -25.19
CA GLU A 231 -4.70 -16.33 -26.14
C GLU A 231 -4.13 -16.88 -27.47
N THR A 232 -2.82 -16.75 -27.69
CA THR A 232 -2.12 -17.27 -28.88
C THR A 232 -2.21 -18.79 -28.93
N ILE A 233 -2.52 -19.33 -30.11
CA ILE A 233 -2.70 -20.77 -30.33
C ILE A 233 -1.33 -21.46 -30.42
N ILE A 234 -1.12 -22.47 -29.58
CA ILE A 234 0.09 -23.29 -29.58
C ILE A 234 -0.15 -24.51 -30.47
N LYS A 235 0.60 -24.62 -31.57
CA LYS A 235 0.48 -25.74 -32.54
C LYS A 235 1.31 -26.95 -32.17
N ASP A 236 2.61 -26.75 -32.05
CA ASP A 236 3.57 -27.80 -31.76
C ASP A 236 4.32 -27.48 -30.47
N VAL A 237 4.49 -28.49 -29.62
CA VAL A 237 5.23 -28.42 -28.35
C VAL A 237 6.36 -29.43 -28.42
N TYR A 238 7.60 -28.93 -28.44
CA TYR A 238 8.81 -29.76 -28.33
C TYR A 238 9.42 -29.61 -26.94
N ILE A 239 9.59 -30.71 -26.20
CA ILE A 239 10.26 -30.74 -24.90
C ILE A 239 11.56 -31.50 -25.05
N GLU A 240 12.68 -30.85 -24.77
CA GLU A 240 14.00 -31.44 -24.88
C GLU A 240 14.23 -32.54 -23.83
N GLU A 241 14.89 -33.62 -24.24
CA GLU A 241 15.21 -34.77 -23.39
C GLU A 241 16.24 -34.41 -22.31
N GLY A 242 15.99 -34.82 -21.07
CA GLY A 242 16.91 -34.63 -19.96
C GLY A 242 16.34 -35.05 -18.61
N LYS A 243 17.21 -35.18 -17.60
CA LYS A 243 16.86 -35.67 -16.25
C LYS A 243 15.68 -34.90 -15.65
N TYR A 244 15.69 -33.58 -15.76
CA TYR A 244 14.69 -32.68 -15.18
C TYR A 244 13.51 -32.38 -16.14
N SER A 245 13.51 -32.98 -17.34
CA SER A 245 12.43 -32.81 -18.33
C SER A 245 11.32 -33.85 -18.18
N GLU A 246 11.59 -34.99 -17.58
CA GLU A 246 10.58 -36.03 -17.32
C GLU A 246 9.34 -35.52 -16.57
N PRO A 247 9.47 -34.78 -15.44
CA PRO A 247 8.29 -34.23 -14.77
C PRO A 247 7.53 -33.21 -15.64
N ILE A 248 8.22 -32.49 -16.54
CA ILE A 248 7.60 -31.54 -17.47
C ILE A 248 6.74 -32.28 -18.51
N LYS A 249 7.27 -33.35 -19.10
CA LYS A 249 6.52 -34.18 -20.07
C LYS A 249 5.31 -34.81 -19.41
N LYS A 250 5.48 -35.37 -18.20
CA LYS A 250 4.38 -35.96 -17.44
C LYS A 250 3.29 -34.92 -17.14
N ALA A 251 3.66 -33.74 -16.65
CA ALA A 251 2.71 -32.66 -16.40
C ALA A 251 1.97 -32.23 -17.68
N TYR A 252 2.64 -32.24 -18.84
CA TYR A 252 2.01 -31.94 -20.12
C TYR A 252 1.02 -33.02 -20.57
N GLU A 253 1.32 -34.30 -20.37
CA GLU A 253 0.36 -35.39 -20.58
C GLU A 253 -0.83 -35.29 -19.64
N ASP A 254 -0.58 -35.03 -18.36
CA ASP A 254 -1.62 -34.85 -17.35
C ASP A 254 -2.53 -33.67 -17.70
N TYR A 255 -1.96 -32.55 -18.12
CA TYR A 255 -2.72 -31.41 -18.65
C TYR A 255 -3.64 -31.82 -19.80
N LYS A 256 -3.14 -32.58 -20.79
CA LYS A 256 -3.99 -33.06 -21.90
C LYS A 256 -5.11 -33.98 -21.43
N ASN A 257 -4.86 -34.82 -20.42
CA ASN A 257 -5.88 -35.65 -19.80
C ASN A 257 -6.95 -34.80 -19.12
N SER A 258 -6.56 -33.76 -18.39
CA SER A 258 -7.46 -32.80 -17.75
C SER A 258 -8.29 -32.02 -18.75
N ARG A 259 -7.72 -31.60 -19.89
CA ARG A 259 -8.48 -31.03 -21.00
C ARG A 259 -9.53 -31.99 -21.52
N ALA A 260 -9.15 -33.25 -21.74
CA ALA A 260 -10.09 -34.27 -22.21
C ALA A 260 -11.22 -34.50 -21.21
N TYR A 261 -10.90 -34.53 -19.91
CA TYR A 261 -11.88 -34.64 -18.84
C TYR A 261 -12.81 -33.42 -18.77
N VAL A 262 -12.27 -32.20 -18.78
CA VAL A 262 -13.04 -30.95 -18.67
C VAL A 262 -13.92 -30.72 -19.89
N TYR A 263 -13.36 -30.79 -21.10
CA TYR A 263 -14.03 -30.41 -22.33
C TYR A 263 -14.84 -31.55 -22.98
N GLY A 264 -14.51 -32.81 -22.72
CA GLY A 264 -15.24 -33.96 -23.27
C GLY A 264 -15.37 -33.90 -24.79
N GLU A 265 -16.60 -33.99 -25.31
CA GLU A 265 -16.90 -33.93 -26.75
C GLU A 265 -16.47 -32.62 -27.42
N ASN A 266 -16.36 -31.52 -26.66
CA ASN A 266 -15.95 -30.22 -27.19
C ASN A 266 -14.43 -30.05 -27.31
N LEU A 267 -13.61 -31.05 -26.94
CA LEU A 267 -12.15 -30.95 -26.96
C LEU A 267 -11.60 -30.52 -28.32
N ASN A 268 -12.15 -31.05 -29.43
CA ASN A 268 -11.71 -30.74 -30.79
C ASN A 268 -11.99 -29.28 -31.21
N ASN A 269 -12.90 -28.59 -30.49
CA ASN A 269 -13.22 -27.18 -30.71
C ASN A 269 -12.41 -26.25 -29.78
N LYS A 270 -11.50 -26.79 -28.96
CA LYS A 270 -10.71 -26.03 -27.98
C LYS A 270 -9.23 -26.06 -28.34
N GLU A 271 -8.71 -24.91 -28.72
CA GLU A 271 -7.29 -24.73 -29.04
C GLU A 271 -6.42 -24.78 -27.77
N VAL A 272 -5.15 -25.23 -27.90
CA VAL A 272 -4.17 -25.19 -26.80
C VAL A 272 -3.60 -23.78 -26.73
N LYS A 273 -3.66 -23.16 -25.55
CA LYS A 273 -3.23 -21.77 -25.29
C LYS A 273 -2.62 -21.68 -23.88
N LEU A 274 -1.86 -20.64 -23.57
CA LEU A 274 -1.38 -20.44 -22.20
C LEU A 274 -2.55 -20.15 -21.24
N MET A 275 -3.57 -19.39 -21.68
CA MET A 275 -4.80 -19.16 -20.91
C MET A 275 -5.55 -20.46 -20.57
N ASP A 276 -5.55 -21.40 -21.52
CA ASP A 276 -6.15 -22.73 -21.31
C ASP A 276 -5.39 -23.49 -20.22
N LEU A 277 -4.06 -23.52 -20.31
CA LEU A 277 -3.19 -24.15 -19.31
C LEU A 277 -3.29 -23.49 -17.93
N ALA A 278 -3.36 -22.16 -17.86
CA ALA A 278 -3.49 -21.42 -16.60
C ALA A 278 -4.81 -21.72 -15.87
N THR A 279 -5.89 -21.99 -16.61
CA THR A 279 -7.24 -22.15 -16.03
C THR A 279 -7.72 -23.60 -15.91
N ILE A 280 -7.00 -24.57 -16.50
CA ILE A 280 -7.48 -25.96 -16.60
C ILE A 280 -7.59 -26.68 -15.25
N ALA A 281 -6.64 -26.46 -14.33
CA ALA A 281 -6.66 -27.07 -13.00
C ALA A 281 -7.92 -26.65 -12.23
N MET A 282 -8.20 -25.34 -12.20
CA MET A 282 -9.43 -24.80 -11.60
C MET A 282 -10.69 -25.39 -12.24
N LYS A 283 -10.76 -25.45 -13.57
CA LYS A 283 -11.91 -26.03 -14.28
C LYS A 283 -12.13 -27.50 -13.92
N GLU A 284 -11.06 -28.27 -13.81
CA GLU A 284 -11.13 -29.67 -13.43
C GLU A 284 -11.55 -29.86 -11.97
N LEU A 285 -10.87 -29.20 -11.03
CA LEU A 285 -11.17 -29.29 -9.60
C LEU A 285 -12.62 -28.86 -9.32
N ARG A 286 -13.10 -27.81 -10.00
CA ARG A 286 -14.51 -27.42 -9.97
C ARG A 286 -15.44 -28.51 -10.51
N LYS A 287 -15.09 -29.13 -11.63
CA LYS A 287 -15.90 -30.23 -12.23
C LYS A 287 -15.94 -31.48 -11.33
N ARG A 288 -14.91 -31.68 -10.50
CA ARG A 288 -14.85 -32.73 -9.47
C ARG A 288 -15.63 -32.40 -8.19
N GLY A 289 -16.09 -31.15 -8.01
CA GLY A 289 -16.78 -30.69 -6.80
C GLY A 289 -15.83 -30.24 -5.68
N GLU A 290 -14.60 -29.84 -6.02
CA GLU A 290 -13.55 -29.44 -5.07
C GLU A 290 -13.42 -27.90 -4.96
N LEU A 291 -14.39 -27.14 -5.50
CA LEU A 291 -14.41 -25.67 -5.53
C LEU A 291 -15.85 -25.12 -5.44
N ASP A 292 -16.58 -25.56 -4.41
CA ASP A 292 -17.99 -25.19 -4.21
C ASP A 292 -18.17 -23.79 -3.59
N ASP A 293 -17.11 -23.24 -2.99
CA ASP A 293 -17.07 -21.91 -2.38
C ASP A 293 -16.85 -20.78 -3.40
N LEU A 294 -16.48 -21.07 -4.66
CA LEU A 294 -16.27 -20.05 -5.69
C LEU A 294 -17.55 -19.23 -5.95
N ASP A 295 -17.42 -17.90 -5.88
CA ASP A 295 -18.49 -16.99 -6.27
C ASP A 295 -18.55 -16.86 -7.80
N VAL A 296 -19.62 -17.35 -8.40
CA VAL A 296 -19.78 -17.42 -9.86
C VAL A 296 -20.56 -16.22 -10.35
N SER A 297 -19.91 -15.34 -11.12
CA SER A 297 -20.49 -14.10 -11.63
C SER A 297 -20.05 -13.80 -13.06
N GLU A 298 -20.78 -12.93 -13.77
CA GLU A 298 -20.30 -12.29 -15.00
C GLU A 298 -19.45 -11.03 -14.71
N GLU A 299 -19.44 -10.57 -13.47
CA GLU A 299 -18.67 -9.44 -12.95
C GLU A 299 -17.53 -10.00 -12.09
N ILE A 300 -16.36 -10.14 -12.70
CA ILE A 300 -15.15 -10.77 -12.12
C ILE A 300 -13.94 -9.85 -12.36
N ASN A 301 -13.69 -8.92 -11.44
CA ASN A 301 -12.45 -8.11 -11.44
C ASN A 301 -11.44 -8.60 -10.37
N ALA A 302 -11.92 -9.37 -9.39
CA ALA A 302 -11.13 -9.97 -8.33
C ALA A 302 -11.55 -11.42 -8.10
N CYS A 303 -10.66 -12.23 -7.52
CA CYS A 303 -11.00 -13.53 -6.99
C CYS A 303 -12.08 -13.35 -5.91
N SER A 304 -13.09 -14.21 -5.87
CA SER A 304 -14.19 -14.11 -4.90
C SER A 304 -14.61 -15.50 -4.45
N ILE A 305 -14.68 -15.71 -3.13
CA ILE A 305 -15.17 -16.94 -2.51
C ILE A 305 -16.21 -16.64 -1.43
N ASN A 306 -17.18 -17.53 -1.29
CA ASN A 306 -18.18 -17.53 -0.24
C ASN A 306 -17.55 -18.06 1.05
N ILE A 307 -17.69 -17.29 2.13
CA ILE A 307 -17.24 -17.67 3.46
C ILE A 307 -18.35 -17.47 4.49
N GLU A 308 -18.29 -18.27 5.55
CA GLU A 308 -19.09 -18.06 6.76
C GLU A 308 -18.15 -17.56 7.86
N ILE A 309 -18.48 -16.41 8.45
CA ILE A 309 -17.71 -15.84 9.55
C ILE A 309 -18.52 -15.89 10.84
N GLU A 310 -17.84 -16.14 11.96
CA GLU A 310 -18.42 -16.06 13.29
C GLU A 310 -18.17 -14.67 13.87
N THR A 311 -19.25 -13.96 14.17
CA THR A 311 -19.22 -12.65 14.82
C THR A 311 -19.70 -12.75 16.27
N ASP A 312 -19.56 -11.66 17.02
CA ASP A 312 -20.21 -11.48 18.33
C ASP A 312 -21.75 -11.54 18.27
N LYS A 313 -22.34 -11.43 17.08
CA LYS A 313 -23.79 -11.47 16.83
C LYS A 313 -24.30 -12.79 16.24
N GLY A 314 -23.40 -13.71 15.88
CA GLY A 314 -23.73 -15.00 15.27
C GLY A 314 -22.94 -15.27 13.99
N THR A 315 -23.36 -16.26 13.21
CA THR A 315 -22.72 -16.58 11.93
C THR A 315 -23.33 -15.75 10.81
N GLU A 316 -22.49 -15.16 9.95
CA GLU A 316 -22.89 -14.32 8.82
C GLU A 316 -22.23 -14.78 7.51
N GLU A 317 -22.94 -14.69 6.38
CA GLU A 317 -22.42 -15.01 5.04
C GLU A 317 -21.71 -13.81 4.42
N TYR A 318 -20.45 -14.01 4.06
CA TYR A 318 -19.58 -12.99 3.46
C TYR A 318 -18.99 -13.48 2.14
N LEU A 319 -18.56 -12.54 1.32
CA LEU A 319 -17.63 -12.78 0.23
C LEU A 319 -16.24 -12.32 0.68
N LEU A 320 -15.24 -13.20 0.54
CA LEU A 320 -13.83 -12.87 0.67
C LEU A 320 -13.26 -12.70 -0.73
N MET A 321 -12.70 -11.52 -1.00
CA MET A 321 -12.12 -11.17 -2.29
C MET A 321 -10.64 -10.89 -2.16
N PHE A 322 -9.88 -11.23 -3.19
CA PHE A 322 -8.45 -10.94 -3.26
C PHE A 322 -8.00 -10.75 -4.70
N LYS A 323 -6.94 -9.96 -4.88
CA LYS A 323 -6.40 -9.64 -6.20
C LYS A 323 -4.93 -9.27 -6.09
N ASN A 324 -4.14 -9.67 -7.08
CA ASN A 324 -2.79 -9.16 -7.32
C ASN A 324 -2.75 -8.37 -8.64
N GLU A 325 -1.96 -7.31 -8.66
CA GLU A 325 -1.78 -6.38 -9.79
C GLU A 325 -0.30 -6.01 -9.92
N THR A 326 0.11 -5.54 -11.11
CA THR A 326 1.49 -5.05 -11.33
C THR A 326 1.56 -3.78 -12.13
N HIS A 327 2.47 -2.87 -11.76
CA HIS A 327 2.83 -1.68 -12.53
C HIS A 327 4.34 -1.63 -12.81
N ASN A 328 4.87 -2.65 -13.50
CA ASN A 328 6.30 -2.76 -13.78
C ASN A 328 6.81 -1.60 -14.67
N HIS A 329 6.06 -1.25 -15.73
CA HIS A 329 6.47 -0.23 -16.70
C HIS A 329 6.43 1.19 -16.13
N PRO A 330 5.32 1.67 -15.54
CA PRO A 330 5.25 3.03 -14.99
C PRO A 330 6.32 3.26 -13.91
N THR A 331 6.57 2.24 -13.07
CA THR A 331 7.50 2.35 -11.93
C THR A 331 8.97 2.45 -12.36
N GLU A 332 9.33 2.06 -13.59
CA GLU A 332 10.69 2.28 -14.11
C GLU A 332 10.94 3.74 -14.53
N ILE A 333 9.87 4.43 -14.95
CA ILE A 333 9.94 5.78 -15.50
C ILE A 333 9.71 6.82 -14.40
N GLU A 334 8.66 6.61 -13.60
CA GLU A 334 8.31 7.44 -12.46
C GLU A 334 7.94 6.51 -11.28
N PRO A 335 8.94 6.15 -10.45
CA PRO A 335 8.77 5.12 -9.43
C PRO A 335 7.69 5.41 -8.38
N PHE A 336 7.46 6.67 -8.01
CA PHE A 336 6.51 7.01 -6.96
C PHE A 336 5.08 6.78 -7.44
N GLY A 337 4.67 7.43 -8.52
CA GLY A 337 3.35 7.34 -9.12
C GLY A 337 3.06 5.94 -9.65
N GLY A 338 4.04 5.28 -10.27
CA GLY A 338 3.90 3.90 -10.75
C GLY A 338 3.54 2.92 -9.63
N ALA A 339 4.22 2.99 -8.48
CA ALA A 339 3.96 2.11 -7.35
C ALA A 339 2.69 2.50 -6.56
N ALA A 340 2.40 3.81 -6.43
CA ALA A 340 1.18 4.29 -5.79
C ALA A 340 -0.07 3.79 -6.53
N THR A 341 -0.07 3.91 -7.86
CA THR A 341 -1.18 3.49 -8.72
C THR A 341 -1.28 1.98 -8.87
N CYS A 342 -0.18 1.23 -8.66
CA CYS A 342 -0.23 -0.22 -8.52
C CYS A 342 -1.20 -0.64 -7.41
N LEU A 343 -1.07 -0.03 -6.23
CA LEU A 343 -1.94 -0.31 -5.10
C LEU A 343 -3.37 0.22 -5.35
N GLY A 344 -3.51 1.46 -5.85
CA GLY A 344 -4.83 2.03 -6.15
C GLY A 344 -5.63 1.16 -7.14
N GLY A 345 -5.02 0.72 -8.24
CA GLY A 345 -5.65 -0.22 -9.18
C GLY A 345 -6.07 -1.53 -8.50
N ALA A 346 -5.15 -2.14 -7.75
CA ALA A 346 -5.43 -3.38 -7.01
C ALA A 346 -6.57 -3.24 -6.00
N ILE A 347 -6.75 -2.07 -5.37
CA ILE A 347 -7.87 -1.78 -4.45
C ILE A 347 -9.19 -1.68 -5.22
N ARG A 348 -9.23 -0.96 -6.35
CA ARG A 348 -10.47 -0.75 -7.11
C ARG A 348 -11.05 -2.03 -7.70
N ASP A 349 -10.21 -3.01 -8.03
CA ASP A 349 -10.65 -4.31 -8.54
C ASP A 349 -11.66 -5.00 -7.61
N PRO A 350 -11.35 -5.30 -6.32
CA PRO A 350 -12.35 -5.77 -5.37
C PRO A 350 -13.47 -4.77 -5.07
N LEU A 351 -13.24 -3.45 -5.17
CA LEU A 351 -14.31 -2.45 -4.97
C LEU A 351 -15.42 -2.58 -6.01
N SER A 352 -15.13 -3.07 -7.21
CA SER A 352 -16.18 -3.45 -8.17
C SER A 352 -17.20 -4.40 -7.54
N GLY A 353 -16.79 -5.29 -6.63
CA GLY A 353 -17.64 -6.17 -5.84
C GLY A 353 -18.28 -5.51 -4.61
N ARG A 354 -18.29 -4.18 -4.50
CA ARG A 354 -18.81 -3.42 -3.35
C ARG A 354 -18.17 -3.88 -2.03
N SER A 355 -16.89 -4.25 -2.09
CA SER A 355 -16.14 -4.73 -0.95
C SER A 355 -15.43 -3.62 -0.19
N TYR A 356 -14.94 -3.96 1.00
CA TYR A 356 -14.03 -3.10 1.76
C TYR A 356 -12.66 -3.74 1.78
N VAL A 357 -11.66 -3.06 1.22
CA VAL A 357 -10.28 -3.54 1.18
C VAL A 357 -9.61 -3.19 2.50
N TYR A 358 -9.15 -4.19 3.24
CA TYR A 358 -8.66 -4.02 4.62
C TYR A 358 -7.24 -4.56 4.83
N GLN A 359 -6.68 -5.33 3.90
CA GLN A 359 -5.26 -5.70 3.91
C GLN A 359 -4.58 -5.49 2.56
N ALA A 360 -3.30 -5.18 2.60
CA ALA A 360 -2.39 -5.19 1.47
C ALA A 360 -1.10 -5.97 1.75
N MET A 361 -0.52 -6.48 0.68
CA MET A 361 0.80 -7.10 0.61
C MET A 361 1.57 -6.51 -0.56
N ARG A 362 2.85 -6.20 -0.34
CA ARG A 362 3.76 -5.73 -1.39
C ARG A 362 4.91 -6.72 -1.58
N VAL A 363 5.01 -7.32 -2.76
CA VAL A 363 6.06 -8.29 -3.11
C VAL A 363 6.76 -7.82 -4.39
N THR A 364 8.00 -7.36 -4.29
CA THR A 364 8.69 -6.71 -5.40
C THR A 364 9.98 -7.42 -5.81
N GLY A 365 10.44 -7.16 -7.03
CA GLY A 365 11.68 -7.68 -7.60
C GLY A 365 12.61 -6.53 -7.98
N SER A 366 13.84 -6.54 -7.46
CA SER A 366 14.82 -5.47 -7.67
C SER A 366 16.21 -6.02 -8.00
N ALA A 367 17.00 -5.26 -8.76
CA ALA A 367 18.45 -5.45 -8.74
C ALA A 367 19.04 -4.86 -7.45
N ASP A 368 20.34 -5.05 -7.24
CA ASP A 368 21.01 -4.63 -6.01
C ASP A 368 20.97 -3.09 -5.84
N PRO A 369 20.22 -2.54 -4.85
CA PRO A 369 20.13 -1.09 -4.62
C PRO A 369 21.39 -0.53 -3.96
N THR A 370 22.33 -1.42 -3.61
CA THR A 370 23.64 -1.14 -3.02
C THR A 370 24.68 -0.70 -4.04
N VAL A 371 24.40 -0.86 -5.33
CA VAL A 371 25.32 -0.49 -6.42
C VAL A 371 25.48 1.02 -6.52
N GLU A 372 26.68 1.47 -6.87
CA GLU A 372 27.01 2.88 -7.07
C GLU A 372 26.23 3.47 -8.25
N ILE A 373 25.80 4.72 -8.13
CA ILE A 373 24.97 5.37 -9.17
C ILE A 373 25.74 5.55 -10.49
N CYS A 374 27.07 5.66 -10.44
CA CYS A 374 27.91 5.74 -11.64
C CYS A 374 27.89 4.44 -12.48
N GLU A 375 27.46 3.31 -11.91
CA GLU A 375 27.29 2.03 -12.61
C GLU A 375 25.88 1.86 -13.21
N THR A 376 25.02 2.88 -13.10
CA THR A 376 23.67 2.87 -13.69
C THR A 376 23.73 2.71 -15.21
N LEU A 377 22.90 1.81 -15.74
CA LEU A 377 22.75 1.63 -17.18
C LEU A 377 22.33 2.94 -17.86
N LYS A 378 22.98 3.27 -18.97
CA LYS A 378 22.65 4.48 -19.74
C LYS A 378 21.16 4.47 -20.14
N GLY A 379 20.48 5.59 -19.92
CA GLY A 379 19.04 5.73 -20.20
C GLY A 379 18.12 5.18 -19.10
N LYS A 380 18.65 4.61 -18.00
CA LYS A 380 17.85 4.17 -16.85
C LYS A 380 18.02 5.09 -15.64
N LEU A 381 16.99 5.13 -14.79
CA LEU A 381 17.12 5.67 -13.44
C LEU A 381 18.01 4.74 -12.60
N PRO A 382 18.77 5.27 -11.63
CA PRO A 382 19.55 4.42 -10.73
C PRO A 382 18.66 3.47 -9.94
N GLN A 383 19.10 2.22 -9.76
CA GLN A 383 18.32 1.20 -9.07
C GLN A 383 17.88 1.66 -7.68
N ARG A 384 18.78 2.29 -6.92
CA ARG A 384 18.48 2.86 -5.59
C ARG A 384 17.32 3.87 -5.63
N LYS A 385 17.26 4.73 -6.66
CA LYS A 385 16.18 5.73 -6.84
C LYS A 385 14.85 5.04 -7.16
N ILE A 386 14.89 4.03 -8.02
CA ILE A 386 13.71 3.21 -8.37
C ILE A 386 13.17 2.50 -7.12
N THR A 387 14.03 1.83 -6.36
CA THR A 387 13.68 1.11 -5.13
C THR A 387 13.06 2.03 -4.07
N LEU A 388 13.73 3.14 -3.72
CA LEU A 388 13.27 4.05 -2.68
C LEU A 388 12.00 4.81 -3.07
N GLY A 389 11.90 5.24 -4.33
CA GLY A 389 10.75 5.96 -4.87
C GLY A 389 9.49 5.09 -4.91
N ALA A 390 9.61 3.83 -5.36
CA ALA A 390 8.48 2.90 -5.38
C ALA A 390 7.99 2.52 -3.99
N ALA A 391 8.93 2.25 -3.05
CA ALA A 391 8.56 2.01 -1.66
C ALA A 391 7.83 3.21 -1.05
N HIS A 392 8.24 4.44 -1.40
CA HIS A 392 7.56 5.66 -0.96
C HIS A 392 6.16 5.80 -1.58
N GLY A 393 6.03 5.61 -2.89
CA GLY A 393 4.75 5.72 -3.60
C GLY A 393 3.70 4.76 -3.06
N TYR A 394 4.06 3.48 -2.93
CA TYR A 394 3.15 2.45 -2.43
C TYR A 394 2.76 2.70 -0.96
N SER A 395 3.73 2.98 -0.08
CA SER A 395 3.44 3.26 1.34
C SER A 395 2.62 4.53 1.51
N SER A 396 2.90 5.59 0.76
CA SER A 396 2.13 6.83 0.81
C SER A 396 0.66 6.61 0.48
N TYR A 397 0.36 5.88 -0.61
CA TYR A 397 -1.01 5.59 -1.02
C TYR A 397 -1.74 4.73 0.03
N GLY A 398 -1.10 3.65 0.49
CA GLY A 398 -1.68 2.73 1.48
C GLY A 398 -1.92 3.37 2.85
N ASN A 399 -0.98 4.20 3.33
CA ASN A 399 -1.11 4.90 4.60
C ASN A 399 -2.24 5.94 4.55
N GLN A 400 -2.32 6.74 3.47
CA GLN A 400 -3.35 7.78 3.30
C GLN A 400 -4.76 7.18 3.18
N ILE A 401 -4.93 6.12 2.38
CA ILE A 401 -6.25 5.49 2.23
C ILE A 401 -6.68 4.76 3.52
N GLY A 402 -5.73 4.42 4.38
CA GLY A 402 -5.95 3.73 5.66
C GLY A 402 -6.05 2.21 5.49
N LEU A 403 -5.07 1.61 4.81
CA LEU A 403 -5.00 0.19 4.52
C LEU A 403 -3.85 -0.48 5.28
N ALA A 404 -4.15 -1.56 6.00
CA ALA A 404 -3.14 -2.30 6.76
C ALA A 404 -2.28 -3.16 5.82
N THR A 405 -1.04 -2.77 5.61
CA THR A 405 -0.06 -3.54 4.86
C THR A 405 0.61 -4.55 5.79
N GLY A 406 0.15 -5.80 5.76
CA GLY A 406 0.60 -6.84 6.69
C GLY A 406 1.88 -7.56 6.28
N GLN A 407 2.30 -7.45 5.02
CA GLN A 407 3.52 -8.07 4.52
C GLN A 407 4.18 -7.21 3.45
N VAL A 408 5.48 -6.96 3.58
CA VAL A 408 6.32 -6.26 2.61
C VAL A 408 7.60 -7.05 2.39
N SER A 409 7.94 -7.35 1.14
CA SER A 409 9.19 -8.01 0.80
C SER A 409 9.70 -7.58 -0.58
N GLU A 410 10.99 -7.26 -0.64
CA GLU A 410 11.72 -7.08 -1.89
C GLU A 410 12.67 -8.25 -2.12
N ILE A 411 12.52 -8.92 -3.25
CA ILE A 411 13.31 -10.07 -3.69
C ILE A 411 14.33 -9.60 -4.71
N TYR A 412 15.61 -9.92 -4.48
CA TYR A 412 16.72 -9.38 -5.24
C TYR A 412 17.29 -10.39 -6.24
N HIS A 413 17.46 -9.95 -7.49
CA HIS A 413 18.17 -10.70 -8.52
C HIS A 413 18.80 -9.74 -9.54
N PRO A 414 20.05 -9.97 -10.02
CA PRO A 414 20.72 -9.05 -10.94
C PRO A 414 19.94 -8.73 -12.22
N ASN A 415 19.23 -9.72 -12.77
CA ASN A 415 18.44 -9.56 -13.99
C ASN A 415 17.27 -8.56 -13.88
N TYR A 416 16.83 -8.18 -12.68
CA TYR A 416 15.84 -7.11 -12.51
C TYR A 416 16.41 -5.72 -12.86
N ALA A 417 17.72 -5.60 -13.11
CA ALA A 417 18.29 -4.39 -13.70
C ALA A 417 17.71 -4.11 -15.09
N ALA A 418 17.23 -5.14 -15.80
CA ALA A 418 16.46 -4.98 -17.03
C ALA A 418 15.19 -4.18 -16.77
N LYS A 419 14.39 -4.61 -15.80
CA LYS A 419 13.12 -4.01 -15.40
C LYS A 419 12.72 -4.58 -14.04
N ARG A 420 12.36 -3.74 -13.08
CA ARG A 420 11.86 -4.15 -11.78
C ARG A 420 10.55 -4.92 -11.91
N MET A 421 10.21 -5.61 -10.82
CA MET A 421 8.89 -6.17 -10.61
C MET A 421 8.20 -5.38 -9.48
N GLU A 422 7.11 -4.67 -9.77
CA GLU A 422 6.26 -4.02 -8.77
C GLU A 422 4.93 -4.78 -8.70
N VAL A 423 4.74 -5.59 -7.66
CA VAL A 423 3.48 -6.34 -7.43
C VAL A 423 2.85 -5.88 -6.11
N GLY A 424 1.56 -5.54 -6.20
CA GLY A 424 0.69 -5.35 -5.05
C GLY A 424 -0.36 -6.45 -5.00
N ALA A 425 -0.74 -6.88 -3.80
CA ALA A 425 -1.86 -7.77 -3.60
C ALA A 425 -2.73 -7.32 -2.43
N VAL A 426 -4.05 -7.52 -2.52
CA VAL A 426 -5.01 -7.02 -1.53
C VAL A 426 -6.01 -8.08 -1.11
N ILE A 427 -6.58 -7.92 0.09
CA ILE A 427 -7.74 -8.68 0.58
C ILE A 427 -8.88 -7.72 0.92
N ALA A 428 -10.08 -8.08 0.50
CA ALA A 428 -11.30 -7.36 0.76
C ALA A 428 -12.42 -8.30 1.20
N ALA A 429 -13.41 -7.76 1.92
CA ALA A 429 -14.57 -8.53 2.33
C ALA A 429 -15.86 -7.70 2.29
N THR A 430 -16.99 -8.37 2.11
CA THR A 430 -18.32 -7.73 2.15
C THR A 430 -19.41 -8.73 2.52
N PRO A 431 -20.48 -8.31 3.21
CA PRO A 431 -21.68 -9.13 3.36
C PRO A 431 -22.20 -9.55 1.99
N LYS A 432 -22.47 -10.84 1.82
CA LYS A 432 -22.88 -11.40 0.51
C LYS A 432 -24.15 -10.75 -0.04
N GLU A 433 -25.06 -10.33 0.84
CA GLU A 433 -26.30 -9.62 0.48
C GLU A 433 -26.10 -8.23 -0.13
N ASN A 434 -24.89 -7.65 -0.03
CA ASN A 434 -24.57 -6.33 -0.61
C ASN A 434 -24.12 -6.43 -2.06
N VAL A 435 -23.83 -7.64 -2.57
CA VAL A 435 -23.34 -7.83 -3.94
C VAL A 435 -24.49 -8.31 -4.82
N ILE A 436 -25.12 -7.36 -5.49
CA ILE A 436 -26.22 -7.63 -6.43
C ILE A 436 -25.64 -8.09 -7.78
N ARG A 437 -26.00 -9.31 -8.20
CA ARG A 437 -25.57 -9.91 -9.48
C ARG A 437 -26.68 -9.81 -10.53
N LEU A 438 -27.03 -8.59 -10.94
CA LEU A 438 -28.04 -8.34 -11.98
C LEU A 438 -27.40 -7.99 -13.32
N LYS A 439 -28.12 -8.25 -14.41
CA LYS A 439 -27.69 -7.84 -15.76
C LYS A 439 -28.20 -6.42 -16.06
N PRO A 440 -27.36 -5.53 -16.58
CA PRO A 440 -27.80 -4.24 -17.13
C PRO A 440 -28.88 -4.42 -18.20
N SER A 441 -29.84 -3.50 -18.22
CA SER A 441 -30.99 -3.50 -19.12
C SER A 441 -31.17 -2.13 -19.78
N LYS A 442 -31.86 -2.08 -20.91
CA LYS A 442 -32.13 -0.83 -21.63
C LYS A 442 -32.76 0.22 -20.71
N GLY A 443 -32.23 1.45 -20.74
CA GLY A 443 -32.68 2.56 -19.91
C GLY A 443 -32.08 2.59 -18.50
N ASP A 444 -31.25 1.61 -18.14
CA ASP A 444 -30.31 1.77 -17.04
C ASP A 444 -29.27 2.84 -17.39
N ILE A 445 -28.78 3.53 -16.38
CA ILE A 445 -27.80 4.61 -16.54
C ILE A 445 -26.45 4.18 -16.01
N VAL A 446 -25.40 4.81 -16.53
CA VAL A 446 -24.03 4.66 -16.00
C VAL A 446 -23.58 5.98 -15.39
N ILE A 447 -23.15 5.90 -14.14
CA ILE A 447 -22.59 7.01 -13.39
C ILE A 447 -21.07 6.80 -13.29
N LEU A 448 -20.33 7.86 -13.61
CA LEU A 448 -18.91 7.99 -13.28
C LEU A 448 -18.83 8.56 -11.86
N LEU A 449 -18.26 7.78 -10.95
CA LEU A 449 -18.07 8.11 -9.54
C LEU A 449 -16.58 8.37 -9.25
N GLY A 450 -16.27 9.45 -8.54
CA GLY A 450 -14.92 9.71 -8.01
C GLY A 450 -14.15 10.82 -8.73
N GLY A 451 -12.90 10.53 -9.11
CA GLY A 451 -11.93 11.49 -9.61
C GLY A 451 -12.28 12.13 -10.97
N ARG A 452 -11.72 13.33 -11.21
CA ARG A 452 -11.86 14.05 -12.49
C ARG A 452 -10.83 13.59 -13.53
N THR A 453 -11.16 13.75 -14.80
CA THR A 453 -10.36 13.28 -15.95
C THR A 453 -9.32 14.32 -16.38
N GLY A 454 -8.07 13.88 -16.57
CA GLY A 454 -6.93 14.66 -17.05
C GLY A 454 -6.15 13.92 -18.15
N ARG A 455 -4.99 14.45 -18.56
CA ARG A 455 -4.03 13.79 -19.48
C ARG A 455 -3.17 12.77 -18.74
N ASP A 456 -3.80 11.89 -17.98
CA ASP A 456 -3.11 10.89 -17.18
C ASP A 456 -3.14 9.53 -17.91
N GLY A 457 -1.98 8.90 -18.05
CA GLY A 457 -1.85 7.56 -18.62
C GLY A 457 -2.36 7.42 -20.06
N ILE A 458 -2.40 8.48 -20.86
CA ILE A 458 -2.88 8.40 -22.24
C ILE A 458 -1.90 7.55 -23.06
N GLY A 459 -2.31 6.34 -23.42
CA GLY A 459 -1.44 5.36 -24.07
C GLY A 459 -0.62 4.52 -23.09
N GLY A 460 -0.92 4.52 -21.78
CA GLY A 460 -0.24 3.69 -20.78
C GLY A 460 -0.37 2.19 -21.06
N ALA A 461 -1.59 1.72 -21.38
CA ALA A 461 -1.83 0.32 -21.77
C ALA A 461 -0.97 -0.11 -22.98
N THR A 462 -0.86 0.75 -24.00
CA THR A 462 -0.08 0.45 -25.22
C THR A 462 1.41 0.63 -25.00
N GLY A 463 1.83 1.59 -24.17
CA GLY A 463 3.20 1.81 -23.72
C GLY A 463 3.76 0.65 -22.91
N SER A 464 2.95 0.03 -22.04
CA SER A 464 3.33 -1.15 -21.24
C SER A 464 3.72 -2.37 -22.07
N SER A 465 3.26 -2.41 -23.34
CA SER A 465 3.50 -3.47 -24.32
C SER A 465 4.70 -3.17 -25.24
N LYS A 466 5.35 -2.00 -25.11
CA LYS A 466 6.50 -1.58 -25.94
C LYS A 466 7.85 -1.88 -25.26
N GLU A 467 8.91 -1.93 -26.08
CA GLU A 467 10.29 -2.04 -25.60
C GLU A 467 10.81 -0.67 -25.14
N HIS A 468 11.60 -0.67 -24.06
CA HIS A 468 12.32 0.51 -23.62
C HIS A 468 13.57 0.74 -24.48
N THR A 469 13.62 1.92 -25.09
CA THR A 469 14.81 2.46 -25.77
C THR A 469 15.09 3.88 -25.30
N GLU A 470 16.31 4.38 -25.48
CA GLU A 470 16.69 5.74 -25.09
C GLU A 470 15.77 6.82 -25.70
N GLU A 471 15.21 6.61 -26.89
CA GLU A 471 14.32 7.56 -27.56
C GLU A 471 12.89 7.55 -27.00
N SER A 472 12.39 6.38 -26.56
CA SER A 472 11.02 6.22 -26.06
C SER A 472 10.74 7.00 -24.76
N ILE A 473 11.72 7.05 -23.85
CA ILE A 473 11.57 7.61 -22.50
C ILE A 473 11.23 9.11 -22.53
N ASN A 474 11.72 9.85 -23.54
CA ASN A 474 11.47 11.28 -23.68
C ASN A 474 10.06 11.62 -24.19
N GLN A 475 9.31 10.63 -24.71
CA GLN A 475 7.94 10.81 -25.21
C GLN A 475 6.85 10.38 -24.19
N CYS A 476 7.23 9.73 -23.09
CA CYS A 476 6.33 9.09 -22.13
C CYS A 476 5.73 10.02 -21.04
N GLY A 477 5.87 11.34 -21.15
CA GLY A 477 5.36 12.29 -20.13
C GLY A 477 3.85 12.15 -19.84
N ALA A 478 3.06 11.74 -20.84
CA ALA A 478 1.62 11.49 -20.73
C ALA A 478 1.27 10.12 -20.12
N GLU A 479 2.24 9.21 -19.95
CA GLU A 479 2.03 7.86 -19.39
C GLU A 479 2.09 7.86 -17.85
N VAL A 480 2.52 8.95 -17.21
CA VAL A 480 2.64 9.03 -15.74
C VAL A 480 1.27 9.24 -15.11
N GLN A 481 0.94 8.37 -14.16
CA GLN A 481 -0.29 8.43 -13.38
C GLN A 481 0.03 8.85 -11.94
N LYS A 482 -0.70 9.83 -11.41
CA LYS A 482 -0.64 10.25 -10.00
C LYS A 482 -1.98 9.97 -9.33
N GLY A 483 -1.93 9.27 -8.21
CA GLY A 483 -3.12 8.88 -7.46
C GLY A 483 -3.50 9.88 -6.36
N ASN A 484 -4.79 9.88 -5.99
CA ASN A 484 -5.41 10.65 -4.93
C ASN A 484 -6.14 9.71 -3.92
N ALA A 485 -5.37 9.07 -3.05
CA ALA A 485 -5.86 8.12 -2.06
C ALA A 485 -7.07 8.61 -1.21
N PRO A 486 -7.14 9.88 -0.75
CA PRO A 486 -8.33 10.41 -0.08
C PRO A 486 -9.63 10.27 -0.88
N THR A 487 -9.60 10.43 -2.21
CA THR A 487 -10.78 10.26 -3.06
C THR A 487 -11.21 8.80 -3.12
N GLU A 488 -10.28 7.87 -3.30
CA GLU A 488 -10.58 6.44 -3.34
C GLU A 488 -11.12 5.92 -1.99
N ARG A 489 -10.62 6.46 -0.87
CA ARG A 489 -11.16 6.16 0.47
C ARG A 489 -12.65 6.48 0.57
N LYS A 490 -13.08 7.62 0.05
CA LYS A 490 -14.50 8.01 0.07
C LYS A 490 -15.35 6.99 -0.70
N ILE A 491 -14.85 6.46 -1.82
CA ILE A 491 -15.54 5.43 -2.61
C ILE A 491 -15.71 4.16 -1.76
N GLN A 492 -14.66 3.72 -1.05
CA GLN A 492 -14.76 2.58 -0.13
C GLN A 492 -15.83 2.81 0.95
N ARG A 493 -15.87 4.01 1.55
CA ARG A 493 -16.89 4.36 2.56
C ARG A 493 -18.29 4.28 1.98
N LEU A 494 -18.50 4.86 0.80
CA LEU A 494 -19.78 4.84 0.10
C LEU A 494 -20.24 3.39 -0.19
N PHE A 495 -19.35 2.51 -0.65
CA PHE A 495 -19.69 1.12 -0.96
C PHE A 495 -19.93 0.24 0.27
N ARG A 496 -19.49 0.64 1.47
CA ARG A 496 -19.88 -0.01 2.72
C ARG A 496 -21.33 0.31 3.13
N ASN A 497 -21.95 1.34 2.56
CA ASN A 497 -23.36 1.64 2.80
C ASN A 497 -24.24 0.60 2.09
N LYS A 498 -25.00 -0.17 2.88
CA LYS A 498 -25.90 -1.22 2.37
C LYS A 498 -26.92 -0.70 1.35
N GLU A 499 -27.50 0.48 1.57
CA GLU A 499 -28.46 1.08 0.62
C GLU A 499 -27.79 1.33 -0.73
N VAL A 500 -26.59 1.90 -0.72
CA VAL A 500 -25.82 2.18 -1.94
C VAL A 500 -25.40 0.91 -2.66
N ALA A 501 -24.80 -0.04 -1.93
CA ALA A 501 -24.30 -1.28 -2.50
C ALA A 501 -25.41 -2.07 -3.21
N GLN A 502 -26.62 -2.09 -2.63
CA GLN A 502 -27.78 -2.78 -3.19
C GLN A 502 -28.43 -2.06 -4.38
N MET A 503 -28.13 -0.78 -4.63
CA MET A 503 -28.58 -0.07 -5.84
C MET A 503 -27.74 -0.42 -7.09
N ILE A 504 -26.50 -0.88 -6.89
CA ILE A 504 -25.55 -1.11 -7.97
C ILE A 504 -25.82 -2.47 -8.62
N LYS A 505 -26.25 -2.48 -9.87
CA LYS A 505 -26.48 -3.71 -10.65
C LYS A 505 -25.18 -4.34 -11.14
N ARG A 506 -24.23 -3.49 -11.54
CA ARG A 506 -22.91 -3.85 -12.06
C ARG A 506 -21.97 -2.67 -11.86
N CYS A 507 -20.70 -2.96 -11.63
CA CYS A 507 -19.66 -1.97 -11.44
C CYS A 507 -18.38 -2.41 -12.16
N ASN A 508 -17.59 -1.43 -12.57
CA ASN A 508 -16.25 -1.67 -13.11
C ASN A 508 -15.32 -0.55 -12.63
N ASP A 509 -14.05 -0.85 -12.46
CA ASP A 509 -13.03 0.15 -12.17
C ASP A 509 -12.56 0.86 -13.45
N PHE A 510 -12.01 2.06 -13.29
CA PHE A 510 -11.25 2.70 -14.35
C PHE A 510 -9.77 2.35 -14.21
N GLY A 511 -9.30 1.49 -15.10
CA GLY A 511 -7.88 1.17 -15.30
C GLY A 511 -7.43 1.53 -16.71
N ALA A 512 -6.84 0.54 -17.41
CA ALA A 512 -6.37 0.68 -18.78
C ALA A 512 -7.49 1.05 -19.76
N GLY A 513 -7.26 2.06 -20.59
CA GLY A 513 -8.21 2.53 -21.61
C GLY A 513 -9.39 3.37 -21.13
N GLY A 514 -9.45 3.71 -19.84
CA GLY A 514 -10.32 4.75 -19.33
C GLY A 514 -11.81 4.54 -19.60
N VAL A 515 -12.50 5.60 -20.02
CA VAL A 515 -13.94 5.60 -20.34
C VAL A 515 -14.28 4.51 -21.37
N SER A 516 -13.43 4.33 -22.37
CA SER A 516 -13.70 3.41 -23.46
C SER A 516 -13.85 1.97 -23.01
N VAL A 517 -12.98 1.51 -22.10
CA VAL A 517 -12.97 0.14 -21.59
C VAL A 517 -13.92 0.03 -20.39
N ALA A 518 -13.71 0.86 -19.36
CA ALA A 518 -14.42 0.76 -18.09
C ALA A 518 -15.94 0.81 -18.25
N ILE A 519 -16.44 1.75 -19.07
CA ILE A 519 -17.87 1.89 -19.35
C ILE A 519 -18.30 0.95 -20.48
N GLY A 520 -17.47 0.78 -21.51
CA GLY A 520 -17.79 -0.04 -22.68
C GLY A 520 -17.93 -1.55 -22.39
N GLU A 521 -17.34 -2.05 -21.31
CA GLU A 521 -17.44 -3.46 -20.89
C GLU A 521 -18.67 -3.78 -20.02
N LEU A 522 -19.32 -2.77 -19.45
CA LEU A 522 -20.47 -2.97 -18.57
C LEU A 522 -21.64 -3.65 -19.27
N CYS A 523 -21.85 -3.32 -20.55
CA CYS A 523 -22.97 -3.83 -21.32
C CYS A 523 -22.66 -3.83 -22.83
N ARG A 524 -23.50 -4.52 -23.61
CA ARG A 524 -23.28 -4.71 -25.05
C ARG A 524 -23.64 -3.48 -25.90
N GLY A 525 -24.65 -2.72 -25.49
CA GLY A 525 -25.08 -1.50 -26.17
C GLY A 525 -25.04 -0.34 -25.20
N ILE A 526 -24.31 0.72 -25.53
CA ILE A 526 -24.13 1.87 -24.65
C ILE A 526 -23.86 3.15 -25.41
N ASP A 527 -24.51 4.22 -24.98
CA ASP A 527 -24.32 5.58 -25.50
C ASP A 527 -23.67 6.44 -24.43
N ILE A 528 -22.44 6.88 -24.69
CA ILE A 528 -21.63 7.68 -23.77
C ILE A 528 -21.58 9.13 -24.26
N ASP A 529 -21.81 10.07 -23.36
CA ASP A 529 -21.67 11.50 -23.62
C ASP A 529 -20.38 12.02 -22.96
N LEU A 530 -19.34 12.19 -23.78
CA LEU A 530 -18.02 12.66 -23.31
C LEU A 530 -18.05 14.12 -22.85
N ASN A 531 -19.06 14.90 -23.22
CA ASN A 531 -19.19 16.28 -22.74
C ASN A 531 -19.57 16.32 -21.25
N LYS A 532 -20.14 15.25 -20.70
CA LYS A 532 -20.51 15.13 -19.29
C LYS A 532 -19.40 14.58 -18.40
N VAL A 533 -18.31 14.07 -18.98
CA VAL A 533 -17.19 13.53 -18.21
C VAL A 533 -16.52 14.66 -17.42
N PRO A 534 -16.43 14.58 -16.08
CA PRO A 534 -15.78 15.62 -15.27
C PRO A 534 -14.30 15.76 -15.62
N LYS A 535 -13.80 16.99 -15.76
CA LYS A 535 -12.43 17.30 -16.19
C LYS A 535 -11.65 18.01 -15.08
N LYS A 536 -10.35 17.73 -14.96
CA LYS A 536 -9.43 18.47 -14.06
C LYS A 536 -9.18 19.89 -14.55
N TYR A 537 -9.11 20.06 -15.87
CA TYR A 537 -8.87 21.33 -16.57
C TYR A 537 -9.44 21.24 -17.99
N GLU A 538 -9.67 22.39 -18.61
CA GLU A 538 -10.14 22.47 -20.00
C GLU A 538 -9.02 22.16 -21.01
N GLY A 539 -9.36 21.93 -22.28
CA GLY A 539 -8.36 21.67 -23.32
C GLY A 539 -8.17 20.19 -23.68
N LEU A 540 -8.87 19.26 -23.03
CA LEU A 540 -8.90 17.84 -23.40
C LEU A 540 -9.74 17.61 -24.66
N ASP A 541 -9.19 16.94 -25.67
CA ASP A 541 -9.94 16.56 -26.86
C ASP A 541 -10.81 15.30 -26.63
N GLY A 542 -11.71 14.99 -27.58
CA GLY A 542 -12.60 13.83 -27.46
C GLY A 542 -11.88 12.48 -27.40
N THR A 543 -10.69 12.37 -27.99
CA THR A 543 -9.84 11.18 -27.89
C THR A 543 -9.23 11.06 -26.50
N GLU A 544 -8.66 12.14 -25.98
CA GLU A 544 -8.06 12.18 -24.64
C GLU A 544 -9.10 11.82 -23.57
N LEU A 545 -10.33 12.34 -23.67
CA LEU A 545 -11.43 11.99 -22.76
C LEU A 545 -11.83 10.51 -22.84
N ALA A 546 -11.83 9.92 -24.04
CA ALA A 546 -12.23 8.53 -24.24
C ALA A 546 -11.24 7.52 -23.64
N ILE A 547 -9.94 7.80 -23.69
CA ILE A 547 -8.88 6.83 -23.33
C ILE A 547 -8.05 7.23 -22.10
N SER A 548 -8.34 8.36 -21.45
CA SER A 548 -7.63 8.80 -20.25
C SER A 548 -7.74 7.78 -19.11
N GLU A 549 -6.59 7.45 -18.52
CA GLU A 549 -6.42 6.49 -17.43
C GLU A 549 -6.27 7.24 -16.07
N SER A 550 -6.92 8.40 -15.92
CA SER A 550 -7.02 9.09 -14.63
C SER A 550 -7.53 8.14 -13.53
N GLN A 551 -6.95 8.28 -12.34
CA GLN A 551 -7.13 7.36 -11.23
C GLN A 551 -8.39 7.68 -10.38
N GLU A 552 -8.70 6.81 -9.42
CA GLU A 552 -9.79 6.96 -8.44
C GLU A 552 -11.19 7.13 -9.04
N ARG A 553 -11.48 6.42 -10.12
CA ARG A 553 -12.80 6.43 -10.78
C ARG A 553 -13.42 5.03 -10.79
N MET A 554 -14.73 4.99 -10.61
CA MET A 554 -15.56 3.77 -10.76
C MET A 554 -16.72 4.06 -11.70
N ALA A 555 -17.09 3.08 -12.52
CA ALA A 555 -18.30 3.12 -13.33
C ALA A 555 -19.37 2.26 -12.66
N VAL A 556 -20.54 2.82 -12.37
CA VAL A 556 -21.65 2.10 -11.72
C VAL A 556 -22.89 2.11 -12.59
N VAL A 557 -23.49 0.93 -12.80
CA VAL A 557 -24.76 0.76 -13.50
C VAL A 557 -25.90 0.70 -12.49
N ILE A 558 -26.87 1.60 -12.65
CA ILE A 558 -27.99 1.77 -11.74
C ILE A 558 -29.29 1.89 -12.54
N SER A 559 -30.42 1.47 -11.95
CA SER A 559 -31.73 1.79 -12.54
C SER A 559 -31.99 3.30 -12.50
N SER A 560 -32.58 3.84 -13.55
CA SER A 560 -32.86 5.28 -13.68
C SER A 560 -33.65 5.86 -12.50
N GLU A 561 -34.53 5.07 -11.88
CA GLU A 561 -35.30 5.48 -10.69
C GLU A 561 -34.46 5.69 -9.41
N ASN A 562 -33.28 5.06 -9.32
CA ASN A 562 -32.38 5.15 -8.17
C ASN A 562 -31.25 6.17 -8.38
N ALA A 563 -31.11 6.72 -9.58
CA ALA A 563 -30.04 7.65 -9.99
C ALA A 563 -29.86 8.82 -9.02
N ASP A 564 -30.94 9.58 -8.79
CA ASP A 564 -30.92 10.79 -7.95
C ASP A 564 -30.59 10.45 -6.49
N ARG A 565 -31.10 9.31 -6.00
CA ARG A 565 -30.82 8.86 -4.63
C ARG A 565 -29.35 8.47 -4.48
N PHE A 566 -28.78 7.78 -5.46
CA PHE A 566 -27.36 7.41 -5.47
C PHE A 566 -26.44 8.64 -5.52
N ILE A 567 -26.75 9.61 -6.40
CA ILE A 567 -26.00 10.87 -6.48
C ILE A 567 -26.04 11.60 -5.15
N LYS A 568 -27.23 11.73 -4.54
CA LYS A 568 -27.37 12.36 -3.22
C LYS A 568 -26.56 11.65 -2.12
N LEU A 569 -26.56 10.32 -2.09
CA LEU A 569 -25.75 9.54 -1.13
C LEU A 569 -24.24 9.72 -1.39
N SER A 570 -23.84 9.88 -2.65
CA SER A 570 -22.45 10.19 -3.03
C SER A 570 -22.05 11.59 -2.54
N GLU A 571 -22.92 12.59 -2.70
CA GLU A 571 -22.71 13.94 -2.18
C GLU A 571 -22.62 13.97 -0.65
N GLU A 572 -23.40 13.14 0.05
CA GLU A 572 -23.32 12.97 1.52
C GLU A 572 -21.93 12.44 1.97
N GLU A 573 -21.25 11.64 1.14
CA GLU A 573 -19.86 11.17 1.33
C GLU A 573 -18.80 12.09 0.68
N ASN A 574 -19.17 13.32 0.27
CA ASN A 574 -18.25 14.28 -0.33
C ASN A 574 -17.59 13.78 -1.64
N LEU A 575 -18.37 13.06 -2.47
CA LEU A 575 -17.97 12.50 -3.76
C LEU A 575 -18.77 13.08 -4.93
N GLU A 576 -18.07 13.33 -6.03
CA GLU A 576 -18.68 13.70 -7.32
C GLU A 576 -19.19 12.44 -8.03
N ALA A 577 -20.44 12.49 -8.50
CA ALA A 577 -21.11 11.40 -9.21
C ALA A 577 -21.88 11.98 -10.40
N THR A 578 -21.50 11.60 -11.63
CA THR A 578 -22.05 12.18 -12.86
C THR A 578 -22.61 11.12 -13.79
N ILE A 579 -23.84 11.31 -14.28
CA ILE A 579 -24.44 10.44 -15.30
C ILE A 579 -23.75 10.72 -16.63
N VAL A 580 -23.04 9.73 -17.16
CA VAL A 580 -22.23 9.86 -18.38
C VAL A 580 -22.70 8.97 -19.52
N ALA A 581 -23.50 7.93 -19.25
CA ALA A 581 -23.99 7.05 -20.31
C ALA A 581 -25.36 6.44 -20.01
N GLU A 582 -26.00 5.93 -21.07
CA GLU A 582 -27.25 5.17 -21.02
C GLU A 582 -27.08 3.81 -21.71
N VAL A 583 -27.61 2.75 -21.08
CA VAL A 583 -27.60 1.39 -21.62
C VAL A 583 -28.65 1.26 -22.72
N THR A 584 -28.25 0.75 -23.89
CA THR A 584 -29.09 0.57 -25.08
C THR A 584 -29.16 -0.88 -25.54
N ASP A 585 -30.11 -1.19 -26.41
CA ASP A 585 -30.30 -2.50 -27.05
C ASP A 585 -29.71 -2.57 -28.48
N THR A 586 -28.82 -1.63 -28.83
CA THR A 586 -28.31 -1.47 -30.20
C THR A 586 -27.15 -2.41 -30.55
N ASP A 587 -26.53 -3.06 -29.56
CA ASP A 587 -25.28 -3.83 -29.69
C ASP A 587 -24.10 -2.97 -30.19
N ARG A 588 -24.08 -1.68 -29.85
CA ARG A 588 -23.02 -0.73 -30.25
C ARG A 588 -22.47 0.06 -29.07
N LEU A 589 -21.16 0.30 -29.11
CA LEU A 589 -20.46 1.27 -28.26
C LEU A 589 -20.42 2.60 -29.02
N ARG A 590 -21.15 3.60 -28.53
CA ARG A 590 -21.19 4.95 -29.12
C ARG A 590 -20.68 6.00 -28.15
N MET A 591 -19.83 6.90 -28.62
CA MET A 591 -19.35 8.05 -27.86
C MET A 591 -19.60 9.35 -28.61
N ASN A 592 -20.24 10.31 -27.96
CA ASN A 592 -20.54 11.62 -28.52
C ASN A 592 -19.72 12.71 -27.85
N TRP A 593 -19.18 13.64 -28.64
CA TRP A 593 -18.42 14.80 -28.20
C TRP A 593 -18.67 15.99 -29.15
N LYS A 594 -18.94 17.19 -28.61
CA LYS A 594 -19.30 18.39 -29.40
C LYS A 594 -20.36 18.10 -30.51
N ASP A 595 -21.47 17.48 -30.13
CA ASP A 595 -22.57 17.07 -31.03
C ASP A 595 -22.19 16.10 -32.18
N LYS A 596 -21.00 15.50 -32.14
CA LYS A 596 -20.53 14.51 -33.12
C LYS A 596 -20.32 13.15 -32.47
N THR A 597 -20.72 12.09 -33.17
CA THR A 597 -20.36 10.72 -32.78
C THR A 597 -18.93 10.43 -33.24
N ILE A 598 -18.01 10.34 -32.30
CA ILE A 598 -16.58 10.11 -32.58
C ILE A 598 -16.18 8.65 -32.46
N VAL A 599 -16.99 7.81 -31.80
CA VAL A 599 -16.85 6.35 -31.75
C VAL A 599 -18.20 5.73 -32.03
N ASP A 600 -18.26 4.78 -32.95
CA ASP A 600 -19.47 4.01 -33.24
C ASP A 600 -19.14 2.57 -33.68
N ILE A 601 -18.89 1.67 -32.73
CA ILE A 601 -18.37 0.33 -33.03
C ILE A 601 -19.38 -0.74 -32.58
N LYS A 602 -19.64 -1.75 -33.43
CA LYS A 602 -20.45 -2.91 -33.05
C LYS A 602 -19.73 -3.73 -31.98
N ARG A 603 -20.45 -4.10 -30.93
CA ARG A 603 -19.90 -4.94 -29.86
C ARG A 603 -19.45 -6.29 -30.38
N SER A 604 -20.22 -6.88 -31.31
CA SER A 604 -19.82 -8.12 -31.99
C SER A 604 -18.48 -8.05 -32.72
N PHE A 605 -18.05 -6.86 -33.16
CA PHE A 605 -16.74 -6.65 -33.77
C PHE A 605 -15.64 -6.52 -32.72
N LEU A 606 -15.87 -5.78 -31.63
CA LEU A 606 -14.91 -5.72 -30.52
C LEU A 606 -14.66 -7.12 -29.92
N ASP A 607 -15.73 -7.90 -29.74
CA ASP A 607 -15.70 -9.27 -29.20
C ASP A 607 -14.94 -10.27 -30.11
N THR A 608 -14.57 -9.92 -31.35
CA THR A 608 -13.72 -10.80 -32.16
C THR A 608 -12.30 -10.90 -31.60
N ASN A 609 -11.91 -9.94 -30.75
CA ASN A 609 -10.59 -9.84 -30.16
C ASN A 609 -9.50 -9.99 -31.23
N GLY A 610 -9.48 -9.12 -32.23
CA GLY A 610 -8.43 -9.06 -33.26
C GLY A 610 -8.16 -10.34 -34.07
N ALA A 611 -7.04 -10.34 -34.79
CA ALA A 611 -6.58 -11.45 -35.61
C ALA A 611 -6.02 -12.60 -34.74
N LYS A 612 -6.31 -13.84 -35.11
CA LYS A 612 -5.77 -15.03 -34.43
C LYS A 612 -4.26 -15.15 -34.69
N GLN A 613 -3.50 -15.43 -33.63
CA GLN A 613 -2.06 -15.69 -33.70
C GLN A 613 -1.76 -17.15 -33.38
N GLU A 614 -0.66 -17.65 -33.93
CA GLU A 614 -0.23 -19.03 -33.79
C GLU A 614 1.29 -19.09 -33.55
N ILE A 615 1.73 -20.01 -32.70
CA ILE A 615 3.13 -20.23 -32.36
C ILE A 615 3.43 -21.72 -32.16
N SER A 616 4.67 -22.13 -32.42
CA SER A 616 5.22 -23.40 -31.96
C SER A 616 6.28 -23.09 -30.91
N LEU A 617 6.42 -23.94 -29.89
CA LEU A 617 7.31 -23.66 -28.76
C LEU A 617 8.24 -24.82 -28.44
N LYS A 618 9.39 -24.46 -27.86
CA LYS A 618 10.43 -25.38 -27.44
C LYS A 618 10.76 -25.17 -25.97
N VAL A 619 10.51 -26.18 -25.14
CA VAL A 619 10.94 -26.22 -23.74
C VAL A 619 12.33 -26.83 -23.67
N LYS A 620 13.31 -26.03 -23.22
CA LYS A 620 14.68 -26.51 -22.97
C LYS A 620 14.75 -27.38 -21.73
N SER A 621 15.59 -28.42 -21.78
CA SER A 621 15.89 -29.21 -20.60
C SER A 621 16.68 -28.35 -19.61
N PRO A 622 16.32 -28.35 -18.31
CA PRO A 622 17.15 -27.75 -17.29
C PRO A 622 18.53 -28.40 -17.24
N SER A 623 19.55 -27.59 -16.91
CA SER A 623 20.91 -28.08 -16.63
C SER A 623 20.97 -28.81 -15.29
N ALA A 624 22.14 -29.37 -14.94
CA ALA A 624 22.40 -29.87 -13.60
C ALA A 624 22.05 -28.81 -12.54
N TYR A 625 21.49 -29.25 -11.41
CA TYR A 625 21.03 -28.35 -10.35
C TYR A 625 22.22 -27.52 -9.83
N PRO A 626 22.23 -26.18 -10.00
CA PRO A 626 23.44 -25.39 -9.79
C PRO A 626 23.64 -24.95 -8.34
N TYR A 627 22.67 -25.23 -7.46
CA TYR A 627 22.63 -24.75 -6.08
C TYR A 627 22.97 -25.84 -5.05
N GLU A 628 23.71 -26.87 -5.45
CA GLU A 628 24.24 -27.86 -4.51
C GLU A 628 25.20 -27.21 -3.51
N ILE A 629 25.06 -27.54 -2.23
CA ILE A 629 25.90 -26.97 -1.18
C ILE A 629 27.30 -27.57 -1.24
N LYS A 630 28.28 -26.70 -1.51
CA LYS A 630 29.71 -27.05 -1.53
C LYS A 630 30.24 -27.13 -0.09
N ASN A 631 31.34 -27.86 0.07
CA ASN A 631 32.04 -27.88 1.35
C ASN A 631 32.55 -26.47 1.70
N CYS A 632 32.10 -25.94 2.84
CA CYS A 632 32.39 -24.60 3.35
C CYS A 632 32.69 -24.64 4.85
N ASP A 633 33.28 -23.56 5.37
CA ASP A 633 33.27 -23.27 6.81
C ASP A 633 31.86 -22.83 7.22
N VAL A 634 31.27 -23.53 8.18
CA VAL A 634 29.85 -23.35 8.51
C VAL A 634 29.59 -22.00 9.18
N LYS A 635 30.49 -21.54 10.07
CA LYS A 635 30.33 -20.25 10.75
C LYS A 635 30.45 -19.10 9.76
N GLU A 636 31.45 -19.13 8.88
CA GLU A 636 31.65 -18.11 7.86
C GLU A 636 30.48 -18.06 6.87
N GLU A 637 30.04 -19.22 6.35
CA GLU A 637 28.91 -19.28 5.41
C GLU A 637 27.59 -18.87 6.07
N TRP A 638 27.39 -19.13 7.37
CA TRP A 638 26.22 -18.65 8.12
C TRP A 638 26.17 -17.12 8.16
N LEU A 639 27.25 -16.45 8.57
CA LEU A 639 27.31 -14.99 8.59
C LEU A 639 27.15 -14.39 7.18
N LYS A 640 27.75 -15.02 6.17
CA LYS A 640 27.61 -14.63 4.76
C LYS A 640 26.18 -14.80 4.25
N SER A 641 25.51 -15.88 4.62
CA SER A 641 24.11 -16.13 4.29
C SER A 641 23.22 -15.02 4.83
N LEU A 642 23.43 -14.58 6.07
CA LEU A 642 22.68 -13.47 6.67
C LEU A 642 22.88 -12.12 5.97
N ARG A 643 24.02 -11.92 5.29
CA ARG A 643 24.31 -10.73 4.47
C ARG A 643 23.78 -10.83 3.03
N ASN A 644 23.23 -11.97 2.63
CA ASN A 644 22.60 -12.11 1.33
C ASN A 644 21.36 -11.19 1.25
N LEU A 645 21.19 -10.46 0.15
CA LEU A 645 20.06 -9.54 -0.03
C LEU A 645 18.68 -10.19 0.16
N ASN A 646 18.53 -11.47 -0.18
CA ASN A 646 17.29 -12.22 -0.02
C ASN A 646 17.11 -12.83 1.38
N VAL A 647 18.10 -12.69 2.26
CA VAL A 647 18.07 -13.18 3.63
C VAL A 647 18.05 -12.03 4.64
N CYS A 648 18.87 -11.00 4.43
CA CYS A 648 19.12 -9.87 5.33
C CYS A 648 17.86 -9.09 5.74
N SER A 649 18.00 -8.24 6.76
CA SER A 649 16.91 -7.47 7.32
C SER A 649 16.36 -6.45 6.32
N GLN A 650 15.04 -6.43 6.19
CA GLN A 650 14.30 -5.41 5.45
C GLN A 650 13.48 -4.51 6.40
N LYS A 651 13.84 -4.46 7.69
CA LYS A 651 13.11 -3.73 8.74
C LYS A 651 12.83 -2.27 8.36
N GLY A 652 13.85 -1.53 7.91
CA GLY A 652 13.69 -0.13 7.52
C GLY A 652 12.77 0.10 6.30
N LEU A 653 12.54 -0.93 5.47
CA LEU A 653 11.54 -0.92 4.41
C LEU A 653 10.14 -1.20 4.98
N ILE A 654 10.01 -2.26 5.78
CA ILE A 654 8.74 -2.73 6.35
C ILE A 654 8.07 -1.66 7.22
N GLU A 655 8.82 -0.99 8.09
CA GLU A 655 8.31 0.02 9.02
C GLU A 655 7.70 1.27 8.34
N ARG A 656 7.84 1.42 7.02
CA ARG A 656 7.25 2.54 6.25
C ARG A 656 5.74 2.39 6.05
N PHE A 657 5.22 1.17 6.21
CA PHE A 657 3.86 0.82 5.86
C PHE A 657 3.03 0.63 7.14
N ASP A 658 1.87 1.27 7.23
CA ASP A 658 0.95 1.06 8.34
C ASP A 658 0.47 -0.39 8.34
N SER A 659 0.63 -1.09 9.46
CA SER A 659 0.20 -2.48 9.62
C SER A 659 -0.86 -2.65 10.70
N THR A 660 -1.45 -1.57 11.23
CA THR A 660 -2.30 -1.60 12.44
C THR A 660 -3.66 -0.93 12.24
N ILE A 661 -3.81 -0.08 11.22
CA ILE A 661 -5.06 0.61 10.88
C ILE A 661 -6.24 -0.37 10.71
N GLY A 662 -7.43 0.01 11.19
CA GLY A 662 -8.64 -0.81 11.15
C GLY A 662 -8.80 -1.74 12.36
N GLY A 663 -7.77 -1.86 13.22
CA GLY A 663 -7.80 -2.66 14.44
C GLY A 663 -8.07 -4.14 14.19
N GLY A 664 -7.58 -4.67 13.07
CA GLY A 664 -7.82 -6.06 12.64
C GLY A 664 -6.58 -6.95 12.62
N THR A 665 -5.38 -6.39 12.73
CA THR A 665 -4.11 -7.11 12.51
C THR A 665 -3.81 -8.13 13.61
N VAL A 666 -3.80 -9.41 13.24
CA VAL A 666 -3.49 -10.52 14.15
C VAL A 666 -1.98 -10.68 14.33
N LEU A 667 -1.20 -10.54 13.25
CA LEU A 667 0.25 -10.63 13.26
C LEU A 667 0.87 -9.35 12.72
N MET A 668 1.73 -8.71 13.50
CA MET A 668 2.59 -7.65 12.99
C MET A 668 3.63 -8.22 12.01
N PRO A 669 4.09 -7.45 11.01
CA PRO A 669 5.11 -7.93 10.07
C PRO A 669 6.42 -8.37 10.74
N LEU A 670 6.75 -7.77 11.89
CA LEU A 670 7.92 -8.10 12.71
C LEU A 670 7.44 -8.44 14.14
N GLY A 671 7.78 -9.65 14.60
CA GLY A 671 7.39 -10.21 15.89
C GLY A 671 8.52 -10.30 16.90
N GLY A 672 8.12 -10.71 18.11
CA GLY A 672 8.89 -10.78 19.33
C GLY A 672 9.01 -9.45 20.08
N LYS A 673 9.48 -9.51 21.32
CA LYS A 673 9.76 -8.36 22.20
C LYS A 673 10.62 -7.29 21.53
N TYR A 674 11.57 -7.69 20.69
CA TYR A 674 12.51 -6.83 19.97
C TYR A 674 12.04 -6.50 18.54
N GLN A 675 10.92 -7.08 18.06
CA GLN A 675 10.37 -6.85 16.72
C GLN A 675 11.42 -7.08 15.61
N LEU A 676 12.09 -8.23 15.65
CA LEU A 676 13.17 -8.61 14.72
C LEU A 676 12.86 -9.88 13.92
N THR A 677 11.81 -10.62 14.27
CA THR A 677 11.46 -11.86 13.57
C THR A 677 10.38 -11.58 12.52
N PRO A 678 10.66 -11.72 11.22
CA PRO A 678 9.64 -11.52 10.18
C PRO A 678 8.53 -12.56 10.25
N ALA A 679 7.28 -12.14 10.07
CA ALA A 679 6.14 -13.05 9.92
C ALA A 679 6.22 -13.87 8.62
N GLU A 680 5.57 -15.04 8.61
CA GLU A 680 5.49 -15.92 7.43
C GLU A 680 4.55 -15.38 6.34
N GLY A 681 3.61 -14.51 6.73
CA GLY A 681 2.63 -13.85 5.88
C GLY A 681 1.75 -12.91 6.70
N MET A 682 0.71 -12.35 6.08
CA MET A 682 -0.20 -11.42 6.75
C MET A 682 -1.46 -12.12 7.27
N ALA A 683 -1.95 -11.63 8.42
CA ALA A 683 -3.14 -12.14 9.08
C ALA A 683 -3.97 -11.00 9.68
N ALA A 684 -5.26 -10.89 9.32
CA ALA A 684 -6.17 -9.95 9.97
C ALA A 684 -7.61 -10.48 10.06
N LYS A 685 -8.31 -10.05 11.11
CA LYS A 685 -9.73 -10.32 11.33
C LYS A 685 -10.58 -9.70 10.20
N ILE A 686 -11.64 -10.40 9.80
CA ILE A 686 -12.60 -9.86 8.83
C ILE A 686 -13.32 -8.64 9.42
N PRO A 687 -13.34 -7.48 8.72
CA PRO A 687 -13.96 -6.26 9.24
C PRO A 687 -15.49 -6.33 9.21
N VAL A 688 -16.11 -6.25 10.40
CA VAL A 688 -17.58 -6.28 10.58
C VAL A 688 -18.07 -4.93 11.12
N LEU A 689 -19.13 -4.37 10.55
CA LEU A 689 -19.69 -3.10 11.03
C LEU A 689 -20.51 -3.34 12.31
N GLY A 690 -20.11 -2.65 13.39
CA GLY A 690 -20.80 -2.70 14.68
C GLY A 690 -20.68 -4.04 15.40
N GLY A 691 -19.67 -4.85 15.08
CA GLY A 691 -19.37 -6.14 15.69
C GLY A 691 -17.90 -6.52 15.50
N GLU A 692 -17.51 -7.70 15.92
CA GLU A 692 -16.15 -8.24 15.78
C GLU A 692 -16.18 -9.68 15.22
N SER A 693 -15.37 -9.94 14.19
CA SER A 693 -15.15 -11.30 13.67
C SER A 693 -14.20 -12.09 14.56
N LYS A 694 -14.42 -13.39 14.75
CA LYS A 694 -13.45 -14.33 15.34
C LYS A 694 -12.55 -14.98 14.29
N ASP A 695 -12.92 -14.86 13.03
CA ASP A 695 -12.20 -15.40 11.87
C ASP A 695 -11.30 -14.32 11.25
N ALA A 696 -10.15 -14.78 10.75
CA ALA A 696 -9.11 -13.98 10.14
C ALA A 696 -8.71 -14.54 8.77
N SER A 697 -8.53 -13.65 7.81
CA SER A 697 -7.91 -13.97 6.53
C SER A 697 -6.40 -14.12 6.69
N LEU A 698 -5.84 -15.07 5.96
CA LEU A 698 -4.41 -15.33 5.84
C LEU A 698 -4.01 -15.12 4.39
N MET A 699 -2.86 -14.47 4.15
CA MET A 699 -2.26 -14.44 2.82
C MET A 699 -0.74 -14.49 2.89
N THR A 700 -0.15 -15.31 2.01
CA THR A 700 1.29 -15.50 1.87
C THR A 700 1.66 -15.47 0.39
N TYR A 701 2.97 -15.47 0.11
CA TYR A 701 3.51 -15.62 -1.24
C TYR A 701 4.66 -16.63 -1.28
N GLY A 702 4.93 -17.18 -2.46
CA GLY A 702 6.09 -18.01 -2.74
C GLY A 702 6.70 -17.68 -4.09
N PHE A 703 8.03 -17.55 -4.13
CA PHE A 703 8.81 -17.23 -5.33
C PHE A 703 10.33 -17.23 -5.07
N ASN A 704 11.08 -17.87 -5.97
CA ASN A 704 12.54 -17.78 -6.01
C ASN A 704 13.07 -17.53 -7.45
N PRO A 705 13.64 -16.34 -7.76
CA PRO A 705 14.09 -15.99 -9.11
C PRO A 705 15.26 -16.86 -9.60
N TYR A 706 16.10 -17.36 -8.69
CA TYR A 706 17.23 -18.23 -9.06
C TYR A 706 16.73 -19.58 -9.59
N LEU A 707 15.71 -20.16 -8.95
CA LEU A 707 15.05 -21.34 -9.49
C LEU A 707 14.41 -21.04 -10.86
N GLY A 708 13.90 -19.83 -11.08
CA GLY A 708 13.29 -19.42 -12.36
C GLY A 708 14.28 -19.39 -13.52
N VAL A 709 15.51 -18.94 -13.25
CA VAL A 709 16.62 -18.96 -14.22
C VAL A 709 17.09 -20.38 -14.52
N TRP A 710 17.12 -21.26 -13.50
CA TRP A 710 17.51 -22.67 -13.69
C TRP A 710 16.43 -23.49 -14.42
N SER A 711 15.19 -23.45 -13.93
CA SER A 711 14.06 -24.19 -14.45
C SER A 711 12.74 -23.48 -14.12
N PRO A 712 12.09 -22.84 -15.11
CA PRO A 712 10.78 -22.20 -14.90
C PRO A 712 9.72 -23.15 -14.34
N PHE A 713 9.75 -24.43 -14.74
CA PHE A 713 8.86 -25.46 -14.21
C PHE A 713 9.04 -25.69 -12.70
N HIS A 714 10.27 -25.94 -12.25
CA HIS A 714 10.54 -26.19 -10.83
C HIS A 714 10.30 -24.93 -9.99
N MET A 715 10.64 -23.76 -10.52
CA MET A 715 10.33 -22.49 -9.87
C MET A 715 8.83 -22.36 -9.58
N ALA A 716 7.98 -22.53 -10.59
CA ALA A 716 6.55 -22.38 -10.41
C ALA A 716 5.95 -23.45 -9.48
N PHE A 717 6.44 -24.69 -9.57
CA PHE A 717 6.08 -25.75 -8.62
C PHE A 717 6.42 -25.35 -7.17
N TYR A 718 7.67 -24.93 -6.92
CA TYR A 718 8.11 -24.52 -5.58
C TYR A 718 7.50 -23.19 -5.11
N SER A 719 7.11 -22.28 -6.00
CA SER A 719 6.35 -21.07 -5.64
C SER A 719 5.03 -21.46 -4.95
N VAL A 720 4.29 -22.43 -5.50
CA VAL A 720 3.06 -22.93 -4.89
C VAL A 720 3.36 -23.62 -3.55
N ILE A 721 4.34 -24.54 -3.53
CA ILE A 721 4.75 -25.25 -2.31
C ILE A 721 5.12 -24.27 -1.19
N GLU A 722 5.93 -23.25 -1.47
CA GLU A 722 6.37 -22.26 -0.48
C GLU A 722 5.19 -21.45 0.07
N SER A 723 4.32 -20.92 -0.81
CA SER A 723 3.16 -20.13 -0.38
C SER A 723 2.24 -20.92 0.55
N VAL A 724 1.98 -22.20 0.23
CA VAL A 724 1.13 -23.09 1.03
C VAL A 724 1.82 -23.52 2.35
N THR A 725 3.13 -23.75 2.30
CA THR A 725 3.94 -24.07 3.50
C THR A 725 3.88 -22.92 4.51
N LYS A 726 3.99 -21.67 4.04
CA LYS A 726 3.87 -20.46 4.88
C LYS A 726 2.49 -20.33 5.51
N ILE A 727 1.40 -20.61 4.77
CA ILE A 727 0.03 -20.57 5.34
C ILE A 727 -0.08 -21.59 6.48
N SER A 728 0.44 -22.79 6.26
CA SER A 728 0.42 -23.86 7.26
C SER A 728 1.27 -23.53 8.49
N ALA A 729 2.42 -22.89 8.30
CA ALA A 729 3.28 -22.40 9.38
C ALA A 729 2.59 -21.35 10.27
N MET A 730 1.67 -20.56 9.71
CA MET A 730 0.85 -19.60 10.46
C MET A 730 -0.32 -20.27 11.21
N GLY A 731 -0.56 -21.57 10.99
CA GLY A 731 -1.70 -22.30 11.57
C GLY A 731 -2.93 -22.40 10.67
N GLY A 732 -2.83 -22.01 9.39
CA GLY A 732 -3.93 -22.13 8.43
C GLY A 732 -4.11 -23.56 7.89
N ASP A 733 -5.36 -23.94 7.59
CA ASP A 733 -5.68 -25.21 6.93
C ASP A 733 -5.38 -25.13 5.42
N TYR A 734 -4.34 -25.84 4.97
CA TYR A 734 -3.92 -25.80 3.56
C TYR A 734 -5.03 -26.24 2.59
N LYS A 735 -5.96 -27.12 3.00
CA LYS A 735 -7.02 -27.66 2.13
C LYS A 735 -8.03 -26.61 1.70
N LYS A 736 -8.12 -25.51 2.46
CA LYS A 736 -9.03 -24.39 2.21
C LYS A 736 -8.36 -23.24 1.46
N VAL A 737 -7.10 -23.41 1.05
CA VAL A 737 -6.37 -22.37 0.34
C VAL A 737 -6.91 -22.18 -1.08
N ARG A 738 -6.96 -20.92 -1.52
CA ARG A 738 -7.18 -20.54 -2.90
C ARG A 738 -5.98 -19.75 -3.40
N LEU A 739 -5.60 -19.98 -4.65
CA LEU A 739 -4.39 -19.41 -5.22
C LEU A 739 -4.73 -18.28 -6.21
N THR A 740 -3.80 -17.35 -6.37
CA THR A 740 -3.74 -16.44 -7.50
C THR A 740 -2.28 -16.25 -7.92
N PHE A 741 -2.04 -16.13 -9.23
CA PHE A 741 -0.69 -16.10 -9.77
C PHE A 741 -0.32 -14.76 -10.40
N GLN A 742 0.95 -14.41 -10.31
CA GLN A 742 1.54 -13.30 -11.05
C GLN A 742 2.66 -13.80 -11.94
N GLU A 743 2.48 -13.71 -13.25
CA GLU A 743 3.50 -14.03 -14.24
C GLU A 743 4.30 -12.78 -14.65
N TYR A 744 5.62 -12.89 -14.69
CA TYR A 744 6.50 -11.86 -15.24
C TYR A 744 7.66 -12.46 -16.03
N PHE A 745 7.65 -12.22 -17.34
CA PHE A 745 8.62 -12.80 -18.26
C PHE A 745 9.18 -11.74 -19.22
N GLU A 746 10.27 -12.11 -19.87
CA GLU A 746 10.84 -11.35 -20.97
C GLU A 746 9.88 -11.26 -22.16
N LYS A 747 10.14 -10.34 -23.08
CA LYS A 747 9.38 -10.25 -24.32
C LYS A 747 9.62 -11.48 -25.20
N LEU A 748 8.53 -12.16 -25.57
CA LEU A 748 8.58 -13.47 -26.21
C LEU A 748 8.86 -13.42 -27.72
N LEU A 749 8.36 -12.39 -28.43
CA LEU A 749 8.44 -12.28 -29.89
C LEU A 749 7.94 -13.57 -30.61
N ARG A 750 8.45 -13.89 -31.79
CA ARG A 750 8.20 -15.18 -32.47
C ARG A 750 9.36 -16.17 -32.22
N ASP A 751 9.82 -16.27 -30.98
CA ASP A 751 10.92 -17.14 -30.56
C ASP A 751 10.40 -18.36 -29.79
N GLU A 752 10.53 -19.56 -30.38
CA GLU A 752 9.98 -20.79 -29.81
C GLU A 752 10.51 -21.10 -28.40
N GLU A 753 11.77 -20.74 -28.10
CA GLU A 753 12.41 -21.05 -26.82
C GLU A 753 11.96 -20.08 -25.72
N LYS A 754 11.75 -18.81 -26.06
CA LYS A 754 11.19 -17.82 -25.13
C LYS A 754 9.78 -18.22 -24.70
N TRP A 755 8.93 -18.64 -25.66
CA TRP A 755 7.58 -19.16 -25.37
C TRP A 755 7.58 -20.43 -24.52
N GLY A 756 8.65 -21.23 -24.61
CA GLY A 756 8.83 -22.41 -23.76
C GLY A 756 8.94 -22.10 -22.27
N LYS A 757 9.38 -20.88 -21.88
CA LYS A 757 9.57 -20.49 -20.47
C LYS A 757 8.24 -20.32 -19.70
N PRO A 758 7.31 -19.44 -20.12
CA PRO A 758 6.02 -19.33 -19.43
C PRO A 758 5.21 -20.62 -19.54
N PHE A 759 5.30 -21.34 -20.66
CA PHE A 759 4.65 -22.65 -20.80
C PHE A 759 5.14 -23.67 -19.75
N ALA A 760 6.47 -23.79 -19.57
CA ALA A 760 7.04 -24.67 -18.56
C ALA A 760 6.67 -24.24 -17.13
N ALA A 761 6.66 -22.94 -16.84
CA ALA A 761 6.23 -22.42 -15.54
C ALA A 761 4.76 -22.76 -15.25
N LEU A 762 3.85 -22.53 -16.19
CA LEU A 762 2.44 -22.87 -16.03
C LEU A 762 2.22 -24.37 -15.85
N LEU A 763 3.01 -25.23 -16.51
CA LEU A 763 2.98 -26.69 -16.25
C LEU A 763 3.43 -27.04 -14.83
N GLY A 764 4.43 -26.34 -14.29
CA GLY A 764 4.90 -26.52 -12.91
C GLY A 764 3.85 -26.12 -11.89
N ALA A 765 3.22 -24.96 -12.09
CA ALA A 765 2.11 -24.50 -11.27
C ALA A 765 0.89 -25.44 -11.39
N TYR A 766 0.55 -25.89 -12.60
CA TYR A 766 -0.50 -26.88 -12.85
C TYR A 766 -0.24 -28.17 -12.07
N LYS A 767 0.98 -28.71 -12.13
CA LYS A 767 1.36 -29.91 -11.38
C LYS A 767 1.13 -29.70 -9.87
N ALA A 768 1.63 -28.62 -9.29
CA ALA A 768 1.46 -28.35 -7.86
C ALA A 768 -0.01 -28.17 -7.45
N GLN A 769 -0.82 -27.48 -8.27
CA GLN A 769 -2.25 -27.33 -8.03
C GLN A 769 -2.97 -28.69 -8.00
N MET A 770 -2.73 -29.54 -9.00
CA MET A 770 -3.35 -30.86 -9.09
C MET A 770 -2.85 -31.83 -8.01
N ASP A 771 -1.56 -31.76 -7.70
CA ASP A 771 -0.94 -32.57 -6.66
C ASP A 771 -1.54 -32.22 -5.28
N LEU A 772 -1.77 -30.94 -4.98
CA LEU A 772 -2.31 -30.49 -3.69
C LEU A 772 -3.85 -30.43 -3.62
N GLY A 773 -4.53 -30.44 -4.77
CA GLY A 773 -5.97 -30.19 -4.84
C GLY A 773 -6.36 -28.73 -4.59
N LEU A 774 -5.49 -27.78 -4.96
CA LEU A 774 -5.66 -26.36 -4.68
C LEU A 774 -5.78 -25.55 -5.98
N PRO A 775 -6.95 -24.95 -6.28
CA PRO A 775 -7.13 -24.21 -7.53
C PRO A 775 -6.63 -22.77 -7.43
N ALA A 776 -5.98 -22.30 -8.50
CA ALA A 776 -5.84 -20.87 -8.78
C ALA A 776 -7.14 -20.31 -9.39
N ILE A 777 -7.74 -19.34 -8.72
CA ILE A 777 -9.04 -18.74 -9.12
C ILE A 777 -8.89 -17.33 -9.70
N GLY A 778 -7.65 -16.86 -9.85
CA GLY A 778 -7.31 -15.65 -10.59
C GLY A 778 -5.81 -15.58 -10.88
N GLY A 779 -5.41 -14.50 -11.53
CA GLY A 779 -4.03 -14.20 -11.83
C GLY A 779 -3.89 -12.99 -12.75
N LYS A 780 -2.66 -12.61 -13.04
CA LYS A 780 -2.31 -11.51 -13.93
C LYS A 780 -0.93 -11.75 -14.53
N ASP A 781 -0.78 -11.42 -15.81
CA ASP A 781 0.47 -11.63 -16.55
C ASP A 781 1.11 -10.33 -17.06
N SER A 782 2.43 -10.35 -17.20
CA SER A 782 3.24 -9.27 -17.77
C SER A 782 4.37 -9.84 -18.63
N MET A 783 4.34 -9.60 -19.94
CA MET A 783 5.27 -10.19 -20.93
C MET A 783 6.25 -9.15 -21.54
N SER A 784 6.58 -8.09 -20.79
CA SER A 784 7.42 -6.97 -21.26
C SER A 784 8.70 -6.74 -20.44
N GLY A 785 9.19 -7.77 -19.75
CA GLY A 785 10.38 -7.71 -18.89
C GLY A 785 11.73 -7.71 -19.63
N SER A 786 11.92 -6.79 -20.58
CA SER A 786 13.17 -6.67 -21.36
C SER A 786 13.62 -5.21 -21.48
N PHE A 787 14.93 -4.96 -21.43
CA PHE A 787 15.56 -3.66 -21.70
C PHE A 787 16.85 -3.87 -22.51
N GLY A 788 16.83 -3.45 -23.78
CA GLY A 788 17.87 -3.86 -24.73
C GLY A 788 18.00 -5.39 -24.78
N GLU A 789 19.21 -5.91 -24.55
CA GLU A 789 19.50 -7.35 -24.51
C GLU A 789 19.30 -7.98 -23.12
N LEU A 790 18.98 -7.19 -22.09
CA LEU A 790 18.78 -7.68 -20.73
C LEU A 790 17.32 -8.13 -20.53
N ASN A 791 17.15 -9.26 -19.87
CA ASN A 791 15.84 -9.86 -19.61
C ASN A 791 15.68 -10.15 -18.11
N VAL A 792 14.48 -9.90 -17.59
CA VAL A 792 14.10 -10.26 -16.22
C VAL A 792 14.22 -11.77 -15.97
N PRO A 793 14.42 -12.22 -14.72
CA PRO A 793 14.37 -13.65 -14.44
C PRO A 793 12.94 -14.17 -14.71
N PRO A 794 12.76 -15.37 -15.30
CA PRO A 794 11.45 -15.99 -15.45
C PRO A 794 10.74 -16.10 -14.09
N THR A 795 9.54 -15.53 -13.98
CA THR A 795 8.90 -15.32 -12.69
C THR A 795 7.44 -15.76 -12.72
N LEU A 796 7.07 -16.58 -11.74
CA LEU A 796 5.69 -16.90 -11.38
C LEU A 796 5.61 -16.84 -9.85
N VAL A 797 4.92 -15.81 -9.34
CA VAL A 797 4.66 -15.66 -7.92
C VAL A 797 3.34 -16.34 -7.59
N SER A 798 3.37 -17.23 -6.60
CA SER A 798 2.16 -17.84 -6.05
C SER A 798 1.70 -17.06 -4.83
N PHE A 799 0.48 -16.55 -4.84
CA PHE A 799 -0.17 -16.02 -3.65
C PHE A 799 -1.22 -17.01 -3.15
N ALA A 800 -1.14 -17.37 -1.86
CA ALA A 800 -2.06 -18.29 -1.21
C ALA A 800 -2.94 -17.52 -0.22
N VAL A 801 -4.26 -17.71 -0.29
CA VAL A 801 -5.24 -17.06 0.58
C VAL A 801 -6.07 -18.12 1.31
N GLY A 802 -6.29 -17.93 2.61
CA GLY A 802 -7.10 -18.82 3.44
C GLY A 802 -7.87 -18.07 4.54
N LEU A 803 -8.75 -18.78 5.25
CA LEU A 803 -9.53 -18.28 6.38
C LEU A 803 -9.35 -19.22 7.57
N GLU A 804 -9.08 -18.67 8.75
CA GLU A 804 -8.91 -19.44 9.98
C GLU A 804 -9.33 -18.64 11.22
N LYS A 805 -9.58 -19.31 12.35
CA LYS A 805 -9.84 -18.66 13.64
C LYS A 805 -8.60 -17.88 14.09
N ALA A 806 -8.78 -16.61 14.46
CA ALA A 806 -7.69 -15.75 14.91
C ALA A 806 -6.95 -16.33 16.14
N SER A 807 -7.65 -17.09 16.99
CA SER A 807 -7.06 -17.78 18.14
C SER A 807 -6.06 -18.88 17.76
N ARG A 808 -6.19 -19.51 16.58
CA ARG A 808 -5.29 -20.58 16.11
C ARG A 808 -4.03 -20.08 15.42
N ILE A 809 -4.00 -18.82 15.04
CA ILE A 809 -2.86 -18.25 14.31
C ILE A 809 -1.62 -18.19 15.22
N ILE A 810 -0.50 -18.74 14.76
CA ILE A 810 0.80 -18.69 15.45
C ILE A 810 1.82 -17.88 14.65
N SER A 811 2.98 -17.61 15.25
CA SER A 811 4.04 -16.79 14.65
C SER A 811 5.43 -17.43 14.84
N PRO A 812 6.43 -17.04 14.04
CA PRO A 812 7.68 -17.81 13.92
C PRO A 812 8.69 -17.60 15.05
N GLU A 813 8.63 -16.51 15.82
CA GLU A 813 9.61 -16.29 16.89
C GLU A 813 9.50 -17.34 17.99
N PHE A 814 10.65 -17.78 18.52
CA PHE A 814 10.66 -18.74 19.63
C PHE A 814 9.91 -18.19 20.83
N LYS A 815 9.09 -19.03 21.46
CA LYS A 815 8.19 -18.66 22.55
C LYS A 815 8.73 -19.08 23.91
N ASN A 816 9.35 -20.25 23.99
CA ASN A 816 9.80 -20.83 25.26
C ASN A 816 11.26 -21.27 25.21
N ILE A 817 11.87 -21.33 26.39
CA ILE A 817 13.18 -21.94 26.65
C ILE A 817 12.96 -23.43 26.93
N GLY A 818 13.82 -24.31 26.42
CA GLY A 818 13.74 -25.77 26.64
C GLY A 818 12.81 -26.51 25.67
N SER A 819 12.14 -25.80 24.74
CA SER A 819 11.39 -26.41 23.64
C SER A 819 12.30 -27.24 22.74
N THR A 820 11.75 -28.32 22.19
CA THR A 820 12.46 -29.13 21.21
C THR A 820 12.29 -28.57 19.80
N LEU A 821 13.40 -28.45 19.07
CA LEU A 821 13.42 -28.00 17.69
C LEU A 821 13.31 -29.19 16.75
N VAL A 822 12.28 -29.16 15.91
CA VAL A 822 11.98 -30.21 14.94
C VAL A 822 12.06 -29.65 13.53
N LEU A 823 12.82 -30.32 12.67
CA LEU A 823 12.82 -30.11 11.23
C LEU A 823 11.86 -31.11 10.58
N MET A 824 10.72 -30.63 10.12
CA MET A 824 9.78 -31.39 9.30
C MET A 824 10.15 -31.20 7.82
N LYS A 825 10.45 -32.29 7.12
CA LYS A 825 11.13 -32.27 5.82
C LYS A 825 10.17 -32.55 4.66
N GLY A 826 10.23 -31.72 3.64
CA GLY A 826 9.75 -32.07 2.30
C GLY A 826 10.79 -32.97 1.62
N GLU A 827 10.40 -34.17 1.23
CA GLU A 827 11.32 -35.11 0.58
C GLU A 827 11.47 -34.76 -0.91
N LYS A 828 12.67 -34.31 -1.29
CA LYS A 828 12.99 -33.99 -2.70
C LYS A 828 13.29 -35.27 -3.48
N LEU A 829 12.59 -35.45 -4.58
CA LEU A 829 12.77 -36.57 -5.50
C LEU A 829 13.98 -36.33 -6.42
N GLU A 830 14.48 -37.39 -7.05
CA GLU A 830 15.63 -37.30 -7.96
C GLU A 830 15.38 -36.35 -9.14
N ASP A 831 14.13 -36.22 -9.57
CA ASP A 831 13.68 -35.35 -10.65
C ASP A 831 13.54 -33.87 -10.23
N GLY A 832 13.87 -33.53 -8.98
CA GLY A 832 13.84 -32.16 -8.46
C GLY A 832 12.49 -31.71 -7.89
N THR A 833 11.42 -32.50 -8.03
CA THR A 833 10.12 -32.24 -7.39
C THR A 833 10.04 -32.82 -5.97
N LEU A 834 8.87 -32.82 -5.32
CA LEU A 834 8.66 -33.33 -3.96
C LEU A 834 7.82 -34.60 -3.94
N GLU A 835 8.03 -35.46 -2.92
CA GLU A 835 7.09 -36.51 -2.53
C GLU A 835 5.86 -35.86 -1.89
N ILE A 836 4.78 -35.77 -2.66
CA ILE A 836 3.61 -34.95 -2.35
C ILE A 836 2.79 -35.51 -1.19
N GLU A 837 2.65 -36.83 -1.08
CA GLU A 837 1.77 -37.41 -0.06
C GLU A 837 2.38 -37.25 1.34
N GLY A 838 3.68 -37.44 1.48
CA GLY A 838 4.45 -37.10 2.68
C GLY A 838 4.38 -35.62 3.01
N PHE A 839 4.46 -34.73 2.00
CA PHE A 839 4.29 -33.30 2.20
C PHE A 839 2.88 -32.94 2.70
N LYS A 840 1.80 -33.51 2.14
CA LYS A 840 0.44 -33.32 2.67
C LYS A 840 0.30 -33.82 4.11
N ASN A 841 0.81 -35.02 4.40
CA ASN A 841 0.78 -35.59 5.75
C ASN A 841 1.48 -34.67 6.77
N ASN A 842 2.60 -34.07 6.38
CA ASN A 842 3.31 -33.08 7.18
C ASN A 842 2.41 -31.85 7.49
N LEU A 843 1.76 -31.26 6.47
CA LEU A 843 0.90 -30.09 6.66
C LEU A 843 -0.34 -30.40 7.51
N GLU A 844 -0.97 -31.56 7.30
CA GLU A 844 -2.11 -32.02 8.10
C GLU A 844 -1.73 -32.20 9.56
N LYS A 845 -0.59 -32.84 9.80
CA LYS A 845 -0.14 -33.07 11.17
C LYS A 845 0.27 -31.78 11.86
N LEU A 846 0.90 -30.86 11.14
CA LEU A 846 1.21 -29.53 11.67
C LEU A 846 -0.08 -28.80 12.09
N TYR A 847 -1.12 -28.80 11.25
CA TYR A 847 -2.39 -28.16 11.57
C TYR A 847 -3.04 -28.70 12.85
N GLU A 848 -3.00 -30.03 13.04
CA GLU A 848 -3.46 -30.71 14.26
C GLU A 848 -2.65 -30.25 15.48
N LEU A 849 -1.31 -30.35 15.42
CA LEU A 849 -0.43 -30.04 16.54
C LEU A 849 -0.46 -28.57 16.97
N ILE A 850 -0.70 -27.65 16.03
CA ILE A 850 -0.95 -26.23 16.35
C ILE A 850 -2.30 -26.07 17.05
N GLY A 851 -3.35 -26.75 16.56
CA GLY A 851 -4.68 -26.73 17.18
C GLY A 851 -4.70 -27.30 18.61
N GLU A 852 -3.81 -28.24 18.90
CA GLU A 852 -3.60 -28.81 20.23
C GLU A 852 -2.56 -28.04 21.09
N GLU A 853 -2.05 -26.93 20.56
CA GLU A 853 -0.99 -26.10 21.16
C GLU A 853 0.30 -26.87 21.53
N LYS A 854 0.58 -27.99 20.86
CA LYS A 854 1.83 -28.76 21.02
C LYS A 854 2.99 -28.11 20.24
N VAL A 855 2.68 -27.53 19.08
CA VAL A 855 3.59 -26.67 18.32
C VAL A 855 3.16 -25.21 18.50
N VAL A 856 4.11 -24.35 18.88
CA VAL A 856 3.81 -22.95 19.26
C VAL A 856 4.43 -21.90 18.35
N SER A 857 5.47 -22.27 17.60
CA SER A 857 6.05 -21.46 16.54
C SER A 857 6.51 -22.35 15.39
N ALA A 858 6.46 -21.82 14.18
CA ALA A 858 6.86 -22.53 12.97
C ALA A 858 7.43 -21.56 11.92
N TYR A 859 8.43 -22.02 11.16
CA TYR A 859 9.11 -21.24 10.12
C TYR A 859 9.34 -22.09 8.86
N SER A 860 8.91 -21.61 7.69
CA SER A 860 9.18 -22.28 6.41
C SER A 860 10.61 -22.04 5.93
N LEU A 861 11.29 -23.07 5.42
CA LEU A 861 12.64 -22.91 4.87
C LEU A 861 12.63 -22.17 3.52
N LYS A 862 13.54 -21.20 3.38
CA LYS A 862 13.63 -20.26 2.25
C LYS A 862 15.06 -20.23 1.67
N PHE A 863 15.58 -19.04 1.36
CA PHE A 863 16.88 -18.84 0.70
C PHE A 863 18.07 -19.37 1.50
N GLY A 864 18.11 -19.12 2.80
CA GLY A 864 19.22 -19.47 3.68
C GLY A 864 19.02 -20.73 4.50
N GLY A 865 18.06 -21.59 4.16
CA GLY A 865 17.83 -22.87 4.85
C GLY A 865 17.60 -22.75 6.37
N VAL A 866 18.03 -23.77 7.12
CA VAL A 866 17.89 -23.78 8.59
C VAL A 866 18.71 -22.67 9.25
N SER A 867 19.82 -22.24 8.64
CA SER A 867 20.66 -21.16 9.19
C SER A 867 19.90 -19.83 9.28
N GLU A 868 19.19 -19.47 8.20
CA GLU A 868 18.29 -18.32 8.18
C GLU A 868 17.16 -18.47 9.21
N GLY A 869 16.48 -19.62 9.18
CA GLY A 869 15.30 -19.85 10.02
C GLY A 869 15.61 -19.75 11.51
N ILE A 870 16.62 -20.49 11.99
CA ILE A 870 16.99 -20.48 13.42
C ILE A 870 17.43 -19.09 13.87
N THR A 871 18.23 -18.37 13.05
CA THR A 871 18.58 -16.99 13.38
C THR A 871 17.33 -16.12 13.50
N LYS A 872 16.46 -16.10 12.49
CA LYS A 872 15.27 -15.24 12.50
C LYS A 872 14.31 -15.59 13.64
N MET A 873 14.09 -16.87 13.94
CA MET A 873 13.24 -17.32 15.05
C MET A 873 13.81 -16.90 16.43
N SER A 874 15.13 -16.84 16.57
CA SER A 874 15.81 -16.44 17.82
C SER A 874 15.77 -14.95 18.12
N LEU A 875 15.89 -14.08 17.10
CA LEU A 875 16.14 -12.65 17.29
C LEU A 875 14.98 -11.91 17.99
N GLY A 876 13.73 -12.21 17.65
CA GLY A 876 12.56 -11.46 18.13
C GLY A 876 12.39 -11.48 19.64
N ASN A 877 12.71 -12.59 20.30
CA ASN A 877 12.59 -12.75 21.75
C ASN A 877 13.93 -12.93 22.47
N ARG A 878 15.05 -12.89 21.75
CA ARG A 878 16.40 -13.21 22.27
C ARG A 878 16.47 -14.58 22.95
N ILE A 879 15.90 -15.59 22.30
CA ILE A 879 15.96 -16.99 22.76
C ILE A 879 16.97 -17.71 21.87
N GLY A 880 18.05 -18.20 22.46
CA GLY A 880 19.09 -18.94 21.76
C GLY A 880 18.66 -20.35 21.36
N ALA A 881 19.52 -21.03 20.61
CA ALA A 881 19.29 -22.40 20.20
C ALA A 881 20.58 -23.23 20.24
N THR A 882 20.47 -24.51 20.61
CA THR A 882 21.52 -25.50 20.38
C THR A 882 21.06 -26.44 19.27
N LEU A 883 21.85 -26.54 18.21
CA LEU A 883 21.60 -27.43 17.08
C LEU A 883 22.52 -28.65 17.12
N ASN A 884 21.93 -29.80 16.81
CA ASN A 884 22.63 -31.07 16.64
C ASN A 884 22.03 -31.84 15.47
N ASN A 885 22.74 -32.89 15.01
CA ASN A 885 22.26 -33.76 13.94
C ASN A 885 21.82 -32.96 12.70
N ILE A 886 22.60 -32.00 12.24
CA ILE A 886 22.22 -31.13 11.10
C ILE A 886 23.29 -31.18 10.01
N SER A 887 22.86 -31.30 8.75
CA SER A 887 23.77 -31.33 7.60
C SER A 887 23.96 -29.95 6.96
N LYS A 888 25.05 -29.74 6.22
CA LYS A 888 25.28 -28.49 5.45
C LYS A 888 24.19 -28.22 4.42
N GLU A 889 23.63 -29.27 3.80
CA GLU A 889 22.50 -29.13 2.87
C GLU A 889 21.24 -28.63 3.58
N GLU A 890 20.95 -29.12 4.79
CA GLU A 890 19.81 -28.63 5.59
C GLU A 890 20.05 -27.18 6.07
N LEU A 891 21.29 -26.83 6.41
CA LEU A 891 21.65 -25.47 6.85
C LEU A 891 21.51 -24.42 5.75
N PHE A 892 21.90 -24.72 4.51
CA PHE A 892 22.09 -23.71 3.47
C PHE A 892 21.33 -23.97 2.15
N GLY A 893 20.79 -25.18 1.95
CA GLY A 893 20.13 -25.57 0.69
C GLY A 893 18.70 -25.05 0.57
N PHE A 894 18.23 -24.95 -0.68
CA PHE A 894 16.84 -24.60 -1.03
C PHE A 894 15.89 -25.78 -0.75
N ASN A 895 15.58 -25.98 0.52
CA ASN A 895 14.71 -27.07 1.02
C ASN A 895 13.24 -26.63 1.13
N TYR A 896 12.70 -25.97 0.09
CA TYR A 896 11.31 -25.52 0.04
C TYR A 896 10.34 -26.68 0.29
N GLY A 897 9.30 -26.43 1.09
CA GLY A 897 8.38 -27.47 1.60
C GLY A 897 8.77 -28.07 2.94
N SER A 898 9.89 -27.63 3.53
CA SER A 898 10.32 -28.02 4.89
C SER A 898 10.07 -26.90 5.90
N LEU A 899 9.91 -27.27 7.16
CA LEU A 899 9.55 -26.38 8.28
C LEU A 899 10.44 -26.63 9.51
N ILE A 900 10.81 -25.57 10.21
CA ILE A 900 11.33 -25.63 11.57
C ILE A 900 10.16 -25.41 12.51
N LEU A 901 10.01 -26.27 13.52
CA LEU A 901 8.93 -26.22 14.50
C LEU A 901 9.52 -26.12 15.90
N GLU A 902 8.91 -25.29 16.74
CA GLU A 902 9.11 -25.30 18.18
C GLU A 902 8.01 -26.14 18.84
N ALA A 903 8.36 -27.36 19.24
CA ALA A 903 7.49 -28.22 20.01
C ALA A 903 7.71 -27.97 21.51
N LYS A 904 6.62 -27.81 22.28
CA LYS A 904 6.69 -27.62 23.74
C LYS A 904 7.48 -28.75 24.41
N GLU A 905 8.17 -28.42 25.49
CA GLU A 905 8.86 -29.41 26.31
C GLU A 905 7.88 -30.51 26.79
N GLY A 906 8.30 -31.77 26.72
CA GLY A 906 7.51 -32.92 27.16
C GLY A 906 6.54 -33.51 26.12
N VAL A 907 6.45 -32.94 24.91
CA VAL A 907 5.70 -33.55 23.79
C VAL A 907 6.36 -34.87 23.37
N ASN A 908 5.58 -35.95 23.25
CA ASN A 908 6.06 -37.25 22.81
C ASN A 908 6.23 -37.29 21.28
N LEU A 909 7.39 -36.85 20.79
CA LEU A 909 7.62 -36.67 19.34
C LEU A 909 7.43 -37.95 18.52
N GLU A 910 7.74 -39.14 19.05
CA GLU A 910 7.57 -40.41 18.33
C GLU A 910 6.10 -40.72 18.02
N GLU A 911 5.21 -40.40 18.97
CA GLU A 911 3.77 -40.59 18.83
C GLU A 911 3.15 -39.45 18.01
N GLU A 912 3.53 -38.21 18.33
CA GLU A 912 2.93 -37.00 17.78
C GLU A 912 3.38 -36.68 16.37
N PHE A 913 4.56 -37.13 15.92
CA PHE A 913 5.02 -36.92 14.54
C PHE A 913 4.97 -38.21 13.72
N LYS A 914 4.25 -39.22 14.20
CA LYS A 914 4.10 -40.50 13.50
C LYS A 914 3.53 -40.30 12.10
N GLY A 915 4.21 -40.89 11.10
CA GLY A 915 3.79 -40.80 9.69
C GLY A 915 4.24 -39.52 8.97
N THR A 916 4.96 -38.63 9.65
CA THR A 916 5.60 -37.46 9.05
C THR A 916 7.09 -37.71 8.82
N ASN A 917 7.69 -37.02 7.87
CA ASN A 917 9.14 -37.03 7.69
C ASN A 917 9.74 -35.93 8.56
N TYR A 918 10.15 -36.26 9.78
CA TYR A 918 10.67 -35.29 10.74
C TYR A 918 12.03 -35.71 11.32
N LYS A 919 12.75 -34.72 11.85
CA LYS A 919 14.06 -34.88 12.46
C LYS A 919 14.18 -33.91 13.63
N VAL A 920 14.60 -34.39 14.80
CA VAL A 920 14.98 -33.51 15.91
C VAL A 920 16.34 -32.90 15.59
N ILE A 921 16.41 -31.57 15.63
CA ILE A 921 17.59 -30.80 15.24
C ILE A 921 18.17 -29.96 16.37
N GLY A 922 17.57 -29.97 17.57
CA GLY A 922 18.07 -29.16 18.67
C GLY A 922 17.04 -28.82 19.74
N ASN A 923 17.37 -27.84 20.57
CA ASN A 923 16.47 -27.25 21.56
C ASN A 923 16.69 -25.74 21.71
N THR A 924 15.67 -25.02 22.16
CA THR A 924 15.78 -23.60 22.55
C THR A 924 16.47 -23.48 23.92
N ILE A 925 17.27 -22.42 24.10
CA ILE A 925 18.06 -22.19 25.33
C ILE A 925 17.95 -20.74 25.79
N GLU A 926 18.18 -20.50 27.08
CA GLU A 926 18.17 -19.15 27.66
C GLU A 926 19.36 -18.30 27.22
N ALA A 927 20.51 -18.92 26.97
CA ALA A 927 21.72 -18.20 26.59
C ALA A 927 21.52 -17.49 25.23
N ASP A 928 21.99 -16.25 25.12
CA ASP A 928 21.84 -15.38 23.95
C ASP A 928 22.82 -15.76 22.81
N VAL A 929 22.82 -17.04 22.43
CA VAL A 929 23.74 -17.64 21.47
C VAL A 929 23.06 -18.72 20.62
N ILE A 930 23.58 -18.94 19.42
CA ILE A 930 23.30 -20.15 18.64
C ILE A 930 24.55 -21.03 18.65
N LYS A 931 24.38 -22.28 19.10
CA LYS A 931 25.43 -23.31 19.15
C LYS A 931 25.14 -24.38 18.10
N CYS A 932 26.16 -24.84 17.39
CA CYS A 932 26.05 -26.00 16.52
C CYS A 932 27.09 -27.05 16.90
N GLU A 933 26.64 -28.14 17.53
CA GLU A 933 27.52 -29.17 18.08
C GLU A 933 28.26 -29.97 17.00
N GLU A 934 27.60 -30.25 15.87
CA GLU A 934 28.16 -31.01 14.74
C GLU A 934 29.38 -30.33 14.11
N TYR A 935 29.42 -28.99 14.15
CA TYR A 935 30.45 -28.17 13.51
C TYR A 935 31.27 -27.34 14.51
N ASP A 936 31.12 -27.60 15.81
CA ASP A 936 31.88 -26.99 16.91
C ASP A 936 32.02 -25.47 16.84
N PHE A 937 30.87 -24.77 16.73
CA PHE A 937 30.87 -23.31 16.79
C PHE A 937 29.72 -22.73 17.63
N GLU A 938 29.98 -21.53 18.16
CA GLU A 938 29.05 -20.70 18.90
C GLU A 938 29.13 -19.26 18.38
N VAL A 939 27.99 -18.62 18.21
CA VAL A 939 27.85 -17.20 17.79
C VAL A 939 26.79 -16.55 18.66
N SER A 940 27.05 -15.33 19.14
CA SER A 940 26.04 -14.56 19.89
C SER A 940 24.92 -14.07 18.97
N LEU A 941 23.72 -13.90 19.51
CA LEU A 941 22.63 -13.31 18.72
C LEU A 941 22.95 -11.87 18.29
N GLU A 942 23.74 -11.12 19.07
CA GLU A 942 24.22 -9.78 18.70
C GLU A 942 25.10 -9.79 17.44
N GLU A 943 26.04 -10.75 17.32
CA GLU A 943 26.88 -10.88 16.12
C GLU A 943 26.04 -11.26 14.89
N LEU A 944 25.05 -12.15 15.07
CA LEU A 944 24.13 -12.56 14.02
C LEU A 944 23.22 -11.41 13.57
N GLU A 945 22.64 -10.67 14.50
CA GLU A 945 21.82 -9.48 14.23
C GLU A 945 22.60 -8.42 13.46
N LYS A 946 23.84 -8.12 13.88
CA LYS A 946 24.70 -7.18 13.14
C LYS A 946 24.90 -7.63 11.70
N SER A 947 25.21 -8.91 11.48
CA SER A 947 25.38 -9.48 10.14
C SER A 947 24.07 -9.46 9.33
N TYR A 948 22.93 -9.62 10.00
CA TYR A 948 21.60 -9.60 9.42
C TYR A 948 21.16 -8.19 8.99
N GLU A 949 21.49 -7.14 9.73
CA GLU A 949 21.03 -5.76 9.45
C GLU A 949 21.98 -4.95 8.54
N GLU A 950 23.29 -5.22 8.59
CA GLU A 950 24.34 -4.37 7.99
C GLU A 950 24.14 -4.04 6.50
N LYS A 951 23.69 -5.00 5.69
CA LYS A 951 23.75 -4.90 4.21
C LYS A 951 22.82 -3.83 3.63
N LEU A 952 21.61 -3.65 4.18
CA LEU A 952 20.59 -2.73 3.66
C LEU A 952 20.40 -1.48 4.51
N GLU A 953 21.06 -1.36 5.67
CA GLU A 953 20.84 -0.26 6.64
C GLU A 953 21.09 1.13 6.03
N TYR A 954 22.03 1.27 5.10
CA TYR A 954 22.30 2.56 4.46
C TYR A 954 21.32 2.90 3.32
N VAL A 955 20.59 1.91 2.78
CA VAL A 955 19.52 2.10 1.80
C VAL A 955 18.20 2.35 2.53
N PHE A 956 17.84 1.45 3.44
CA PHE A 956 16.63 1.48 4.24
C PHE A 956 16.99 1.65 5.72
N LYS A 957 17.27 2.89 6.13
CA LYS A 957 17.61 3.20 7.51
C LYS A 957 16.52 2.73 8.47
N SER A 958 16.91 1.99 9.49
CA SER A 958 16.05 1.54 10.59
C SER A 958 16.27 2.37 11.86
N LYS A 959 17.40 3.08 11.97
CA LYS A 959 17.76 3.94 13.12
C LYS A 959 18.38 5.28 12.72
N THR A 960 18.31 6.24 13.62
CA THR A 960 19.04 7.52 13.55
C THR A 960 20.31 7.45 14.39
N GLU A 961 21.21 8.41 14.20
CA GLU A 961 22.32 8.64 15.15
C GLU A 961 21.76 9.06 16.51
N ASP A 962 22.34 8.52 17.58
CA ASP A 962 21.96 8.87 18.95
C ASP A 962 22.35 10.32 19.24
N LYS A 963 21.43 11.05 19.88
CA LYS A 963 21.71 12.42 20.34
C LYS A 963 22.05 12.39 21.82
N GLU A 964 23.29 12.78 22.14
CA GLU A 964 23.67 13.09 23.52
C GLU A 964 23.21 14.52 23.87
N GLY A 965 22.30 14.64 24.83
CA GLY A 965 22.00 15.92 25.49
C GLY A 965 20.82 16.72 24.93
N GLY A 966 20.27 17.57 25.81
CA GLY A 966 19.16 18.49 25.56
C GLY A 966 18.42 18.91 26.84
N PHE A 967 18.40 18.04 27.85
CA PHE A 967 17.71 18.30 29.12
C PHE A 967 18.42 17.66 30.34
N SER A 968 19.75 17.50 30.29
CA SER A 968 20.54 16.85 31.36
C SER A 968 20.27 17.43 32.75
N ASP A 969 19.95 18.72 32.83
CA ASP A 969 19.66 19.44 34.08
C ASP A 969 18.25 19.12 34.64
N LEU A 970 17.31 18.70 33.79
CA LEU A 970 16.01 18.15 34.21
C LEU A 970 16.09 16.64 34.49
N ILE A 971 17.15 15.98 34.00
CA ILE A 971 17.38 14.54 34.11
C ILE A 971 18.31 14.19 35.30
N SER A 972 19.08 15.14 35.87
CA SER A 972 20.09 14.84 36.89
C SER A 972 19.80 15.33 38.33
N ASN A 973 19.76 14.32 39.23
CA ASN A 973 20.20 14.24 40.63
C ASN A 973 19.66 15.23 41.69
N ASP A 974 18.66 14.77 42.44
CA ASP A 974 18.61 15.06 43.87
C ASP A 974 19.54 14.12 44.65
N LYS A 975 20.09 14.59 45.78
CA LYS A 975 21.25 13.99 46.51
C LYS A 975 21.07 12.58 47.08
N ASP A 976 19.92 11.94 46.86
CA ASP A 976 19.61 10.57 47.30
C ASP A 976 19.54 9.56 46.13
N GLY A 977 19.90 9.96 44.90
CA GLY A 977 20.04 9.03 43.77
C GLY A 977 18.72 8.59 43.13
N ALA A 978 17.67 9.42 43.21
CA ALA A 978 16.39 9.20 42.54
C ALA A 978 16.12 10.31 41.50
N ASN A 979 15.70 9.95 40.29
CA ASN A 979 15.30 10.90 39.25
C ASN A 979 14.00 11.62 39.67
N ILE A 980 13.93 12.94 39.48
CA ILE A 980 12.73 13.76 39.73
C ILE A 980 11.53 13.28 38.88
N LEU A 981 11.79 12.59 37.77
CA LEU A 981 10.78 12.01 36.86
C LEU A 981 10.50 10.51 37.09
N ASP A 982 11.24 9.81 37.97
CA ASP A 982 10.96 8.39 38.31
C ASP A 982 10.00 8.23 39.49
N ASN A 983 10.06 9.13 40.46
CA ASN A 983 9.17 9.07 41.61
C ASN A 983 7.92 9.89 41.33
N GLY A 984 6.81 9.18 41.09
CA GLY A 984 5.45 9.69 41.03
C GLY A 984 4.97 10.36 42.32
N GLN A 985 5.63 11.45 42.71
CA GLN A 985 5.19 12.38 43.75
C GLN A 985 5.27 13.80 43.20
N MET A 986 4.25 14.17 42.44
CA MET A 986 3.87 15.58 42.30
C MET A 986 2.45 15.76 42.84
N HIS A 987 2.27 16.88 43.53
CA HIS A 987 1.22 17.16 44.51
C HIS A 987 -0.21 16.80 44.07
N ILE A 988 -0.89 16.02 44.91
CA ILE A 988 -2.36 15.92 44.92
C ILE A 988 -2.89 17.28 45.40
N GLU A 989 -3.15 18.21 44.48
CA GLU A 989 -4.06 19.31 44.76
C GLU A 989 -5.51 18.83 44.69
N GLU A 990 -6.33 19.36 45.60
CA GLU A 990 -7.67 18.89 45.94
C GLU A 990 -8.57 18.68 44.71
N LYS A 991 -9.35 17.58 44.74
CA LYS A 991 -10.46 17.32 43.81
C LYS A 991 -11.35 18.56 43.71
N LEU A 992 -11.20 19.32 42.62
CA LEU A 992 -12.21 20.28 42.19
C LEU A 992 -13.49 19.49 41.94
N LYS A 993 -14.44 19.56 42.90
CA LYS A 993 -15.80 19.06 42.71
C LYS A 993 -16.49 19.97 41.69
N SER A 994 -16.32 19.68 40.41
CA SER A 994 -17.20 20.25 39.39
C SER A 994 -18.61 19.67 39.57
N LYS A 995 -19.62 20.50 39.29
CA LYS A 995 -21.02 20.05 39.19
C LYS A 995 -21.21 19.36 37.84
N ILE A 996 -20.53 18.23 37.63
CA ILE A 996 -20.62 17.47 36.38
C ILE A 996 -22.08 17.08 36.16
N THR A 997 -22.59 17.38 34.98
CA THR A 997 -23.90 16.89 34.57
C THR A 997 -23.77 15.41 34.26
N ARG A 998 -24.29 14.55 35.13
CA ARG A 998 -24.27 13.10 34.92
C ARG A 998 -25.18 12.73 33.77
N VAL A 999 -24.66 11.95 32.83
CA VAL A 999 -25.40 11.45 31.66
C VAL A 999 -25.22 9.95 31.59
N GLU A 1000 -26.32 9.21 31.43
CA GLU A 1000 -26.30 7.75 31.36
C GLU A 1000 -25.56 7.23 30.12
N LYS A 1001 -25.77 7.90 28.98
CA LYS A 1001 -25.13 7.63 27.69
C LYS A 1001 -24.48 8.91 27.15
N PRO A 1002 -23.19 9.13 27.39
CA PRO A 1002 -22.48 10.29 26.87
C PRO A 1002 -22.48 10.28 25.34
N ARG A 1003 -22.68 11.46 24.74
CA ARG A 1003 -22.61 11.65 23.29
C ARG A 1003 -21.22 12.08 22.86
N VAL A 1004 -20.68 11.41 21.84
CA VAL A 1004 -19.37 11.68 21.24
C VAL A 1004 -19.59 12.13 19.81
N VAL A 1005 -18.99 13.27 19.43
CA VAL A 1005 -18.95 13.70 18.02
C VAL A 1005 -17.56 13.45 17.43
N ILE A 1006 -17.54 12.78 16.27
CA ILE A 1006 -16.33 12.53 15.46
C ILE A 1006 -16.48 13.28 14.14
N PRO A 1007 -15.79 14.42 13.93
CA PRO A 1007 -15.70 15.01 12.59
C PRO A 1007 -14.80 14.14 11.70
N VAL A 1008 -15.25 13.90 10.47
CA VAL A 1008 -14.55 13.09 9.44
C VAL A 1008 -14.19 14.01 8.29
N PHE A 1009 -12.88 14.23 8.09
CA PHE A 1009 -12.35 15.09 7.04
C PHE A 1009 -11.87 14.24 5.85
N PRO A 1010 -11.69 14.81 4.65
CA PRO A 1010 -11.00 14.13 3.56
C PRO A 1010 -9.63 13.61 4.05
N GLY A 1011 -9.40 12.30 3.96
CA GLY A 1011 -8.18 11.64 4.44
C GLY A 1011 -8.17 11.20 5.92
N THR A 1012 -9.19 11.53 6.72
CA THR A 1012 -9.41 10.88 8.02
C THR A 1012 -9.59 9.38 7.82
N ASN A 1013 -8.89 8.55 8.60
CA ASN A 1013 -8.96 7.11 8.40
C ASN A 1013 -9.15 6.21 9.63
N CYS A 1014 -9.04 6.76 10.84
CA CYS A 1014 -9.20 6.02 12.10
C CYS A 1014 -10.59 6.15 12.74
N GLU A 1015 -11.56 6.77 12.05
CA GLU A 1015 -12.89 7.09 12.60
C GLU A 1015 -13.69 5.84 13.01
N TYR A 1016 -13.58 4.75 12.25
CA TYR A 1016 -14.26 3.49 12.56
C TYR A 1016 -13.70 2.82 13.81
N ASP A 1017 -12.38 2.88 14.00
CA ASP A 1017 -11.72 2.33 15.19
C ASP A 1017 -12.12 3.13 16.43
N CYS A 1018 -12.12 4.46 16.34
CA CYS A 1018 -12.54 5.35 17.40
C CYS A 1018 -14.02 5.15 17.77
N ARG A 1019 -14.91 5.08 16.77
CA ARG A 1019 -16.34 4.81 16.98
C ARG A 1019 -16.55 3.49 17.71
N ARG A 1020 -15.92 2.40 17.23
CA ARG A 1020 -16.01 1.07 17.84
C ARG A 1020 -15.54 1.10 19.30
N ALA A 1021 -14.42 1.79 19.59
CA ALA A 1021 -13.89 1.88 20.94
C ALA A 1021 -14.83 2.61 21.91
N PHE A 1022 -15.48 3.70 21.49
CA PHE A 1022 -16.46 4.41 22.31
C PHE A 1022 -17.79 3.65 22.48
N GLU A 1023 -18.30 3.04 21.40
CA GLU A 1023 -19.55 2.27 21.42
C GLU A 1023 -19.44 1.05 22.35
N LYS A 1024 -18.28 0.39 22.39
CA LYS A 1024 -17.99 -0.74 23.30
C LYS A 1024 -18.14 -0.37 24.77
N GLU A 1025 -17.85 0.88 25.13
CA GLU A 1025 -17.98 1.41 26.50
C GLU A 1025 -19.37 2.02 26.79
N GLY A 1026 -20.28 2.00 25.80
CA GLY A 1026 -21.67 2.41 25.94
C GLY A 1026 -21.97 3.87 25.58
N ALA A 1027 -21.07 4.56 24.88
CA ALA A 1027 -21.32 5.90 24.36
C ALA A 1027 -22.22 5.89 23.11
N GLU A 1028 -22.87 7.01 22.83
CA GLU A 1028 -23.56 7.25 21.55
C GLU A 1028 -22.66 8.10 20.66
N VAL A 1029 -22.25 7.57 19.51
CA VAL A 1029 -21.29 8.23 18.61
C VAL A 1029 -22.01 8.78 17.38
N SER A 1030 -21.71 10.03 17.03
CA SER A 1030 -22.15 10.65 15.77
C SER A 1030 -20.93 11.03 14.93
N GLU A 1031 -20.85 10.51 13.71
CA GLU A 1031 -19.86 10.91 12.71
C GLU A 1031 -20.41 12.09 11.88
N VAL A 1032 -19.61 13.15 11.68
CA VAL A 1032 -19.98 14.30 10.84
C VAL A 1032 -18.97 14.44 9.71
N ILE A 1033 -19.38 14.05 8.50
CA ILE A 1033 -18.56 14.17 7.29
C ILE A 1033 -18.48 15.64 6.88
N ILE A 1034 -17.25 16.14 6.76
CA ILE A 1034 -16.98 17.49 6.30
C ILE A 1034 -16.94 17.49 4.77
N ARG A 1035 -18.00 18.04 4.17
CA ARG A 1035 -18.15 18.15 2.73
C ARG A 1035 -17.59 19.48 2.25
N ASN A 1036 -16.79 19.45 1.19
CA ASN A 1036 -16.12 20.61 0.60
C ASN A 1036 -16.16 20.61 -0.94
N LEU A 1037 -17.11 19.89 -1.56
CA LEU A 1037 -17.33 19.93 -3.01
C LEU A 1037 -17.63 21.35 -3.52
N ASN A 1038 -18.33 22.16 -2.71
CA ASN A 1038 -18.66 23.55 -2.97
C ASN A 1038 -18.90 24.31 -1.67
N LYS A 1039 -19.07 25.62 -1.80
CA LYS A 1039 -19.31 26.55 -0.69
C LYS A 1039 -20.53 26.20 0.15
N GLU A 1040 -21.66 25.86 -0.48
CA GLU A 1040 -22.91 25.55 0.22
C GLU A 1040 -22.77 24.27 1.08
N ALA A 1041 -22.21 23.21 0.50
CA ALA A 1041 -21.97 21.94 1.18
C ALA A 1041 -21.04 22.11 2.40
N LEU A 1042 -20.06 23.00 2.28
CA LEU A 1042 -19.17 23.37 3.37
C LEU A 1042 -19.90 24.10 4.50
N ILE A 1043 -20.68 25.12 4.18
CA ILE A 1043 -21.47 25.88 5.18
C ILE A 1043 -22.42 24.94 5.92
N ASP A 1044 -23.07 24.02 5.21
CA ASP A 1044 -23.93 23.00 5.81
C ASP A 1044 -23.15 22.08 6.76
N SER A 1045 -21.95 21.64 6.36
CA SER A 1045 -21.08 20.79 7.19
C SER A 1045 -20.65 21.50 8.48
N ILE A 1046 -20.29 22.78 8.39
CA ILE A 1046 -19.96 23.62 9.55
C ILE A 1046 -21.18 23.74 10.48
N ASN A 1047 -22.36 24.02 9.95
CA ASN A 1047 -23.58 24.14 10.75
C ASN A 1047 -23.97 22.80 11.41
N MET A 1048 -23.78 21.68 10.71
CA MET A 1048 -24.03 20.33 11.24
C MET A 1048 -23.04 19.99 12.38
N LEU A 1049 -21.75 20.20 12.15
CA LEU A 1049 -20.72 19.96 13.17
C LEU A 1049 -20.98 20.78 14.43
N LYS A 1050 -21.29 22.07 14.26
CA LYS A 1050 -21.70 22.95 15.36
C LYS A 1050 -22.84 22.35 16.17
N LYS A 1051 -23.91 21.92 15.48
CA LYS A 1051 -25.12 21.36 16.10
C LYS A 1051 -24.83 20.09 16.88
N GLU A 1052 -23.96 19.22 16.38
CA GLU A 1052 -23.60 17.98 17.08
C GLU A 1052 -22.63 18.26 18.25
N ILE A 1053 -21.69 19.21 18.13
CA ILE A 1053 -20.88 19.67 19.27
C ILE A 1053 -21.76 20.23 20.40
N ASP A 1054 -22.81 20.99 20.07
CA ASP A 1054 -23.74 21.56 21.05
C ASP A 1054 -24.54 20.49 21.85
N LYS A 1055 -24.64 19.26 21.34
CA LYS A 1055 -25.34 18.14 22.01
C LYS A 1055 -24.38 17.16 22.70
N SER A 1056 -23.15 17.08 22.21
CA SER A 1056 -22.16 16.12 22.67
C SER A 1056 -21.46 16.56 23.96
N GLN A 1057 -20.98 15.58 24.71
CA GLN A 1057 -20.13 15.75 25.89
C GLN A 1057 -18.64 15.61 25.53
N ILE A 1058 -18.35 14.87 24.45
CA ILE A 1058 -17.00 14.55 24.01
C ILE A 1058 -16.83 14.93 22.55
N ILE A 1059 -15.72 15.57 22.22
CA ILE A 1059 -15.20 15.67 20.85
C ILE A 1059 -14.04 14.70 20.71
N MET A 1060 -14.10 13.82 19.71
CA MET A 1060 -13.00 12.91 19.38
C MET A 1060 -12.45 13.29 18.00
N LEU A 1061 -11.17 13.67 17.95
CA LEU A 1061 -10.42 13.91 16.71
C LEU A 1061 -9.58 12.66 16.39
N PRO A 1062 -9.96 11.88 15.37
CA PRO A 1062 -9.28 10.64 15.01
C PRO A 1062 -7.96 10.89 14.27
N GLY A 1063 -7.14 9.84 14.16
CA GLY A 1063 -5.99 9.82 13.28
C GLY A 1063 -6.35 9.74 11.79
N GLY A 1064 -5.35 9.98 10.95
CA GLY A 1064 -5.47 9.95 9.49
C GLY A 1064 -4.47 10.89 8.82
N PHE A 1065 -4.75 11.21 7.57
CA PHE A 1065 -3.97 12.11 6.73
C PHE A 1065 -4.90 13.19 6.20
N SER A 1066 -5.41 14.08 7.07
CA SER A 1066 -6.38 15.08 6.64
C SER A 1066 -5.81 15.93 5.48
N ALA A 1067 -6.49 15.98 4.34
CA ALA A 1067 -6.00 16.56 3.09
C ALA A 1067 -4.63 16.02 2.61
N GLY A 1068 -4.29 14.76 2.95
CA GLY A 1068 -2.99 14.18 2.66
C GLY A 1068 -1.82 14.82 3.42
N ASP A 1069 -2.12 15.48 4.55
CA ASP A 1069 -1.17 16.31 5.32
C ASP A 1069 -0.59 17.51 4.54
N GLU A 1070 -1.34 17.96 3.54
CA GLU A 1070 -1.05 19.16 2.74
C GLU A 1070 -2.00 20.33 3.09
N PRO A 1071 -1.59 21.60 2.85
CA PRO A 1071 -0.28 22.05 2.39
C PRO A 1071 0.79 22.07 3.49
N ASP A 1072 1.91 21.37 3.28
CA ASP A 1072 3.10 21.29 4.15
C ASP A 1072 2.82 21.28 5.66
N GLY A 1073 2.21 20.22 6.18
CA GLY A 1073 2.05 19.97 7.61
C GLY A 1073 0.70 19.35 7.96
N SER A 1074 0.74 18.33 8.81
CA SER A 1074 -0.43 17.52 9.15
C SER A 1074 -1.54 18.30 9.87
N ALA A 1075 -2.80 17.92 9.69
CA ALA A 1075 -3.96 18.46 10.45
C ALA A 1075 -4.32 19.96 10.25
N LYS A 1076 -3.72 20.66 9.28
CA LYS A 1076 -4.06 22.06 8.96
C LYS A 1076 -5.52 22.25 8.54
N PHE A 1077 -6.05 21.29 7.77
CA PHE A 1077 -7.45 21.29 7.35
C PHE A 1077 -8.40 21.25 8.56
N ILE A 1078 -8.10 20.40 9.55
CA ILE A 1078 -8.86 20.29 10.81
C ILE A 1078 -8.80 21.60 11.59
N ALA A 1079 -7.60 22.14 11.78
CA ALA A 1079 -7.40 23.39 12.53
C ALA A 1079 -8.16 24.56 11.89
N THR A 1080 -8.20 24.64 10.57
CA THR A 1080 -8.92 25.70 9.83
C THR A 1080 -10.43 25.66 10.10
N ILE A 1081 -11.05 24.47 10.06
CA ILE A 1081 -12.49 24.31 10.37
C ILE A 1081 -12.79 24.70 11.82
N PHE A 1082 -11.95 24.28 12.77
CA PHE A 1082 -12.15 24.59 14.19
C PHE A 1082 -11.91 26.06 14.55
N ARG A 1083 -11.15 26.80 13.73
CA ARG A 1083 -11.00 28.26 13.84
C ARG A 1083 -12.22 29.03 13.34
N ASN A 1084 -13.15 28.40 12.62
CA ASN A 1084 -14.41 29.04 12.23
C ASN A 1084 -15.13 29.58 13.48
N PRO A 1085 -15.60 30.85 13.51
CA PRO A 1085 -16.19 31.45 14.70
C PRO A 1085 -17.32 30.63 15.32
N LYS A 1086 -18.17 30.00 14.49
CA LYS A 1086 -19.30 29.17 14.96
C LYS A 1086 -18.84 27.92 15.70
N ILE A 1087 -17.81 27.24 15.15
CA ILE A 1087 -17.25 26.02 15.74
C ILE A 1087 -16.46 26.38 17.00
N LYS A 1088 -15.59 27.39 16.91
CA LYS A 1088 -14.81 27.92 18.03
C LYS A 1088 -15.71 28.24 19.22
N ASP A 1089 -16.79 28.98 19.02
CA ASP A 1089 -17.73 29.31 20.09
C ASP A 1089 -18.36 28.06 20.73
N SER A 1090 -18.72 27.06 19.93
CA SER A 1090 -19.37 25.83 20.41
C SER A 1090 -18.39 24.94 21.19
N VAL A 1091 -17.13 24.87 20.75
CA VAL A 1091 -16.04 24.20 21.47
C VAL A 1091 -15.74 24.91 22.79
N MET A 1092 -15.65 26.24 22.79
CA MET A 1092 -15.40 26.98 24.02
C MET A 1092 -16.57 26.85 25.01
N LYS A 1093 -17.82 26.79 24.55
CA LYS A 1093 -18.98 26.47 25.40
C LYS A 1093 -18.96 25.05 25.95
N LEU A 1094 -18.56 24.08 25.12
CA LEU A 1094 -18.37 22.70 25.58
C LEU A 1094 -17.41 22.64 26.78
N LEU A 1095 -16.25 23.30 26.66
CA LEU A 1095 -15.22 23.30 27.70
C LEU A 1095 -15.60 24.18 28.89
N ASN A 1096 -16.10 25.40 28.68
CA ASN A 1096 -16.28 26.36 29.78
C ASN A 1096 -17.64 26.27 30.50
N GLU A 1097 -18.68 25.75 29.83
CA GLU A 1097 -20.05 25.76 30.37
C GLU A 1097 -20.60 24.35 30.63
N ARG A 1098 -20.01 23.30 30.04
CA ARG A 1098 -20.57 21.94 30.05
C ARG A 1098 -19.63 20.84 30.55
N ASP A 1099 -18.45 21.19 31.04
CA ASP A 1099 -17.42 20.24 31.51
C ASP A 1099 -17.06 19.17 30.47
N GLY A 1100 -17.11 19.51 29.18
CA GLY A 1100 -16.85 18.56 28.10
C GLY A 1100 -15.39 18.12 28.02
N LEU A 1101 -15.17 16.97 27.40
CA LEU A 1101 -13.84 16.40 27.15
C LEU A 1101 -13.49 16.47 25.66
N ILE A 1102 -12.20 16.56 25.36
CA ILE A 1102 -11.68 16.48 23.99
C ILE A 1102 -10.52 15.48 23.97
N LEU A 1103 -10.56 14.54 23.02
CA LEU A 1103 -9.48 13.59 22.77
C LEU A 1103 -8.98 13.76 21.33
N GLY A 1104 -7.67 13.84 21.15
CA GLY A 1104 -7.02 13.82 19.84
C GLY A 1104 -5.95 12.74 19.78
N ILE A 1105 -6.04 11.86 18.79
CA ILE A 1105 -5.05 10.79 18.57
C ILE A 1105 -4.38 10.99 17.21
N CYS A 1106 -3.04 10.93 17.17
CA CYS A 1106 -2.23 11.10 15.97
C CYS A 1106 -2.56 12.42 15.24
N ASN A 1107 -3.25 12.39 14.10
CA ASN A 1107 -3.70 13.59 13.38
C ASN A 1107 -4.61 14.50 14.22
N GLY A 1108 -5.41 13.92 15.13
CA GLY A 1108 -6.15 14.69 16.12
C GLY A 1108 -5.25 15.42 17.11
N PHE A 1109 -4.14 14.83 17.56
CA PHE A 1109 -3.19 15.50 18.46
C PHE A 1109 -2.51 16.68 17.76
N GLN A 1110 -2.10 16.49 16.52
CA GLN A 1110 -1.55 17.55 15.67
C GLN A 1110 -2.54 18.73 15.55
N ALA A 1111 -3.83 18.46 15.32
CA ALA A 1111 -4.87 19.49 15.29
C ALA A 1111 -4.97 20.26 16.62
N LEU A 1112 -4.96 19.55 17.75
CA LEU A 1112 -5.10 20.17 19.08
C LEU A 1112 -3.93 21.11 19.42
N ILE A 1113 -2.71 20.74 19.04
CA ILE A 1113 -1.52 21.59 19.16
C ILE A 1113 -1.67 22.84 18.27
N LYS A 1114 -2.03 22.66 16.99
CA LYS A 1114 -2.18 23.77 16.04
C LYS A 1114 -3.35 24.72 16.36
N LEU A 1115 -4.31 24.27 17.16
CA LEU A 1115 -5.40 25.11 17.68
C LEU A 1115 -5.01 25.88 18.94
N GLY A 1116 -3.89 25.53 19.60
CA GLY A 1116 -3.55 26.01 20.94
C GLY A 1116 -4.43 25.42 22.05
N LEU A 1117 -5.34 24.49 21.72
CA LEU A 1117 -6.10 23.75 22.73
C LEU A 1117 -5.17 22.95 23.64
N LEU A 1118 -4.05 22.47 23.11
CA LEU A 1118 -2.93 21.97 23.89
C LEU A 1118 -1.73 22.90 23.77
N PRO A 1119 -1.05 23.24 24.89
CA PRO A 1119 -1.40 22.91 26.28
C PRO A 1119 -2.41 23.88 26.93
N TYR A 1120 -2.90 24.91 26.21
CA TYR A 1120 -3.52 26.09 26.83
C TYR A 1120 -5.03 25.99 27.13
N GLY A 1121 -5.74 24.99 26.61
CA GLY A 1121 -7.17 24.77 26.85
C GLY A 1121 -8.12 25.71 26.10
N LYS A 1122 -7.63 26.50 25.13
CA LYS A 1122 -8.43 27.46 24.35
C LYS A 1122 -7.90 27.62 22.93
N ILE A 1123 -8.79 27.93 21.99
CA ILE A 1123 -8.40 28.14 20.60
C ILE A 1123 -7.74 29.53 20.44
N ILE A 1124 -6.43 29.53 20.13
CA ILE A 1124 -5.60 30.73 19.95
C ILE A 1124 -4.75 30.64 18.68
N ASP A 1125 -4.17 31.76 18.26
CA ASP A 1125 -3.20 31.79 17.16
C ASP A 1125 -1.85 31.24 17.61
N ILE A 1126 -1.13 30.59 16.69
CA ILE A 1126 0.16 29.97 16.99
C ILE A 1126 1.23 31.05 16.97
N GLU A 1127 2.08 31.10 17.98
CA GLU A 1127 3.25 31.98 18.07
C GLU A 1127 4.56 31.17 18.01
N GLU A 1128 5.69 31.85 17.81
CA GLU A 1128 7.00 31.23 17.56
C GLU A 1128 7.49 30.32 18.71
N ASP A 1129 7.12 30.63 19.95
CA ASP A 1129 7.55 29.94 21.17
C ASP A 1129 6.56 28.86 21.65
N MET A 1130 5.58 28.49 20.81
CA MET A 1130 4.64 27.41 21.12
C MET A 1130 5.18 26.03 20.76
N ALA A 1131 4.61 25.00 21.39
CA ALA A 1131 4.87 23.61 21.03
C ALA A 1131 4.35 23.29 19.61
N THR A 1132 5.00 22.34 18.93
CA THR A 1132 4.58 21.83 17.63
C THR A 1132 4.84 20.32 17.51
N LEU A 1133 4.21 19.71 16.51
CA LEU A 1133 4.46 18.36 16.04
C LEU A 1133 4.97 18.45 14.60
N THR A 1134 6.06 17.77 14.31
CA THR A 1134 6.76 17.88 13.01
C THR A 1134 7.37 16.53 12.59
N TYR A 1135 8.04 16.51 11.43
CA TYR A 1135 8.67 15.32 10.86
C TYR A 1135 9.54 14.56 11.86
N ASN A 1136 9.40 13.23 11.84
CA ASN A 1136 10.26 12.31 12.59
C ASN A 1136 11.74 12.56 12.22
N ASN A 1137 12.67 12.36 13.16
CA ASN A 1137 14.11 12.50 12.88
C ASN A 1137 14.61 11.61 11.73
N ILE A 1138 13.98 10.45 11.54
CA ILE A 1138 14.31 9.51 10.44
C ILE A 1138 13.77 9.96 9.07
N ASN A 1139 12.95 11.03 9.02
CA ASN A 1139 12.37 11.63 7.81
C ASN A 1139 11.57 10.67 6.93
N ARG A 1140 10.85 9.74 7.55
CA ARG A 1140 9.91 8.84 6.89
C ARG A 1140 8.79 8.46 7.86
N HIS A 1141 7.71 7.93 7.29
CA HIS A 1141 6.67 7.26 8.06
C HIS A 1141 7.24 6.12 8.88
N MET A 1142 6.72 5.95 10.10
CA MET A 1142 7.10 4.91 11.04
C MET A 1142 5.86 4.19 11.57
N SER A 1143 5.85 2.87 11.41
CA SER A 1143 4.81 1.94 11.84
C SER A 1143 5.45 0.82 12.66
N SER A 1144 5.09 0.72 13.94
CA SER A 1144 5.58 -0.30 14.88
C SER A 1144 4.71 -0.35 16.14
N ILE A 1145 5.00 -1.28 17.06
CA ILE A 1145 4.47 -1.23 18.43
C ILE A 1145 5.55 -0.64 19.35
N VAL A 1146 5.23 0.42 20.09
CA VAL A 1146 6.15 1.05 21.06
C VAL A 1146 5.61 0.92 22.47
N ARG A 1147 6.47 1.13 23.48
CA ARG A 1147 6.05 1.13 24.88
C ARG A 1147 5.90 2.56 25.39
N THR A 1148 4.80 2.81 26.08
CA THR A 1148 4.49 4.11 26.68
C THR A 1148 4.18 3.95 28.16
N LYS A 1149 4.70 4.84 28.99
CA LYS A 1149 4.45 4.88 30.44
C LYS A 1149 3.46 6.00 30.76
N ILE A 1150 2.49 5.72 31.64
CA ILE A 1150 1.60 6.75 32.20
C ILE A 1150 2.37 7.56 33.25
N THR A 1151 2.58 8.84 33.01
CA THR A 1151 3.42 9.72 33.85
C THR A 1151 2.62 10.78 34.60
N SER A 1152 1.36 11.00 34.22
CA SER A 1152 0.41 11.83 34.96
C SER A 1152 -0.98 11.18 34.99
N LYS A 1153 -1.69 11.38 36.11
CA LYS A 1153 -3.12 11.04 36.27
C LYS A 1153 -4.02 12.27 36.39
N LYS A 1154 -3.51 13.46 36.05
CA LYS A 1154 -4.25 14.72 36.10
C LYS A 1154 -5.51 14.71 35.23
N SER A 1155 -5.41 14.03 34.09
CA SER A 1155 -6.49 13.93 33.12
C SER A 1155 -7.51 12.84 33.49
N PRO A 1156 -8.83 13.11 33.36
CA PRO A 1156 -9.87 12.11 33.59
C PRO A 1156 -9.77 10.92 32.63
N TRP A 1157 -9.07 11.08 31.50
CA TRP A 1157 -8.84 10.02 30.52
C TRP A 1157 -7.98 8.86 31.07
N PHE A 1158 -7.25 9.04 32.17
CA PHE A 1158 -6.42 8.00 32.80
C PHE A 1158 -6.97 7.52 34.16
N ASN A 1159 -8.25 7.75 34.45
CA ASN A 1159 -8.85 7.38 35.74
C ASN A 1159 -8.79 5.87 36.04
N GLU A 1160 -8.92 5.03 35.01
CA GLU A 1160 -8.99 3.56 35.13
C GLU A 1160 -7.63 2.83 35.09
N VAL A 1161 -6.52 3.57 34.98
CA VAL A 1161 -5.13 3.02 34.96
C VAL A 1161 -4.31 3.54 36.14
N SER A 1162 -3.16 2.93 36.42
CA SER A 1162 -2.26 3.35 37.51
C SER A 1162 -1.12 4.22 37.00
N LEU A 1163 -0.63 5.13 37.85
CA LEU A 1163 0.57 5.90 37.56
C LEU A 1163 1.78 4.95 37.43
N GLY A 1164 2.59 5.13 36.41
CA GLY A 1164 3.76 4.29 36.10
C GLY A 1164 3.45 3.02 35.29
N GLU A 1165 2.18 2.75 34.98
CA GLU A 1165 1.78 1.60 34.15
C GLU A 1165 2.31 1.75 32.72
N VAL A 1166 2.87 0.67 32.16
CA VAL A 1166 3.48 0.64 30.82
C VAL A 1166 2.61 -0.17 29.87
N HIS A 1167 2.28 0.43 28.73
CA HIS A 1167 1.44 -0.18 27.70
C HIS A 1167 2.18 -0.24 26.37
N SER A 1168 1.98 -1.33 25.63
CA SER A 1168 2.39 -1.49 24.24
C SER A 1168 1.34 -0.87 23.33
N ILE A 1169 1.72 0.14 22.54
CA ILE A 1169 0.80 0.95 21.76
C ILE A 1169 1.26 0.99 20.30
N PRO A 1170 0.35 0.76 19.33
CA PRO A 1170 0.67 0.92 17.91
C PRO A 1170 0.90 2.39 17.57
N ILE A 1171 1.92 2.65 16.76
CA ILE A 1171 2.16 3.95 16.14
C ILE A 1171 2.10 3.82 14.62
N SER A 1172 1.73 4.91 13.96
CA SER A 1172 1.77 5.04 12.51
C SER A 1172 1.76 6.51 12.12
N HIS A 1173 2.94 7.12 11.97
CA HIS A 1173 3.04 8.55 11.64
C HIS A 1173 4.37 8.93 10.97
N GLY A 1174 4.33 9.91 10.07
CA GLY A 1174 5.51 10.62 9.54
C GLY A 1174 5.89 11.88 10.31
N GLU A 1175 4.92 12.51 10.97
CA GLU A 1175 5.06 13.80 11.67
C GLU A 1175 4.64 13.71 13.15
N GLY A 1176 5.26 12.81 13.91
CA GLY A 1176 4.93 12.60 15.33
C GLY A 1176 5.87 13.27 16.32
N ARG A 1177 6.88 14.01 15.87
CA ARG A 1177 7.95 14.53 16.75
C ARG A 1177 7.47 15.76 17.51
N PHE A 1178 7.25 15.61 18.82
CA PHE A 1178 6.93 16.74 19.70
C PHE A 1178 8.17 17.59 19.97
N VAL A 1179 8.06 18.89 19.69
CA VAL A 1179 9.12 19.88 19.91
C VAL A 1179 8.51 21.11 20.60
N ALA A 1180 9.19 21.60 21.63
CA ALA A 1180 8.80 22.82 22.33
C ALA A 1180 10.05 23.52 22.90
N PRO A 1181 10.00 24.84 23.15
CA PRO A 1181 11.07 25.53 23.87
C PRO A 1181 11.28 24.95 25.26
N GLU A 1182 12.51 25.03 25.76
CA GLU A 1182 12.87 24.50 27.09
C GLU A 1182 12.03 25.11 28.23
N SER A 1183 11.69 26.40 28.12
CA SER A 1183 10.81 27.10 29.06
C SER A 1183 9.41 26.48 29.12
N LEU A 1184 8.81 26.19 27.95
CA LEU A 1184 7.49 25.56 27.87
C LEU A 1184 7.55 24.12 28.37
N ILE A 1185 8.62 23.38 28.08
CA ILE A 1185 8.81 22.02 28.60
C ILE A 1185 8.85 22.02 30.13
N LYS A 1186 9.59 22.96 30.74
CA LYS A 1186 9.61 23.14 32.20
C LYS A 1186 8.21 23.45 32.75
N GLU A 1187 7.47 24.32 32.10
CA GLU A 1187 6.08 24.63 32.47
C GLU A 1187 5.16 23.39 32.39
N LEU A 1188 5.31 22.54 31.36
CA LEU A 1188 4.53 21.31 31.23
C LEU A 1188 4.83 20.32 32.36
N VAL A 1189 6.10 20.19 32.77
CA VAL A 1189 6.51 19.36 33.92
C VAL A 1189 5.94 19.93 35.22
N GLU A 1190 6.13 21.23 35.49
CA GLU A 1190 5.65 21.89 36.70
C GLU A 1190 4.13 21.80 36.86
N ASN A 1191 3.39 21.87 35.75
CA ASN A 1191 1.93 21.75 35.74
C ASN A 1191 1.42 20.31 35.64
N ASP A 1192 2.28 19.28 35.65
CA ASP A 1192 1.87 17.87 35.50
C ASP A 1192 1.03 17.62 34.23
N GLN A 1193 1.47 18.16 33.09
CA GLN A 1193 0.78 18.08 31.80
C GLN A 1193 1.37 17.03 30.84
N ILE A 1194 2.51 16.42 31.18
CA ILE A 1194 3.09 15.30 30.42
C ILE A 1194 2.38 14.03 30.85
N ALA A 1195 1.47 13.53 29.99
CA ALA A 1195 0.61 12.41 30.32
C ALA A 1195 1.26 11.06 30.07
N THR A 1196 1.98 10.94 28.95
CA THR A 1196 2.61 9.70 28.51
C THR A 1196 3.98 9.95 27.88
N GLN A 1197 4.90 9.02 28.13
CA GLN A 1197 6.27 9.07 27.60
C GLN A 1197 6.68 7.74 26.96
N TYR A 1198 7.48 7.81 25.90
CA TYR A 1198 8.13 6.63 25.31
C TYR A 1198 9.17 6.05 26.28
N VAL A 1199 9.16 4.73 26.43
CA VAL A 1199 10.06 4.01 27.34
C VAL A 1199 10.73 2.81 26.67
N ASP A 1200 11.89 2.43 27.20
CA ASP A 1200 12.63 1.24 26.81
C ASP A 1200 11.98 -0.06 27.32
N LEU A 1201 12.67 -1.19 27.18
CA LEU A 1201 12.16 -2.50 27.61
C LEU A 1201 12.13 -2.67 29.14
N GLU A 1202 12.87 -1.84 29.85
CA GLU A 1202 12.97 -1.80 31.30
C GLU A 1202 11.97 -0.81 31.92
N GLY A 1203 11.33 0.04 31.09
CA GLY A 1203 10.36 1.04 31.51
C GLY A 1203 10.98 2.41 31.85
N ASN A 1204 12.26 2.62 31.50
CA ASN A 1204 12.93 3.91 31.63
C ASN A 1204 12.63 4.79 30.42
N MET A 1205 12.67 6.10 30.63
CA MET A 1205 12.49 7.09 29.56
C MET A 1205 13.49 6.86 28.42
N ALA A 1206 12.99 6.71 27.19
CA ALA A 1206 13.83 6.51 26.02
C ALA A 1206 13.95 7.79 25.20
N MET A 1207 15.17 8.28 25.01
CA MET A 1207 15.41 9.48 24.19
C MET A 1207 15.69 9.16 22.72
N ASN A 1208 16.12 7.93 22.43
CA ASN A 1208 16.58 7.52 21.11
C ASN A 1208 15.74 6.39 20.51
N MET A 1209 15.89 6.19 19.21
CA MET A 1209 15.38 5.01 18.51
C MET A 1209 16.05 3.74 19.05
N PRO A 1210 15.38 2.57 18.99
CA PRO A 1210 14.07 2.34 18.39
C PRO A 1210 12.88 2.69 19.29
N TYR A 1211 13.11 2.93 20.59
CA TYR A 1211 12.03 3.08 21.57
C TYR A 1211 11.34 4.45 21.53
N ASN A 1212 12.08 5.52 21.19
CA ASN A 1212 11.53 6.81 20.80
C ASN A 1212 11.55 6.92 19.26
N PRO A 1213 10.43 6.61 18.58
CA PRO A 1213 10.39 6.39 17.14
C PRO A 1213 10.50 7.68 16.31
N ASN A 1214 10.20 8.83 16.91
CA ASN A 1214 10.12 10.13 16.23
C ASN A 1214 11.17 11.13 16.74
N GLY A 1215 11.77 10.88 17.90
CA GLY A 1215 12.76 11.75 18.53
C GLY A 1215 12.13 12.92 19.29
N SER A 1216 10.94 12.72 19.89
CA SER A 1216 10.24 13.73 20.67
C SER A 1216 11.05 14.21 21.88
N SER A 1217 10.97 15.51 22.19
CA SER A 1217 11.62 16.11 23.37
C SER A 1217 11.11 15.48 24.67
N LEU A 1218 12.02 15.19 25.60
CA LEU A 1218 11.74 14.43 26.85
C LEU A 1218 10.92 13.15 26.62
N ALA A 1219 11.08 12.49 25.47
CA ALA A 1219 10.30 11.30 25.12
C ALA A 1219 8.77 11.49 25.20
N ILE A 1220 8.27 12.74 25.09
CA ILE A 1220 6.85 13.05 25.22
C ILE A 1220 6.08 12.36 24.10
N GLU A 1221 5.10 11.54 24.47
CA GLU A 1221 4.19 10.88 23.55
C GLU A 1221 2.79 11.52 23.56
N GLY A 1222 2.38 12.04 24.72
CA GLY A 1222 1.10 12.72 24.88
C GLY A 1222 1.09 13.73 26.03
N ILE A 1223 0.28 14.77 25.87
CA ILE A 1223 0.14 15.88 26.83
C ILE A 1223 -1.33 16.26 27.04
N THR A 1224 -1.60 16.99 28.12
CA THR A 1224 -2.95 17.46 28.46
C THR A 1224 -3.06 18.98 28.49
N SER A 1225 -4.29 19.50 28.48
CA SER A 1225 -4.56 20.88 28.89
C SER A 1225 -4.25 21.06 30.38
N ARG A 1226 -4.13 22.31 30.82
CA ARG A 1226 -3.84 22.63 32.23
C ARG A 1226 -4.89 22.13 33.21
N ASP A 1227 -6.12 21.90 32.78
CA ASP A 1227 -7.21 21.33 33.58
C ASP A 1227 -7.41 19.82 33.36
N GLY A 1228 -6.59 19.19 32.51
CA GLY A 1228 -6.63 17.76 32.19
C GLY A 1228 -7.73 17.33 31.21
N ARG A 1229 -8.74 18.17 30.89
CA ARG A 1229 -9.93 17.74 30.11
C ARG A 1229 -9.67 17.48 28.64
N ILE A 1230 -8.61 18.07 28.10
CA ILE A 1230 -8.14 17.84 26.73
C ILE A 1230 -6.91 16.94 26.80
N LEU A 1231 -6.91 15.85 26.04
CA LEU A 1231 -5.77 14.96 25.89
C LEU A 1231 -5.41 14.83 24.41
N GLY A 1232 -4.11 14.96 24.12
CA GLY A 1232 -3.54 14.67 22.81
C GLY A 1232 -2.41 13.67 22.94
N LYS A 1233 -2.36 12.67 22.05
CA LYS A 1233 -1.30 11.66 22.02
C LYS A 1233 -1.06 11.09 20.61
N MET A 1234 0.13 10.54 20.34
CA MET A 1234 0.49 10.02 19.01
C MET A 1234 0.12 8.55 18.79
N GLY A 1235 0.33 7.69 19.78
CA GLY A 1235 0.03 6.27 19.73
C GLY A 1235 -1.47 5.99 19.73
N HIS A 1236 -1.87 5.00 18.96
CA HIS A 1236 -3.26 4.68 18.65
C HIS A 1236 -3.88 3.72 19.68
N SER A 1237 -4.45 4.27 20.75
CA SER A 1237 -5.12 3.48 21.80
C SER A 1237 -6.43 2.84 21.32
N GLU A 1238 -6.98 3.27 20.18
CA GLU A 1238 -8.21 2.72 19.57
C GLU A 1238 -7.96 1.45 18.75
N ARG A 1239 -6.72 1.20 18.32
CA ARG A 1239 -6.35 0.06 17.46
C ARG A 1239 -6.10 -1.19 18.30
N ILE A 1240 -7.08 -1.59 19.11
CA ILE A 1240 -7.02 -2.73 20.04
C ILE A 1240 -8.20 -3.68 19.84
N GLY A 1241 -8.03 -4.93 20.26
CA GLY A 1241 -9.05 -5.96 20.14
C GLY A 1241 -8.52 -7.35 20.51
N ASP A 1242 -9.42 -8.32 20.59
CA ASP A 1242 -9.05 -9.69 20.94
C ASP A 1242 -8.25 -10.36 19.82
N ASN A 1243 -7.21 -11.10 20.21
CA ASN A 1243 -6.28 -11.82 19.31
C ASN A 1243 -5.54 -10.92 18.31
N LEU A 1244 -5.34 -9.64 18.62
CA LEU A 1244 -4.49 -8.76 17.82
C LEU A 1244 -3.02 -8.85 18.27
N TYR A 1245 -2.11 -8.56 17.35
CA TYR A 1245 -0.66 -8.46 17.60
C TYR A 1245 -0.08 -9.65 18.38
N LYS A 1246 -0.56 -10.88 18.13
CA LYS A 1246 -0.22 -12.08 18.92
C LYS A 1246 1.28 -12.40 18.97
N ASN A 1247 2.04 -11.85 18.02
CA ASN A 1247 3.48 -11.98 17.95
C ASN A 1247 4.24 -10.89 18.71
N ILE A 1248 3.59 -9.98 19.42
CA ILE A 1248 4.24 -8.96 20.25
C ILE A 1248 3.69 -9.05 21.68
N PRO A 1249 4.54 -9.28 22.69
CA PRO A 1249 4.10 -9.30 24.07
C PRO A 1249 3.79 -7.89 24.59
N GLY A 1250 2.75 -7.75 25.40
CA GLY A 1250 2.44 -6.49 26.08
C GLY A 1250 0.99 -6.37 26.55
N GLU A 1251 0.74 -5.34 27.35
CA GLU A 1251 -0.62 -4.86 27.66
C GLU A 1251 -0.94 -3.72 26.69
N PHE A 1252 -2.06 -3.80 25.99
CA PHE A 1252 -2.41 -2.87 24.91
C PHE A 1252 -3.54 -1.89 25.30
N ASP A 1253 -4.36 -2.22 26.31
CA ASP A 1253 -5.53 -1.41 26.66
C ASP A 1253 -5.21 -0.37 27.75
N GLN A 1254 -5.11 0.90 27.35
CA GLN A 1254 -4.97 2.05 28.26
C GLN A 1254 -6.28 2.45 28.95
N LYS A 1255 -7.41 1.76 28.68
CA LYS A 1255 -8.75 2.04 29.20
C LYS A 1255 -9.19 3.49 29.00
N LEU A 1256 -8.70 4.10 27.92
CA LEU A 1256 -8.85 5.53 27.64
C LEU A 1256 -10.32 5.89 27.38
N PHE A 1257 -10.94 5.15 26.46
CA PHE A 1257 -12.34 5.34 26.06
C PHE A 1257 -13.29 5.10 27.23
N LYS A 1258 -13.03 4.04 28.00
CA LYS A 1258 -13.76 3.73 29.24
C LYS A 1258 -13.70 4.88 30.22
N SER A 1259 -12.50 5.39 30.51
CA SER A 1259 -12.28 6.49 31.45
C SER A 1259 -13.02 7.77 31.03
N GLY A 1260 -12.98 8.11 29.73
CA GLY A 1260 -13.71 9.26 29.19
C GLY A 1260 -15.23 9.14 29.27
N VAL A 1261 -15.77 7.95 29.00
CA VAL A 1261 -17.21 7.68 29.12
C VAL A 1261 -17.65 7.68 30.59
N ASP A 1262 -16.88 7.04 31.46
CA ASP A 1262 -17.19 6.94 32.89
C ASP A 1262 -17.11 8.28 33.62
N TYR A 1263 -16.31 9.23 33.13
CA TYR A 1263 -16.26 10.61 33.66
C TYR A 1263 -17.65 11.28 33.71
N PHE A 1264 -18.53 10.98 32.75
CA PHE A 1264 -19.90 11.53 32.72
C PHE A 1264 -20.93 10.60 33.37
N ARG A 1265 -20.64 9.29 33.51
CA ARG A 1265 -21.57 8.31 34.07
C ARG A 1265 -21.48 8.19 35.60
N LYS A 1266 -20.27 8.26 36.15
CA LYS A 1266 -19.96 7.96 37.57
C LYS A 1266 -19.65 9.23 38.35
#